data_AF-A0A947P3C4-F1
#
_entry.id   AF-A0A947P3C4-F1
#
_cell.length_a   1.000
_cell.length_b   1.000
_cell.length_c   1.000
_cell.angle_alpha   90.00
_cell.angle_beta   90.00
_cell.angle_gamma   90.00
#
_symmetry.space_group_name_H-M   'P 1'
#
loop_
_entity.id
_entity.type
_entity.pdbx_description
1 polymer ?
#
loop_
_entity_poly.entity_id
_entity_poly.type
_entity_poly.pdbx_seq_one_letter_code
_entity_poly.pdbx_strand_id
1 'polypeptide(L)'
;MRKVVIILVCVFMTQFLIAAPQHNPGYKYLPDQLVVKLAKQVSDVYSILALSVRISLTKGIGNAVKPLVETEKLKSPDKARKIGLDRIYTVQVTPQGDVEEFCRQLQMDPNVEWAEPVYLIPYDVEPNDQYYIFQEHLPQISMSAAWDIGKGDTTVVIGIIDTGVDYLHIDLADRIWINPGEDIDNDGLITAADSNGVDDDGNGFPDDFMGWDWVTGVSGEEPGDADPDEDGEDPDNNPMDFDGHGTHCSGLAAAVTNNEKGIAGASWGCSIMPLRIGWHSNDDNGYGYSTWMSAAFIYAADNGAKVVNLSYGTSQAVLAGALYAFEHDVAIATSAGNSSSIIGDALGTKSWALTVTAVRPNNVKSGYSNYGLDANIAAPGGNATLEEAGPLSTIPGGRYARYSGTSMASPIVAGVVGLVRSYFPEFTASDAYYQVVGTADDIDDLNPGYEGMIGGLINGYRALTETVTPASKISLDKVDFIDASGNNNGIADPGETVDIVFHIKNRWAPASGVTVKLLTEEGEDRLTINTSQISLDTLYGIQNANFDHTNDTAPFQVSMNSALPPSMIPMYIVVENSVVSDTFKFEIAVHPLMLFVDDHIGGGDGSDVKIRHYYEELFTDLGIVYSYWLNNDTISADYLSKFPIVFWACEWAFPSLAPEDRLALSDFLDNGGHLFVSGQDAAWDLADPNSTSNEYHDSGGESKTWLEDYMYVDYISDAGGVGPLTVADEEGFLDLPSFEFYLLDRGADNQYPDEIAPRTGAYALLNYSNGTAAAVGNDDHYSTVYFAFGGLEAITDYDIRRETAKQIVNHFAKLDVNLARLKNTESTGPFTVAAKVQTDKPLGIAELWYRVNEGSWQNLTMTDQSCGNYTVDIPAVTGESDIEYFAFFKTSEGLYNTKSVFKFHSGADNEAPAANALYNQDQSIDLSGVYMVAFALDDFVSVDTNNVIVHYSASTGVQDSVIIDHFVKNIWKGNIDLATTVTSGTTIDYHVTYSDLATAKNSGRYPEAGELTITVGDSAMIDNFETDIDRWINDDNVWSHISDSLMVYHGFGSLVTGNGDEYPQNRNTSLELHYPIDLSGRSAAWLSYFATLKFQSSSDSAFFEVKEGEGEWKSLVIMAARSKSWARYDINLTPYCGSEHEPLYVRFRFLTDGNPGSLNRWGLIVDDIYIIADRDFLAVDDALPVPDKFKLLSAYPNPFNSSVNIPYALPQNGEVILRIYNMLGQEVYKTTARHTVPGYYSLHWNGKSAYGNILTSGIYFIQMEHGRKLETSKILFLK
;
A
#
# COMPACT_ATOMS: atom_id res chain seq x y z
N MET A 1 43.73 33.91 -14.33
CA MET A 1 44.79 34.01 -13.28
C MET A 1 44.43 35.22 -12.42
N ARG A 2 44.32 35.18 -11.07
CA ARG A 2 44.99 34.33 -10.06
C ARG A 2 44.07 34.07 -8.83
N LYS A 3 44.06 32.84 -8.29
CA LYS A 3 42.95 32.17 -7.54
C LYS A 3 43.17 32.02 -6.00
N VAL A 4 42.17 32.45 -5.20
CA VAL A 4 41.20 31.73 -4.30
C VAL A 4 41.64 30.62 -3.27
N VAL A 5 41.47 30.91 -1.94
CA VAL A 5 40.68 30.25 -0.82
C VAL A 5 40.96 28.84 -0.18
N ILE A 6 40.76 28.74 1.18
CA ILE A 6 40.29 27.63 2.12
C ILE A 6 41.21 26.72 3.01
N ILE A 7 40.57 26.21 4.09
CA ILE A 7 40.78 25.58 5.44
C ILE A 7 41.13 24.05 5.49
N LEU A 8 41.60 23.50 6.65
CA LEU A 8 41.24 22.22 7.40
C LEU A 8 42.45 21.59 8.21
N VAL A 9 42.42 21.30 9.53
CA VAL A 9 41.86 20.17 10.38
C VAL A 9 42.85 19.00 10.67
N CYS A 10 42.72 18.32 11.85
CA CYS A 10 43.36 17.05 12.36
C CYS A 10 44.68 17.18 13.20
N VAL A 11 45.03 16.41 14.28
CA VAL A 11 44.58 15.13 14.89
C VAL A 11 45.34 14.83 16.24
N PHE A 12 44.63 14.30 17.28
CA PHE A 12 44.96 13.28 18.33
C PHE A 12 46.24 13.40 19.22
N MET A 13 46.38 12.91 20.48
CA MET A 13 45.81 11.81 21.32
C MET A 13 46.35 12.03 22.78
N THR A 14 45.68 11.84 23.92
CA THR A 14 45.30 10.55 24.55
C THR A 14 44.65 10.81 25.93
N GLN A 15 43.33 10.70 26.05
CA GLN A 15 42.68 10.10 27.22
C GLN A 15 42.13 8.76 26.76
N PHE A 16 42.50 7.70 27.46
CA PHE A 16 41.94 6.36 27.26
C PHE A 16 40.44 6.40 27.60
N LEU A 17 39.58 6.54 26.60
CA LEU A 17 38.32 5.81 26.61
C LEU A 17 38.71 4.36 26.31
N ILE A 18 38.76 3.54 27.35
CA ILE A 18 38.51 2.12 27.17
C ILE A 18 37.06 2.06 26.68
N ALA A 19 36.86 1.62 25.44
CA ALA A 19 35.55 1.21 24.98
C ALA A 19 35.00 0.22 26.02
N ALA A 20 33.86 0.54 26.63
CA ALA A 20 33.10 -0.52 27.29
C ALA A 20 32.78 -1.54 26.18
N PRO A 21 33.00 -2.85 26.40
CA PRO A 21 32.65 -3.85 25.42
C PRO A 21 31.18 -3.67 25.03
N GLN A 22 30.90 -3.59 23.73
CA GLN A 22 29.53 -3.61 23.22
C GLN A 22 28.91 -4.96 23.59
N HIS A 23 27.77 -4.91 24.27
CA HIS A 23 26.86 -6.04 24.38
C HIS A 23 26.48 -6.48 22.95
N ASN A 24 26.78 -7.73 22.61
CA ASN A 24 26.50 -8.28 21.28
C ASN A 24 25.45 -9.38 21.43
N PRO A 25 24.14 -9.06 21.30
CA PRO A 25 23.04 -9.97 21.65
C PRO A 25 22.99 -11.28 20.84
N GLY A 26 23.83 -11.42 19.81
CA GLY A 26 23.88 -12.60 18.94
C GLY A 26 24.87 -13.71 19.34
N TYR A 27 25.83 -13.47 20.26
CA TYR A 27 26.82 -14.50 20.60
C TYR A 27 26.40 -15.37 21.79
N LYS A 28 26.46 -16.70 21.62
CA LYS A 28 26.35 -17.66 22.74
C LYS A 28 27.50 -17.45 23.72
N TYR A 29 27.33 -17.77 25.00
CA TYR A 29 28.38 -17.62 26.03
C TYR A 29 28.36 -18.74 27.08
N LEU A 30 29.46 -18.88 27.83
CA LEU A 30 29.55 -19.84 28.93
C LEU A 30 28.84 -19.31 30.20
N PRO A 31 27.82 -19.99 30.74
CA PRO A 31 26.99 -19.46 31.83
C PRO A 31 27.67 -19.44 33.21
N ASP A 32 28.81 -20.12 33.37
CA ASP A 32 29.57 -20.21 34.62
C ASP A 32 30.93 -19.48 34.58
N GLN A 33 31.23 -18.77 33.49
CA GLN A 33 32.51 -18.09 33.30
C GLN A 33 32.35 -16.67 32.78
N LEU A 34 33.20 -15.79 33.31
CA LEU A 34 33.32 -14.41 32.86
C LEU A 34 34.78 -14.00 32.77
N VAL A 35 35.04 -12.96 31.99
CA VAL A 35 36.33 -12.28 31.95
C VAL A 35 36.15 -10.92 32.62
N VAL A 36 37.06 -10.57 33.53
CA VAL A 36 37.07 -9.28 34.22
C VAL A 36 38.44 -8.63 34.08
N LYS A 37 38.45 -7.35 33.71
CA LYS A 37 39.63 -6.50 33.80
C LYS A 37 39.52 -5.60 35.02
N LEU A 38 40.51 -5.64 35.91
CA LEU A 38 40.56 -4.78 37.10
C LEU A 38 40.97 -3.37 36.72
N ALA A 39 40.54 -2.36 37.46
CA ALA A 39 41.01 -0.98 37.33
C ALA A 39 42.50 -0.81 37.69
N LYS A 40 43.17 0.25 37.22
CA LYS A 40 44.66 0.37 37.28
C LYS A 40 45.21 0.38 38.71
N GLN A 41 44.41 0.87 39.65
CA GLN A 41 44.72 0.98 41.07
C GLN A 41 44.47 -0.32 41.85
N VAL A 42 43.93 -1.36 41.20
CA VAL A 42 43.50 -2.61 41.82
C VAL A 42 44.43 -3.73 41.39
N SER A 43 44.92 -4.49 42.37
CA SER A 43 45.92 -5.56 42.16
C SER A 43 45.40 -6.95 42.53
N ASP A 44 44.19 -7.04 43.09
CA ASP A 44 43.60 -8.29 43.56
C ASP A 44 42.12 -8.38 43.17
N VAL A 45 41.75 -9.40 42.38
CA VAL A 45 40.36 -9.61 41.95
C VAL A 45 39.43 -9.93 43.12
N TYR A 46 39.95 -10.50 44.22
CA TYR A 46 39.15 -10.81 45.41
C TYR A 46 38.73 -9.57 46.20
N SER A 47 39.27 -8.40 45.86
CA SER A 47 38.84 -7.12 46.44
C SER A 47 37.46 -6.65 45.94
N ILE A 48 36.95 -7.23 44.85
CA ILE A 48 35.62 -6.96 44.31
C ILE A 48 34.60 -7.79 45.09
N LEU A 49 33.84 -7.14 45.99
CA LEU A 49 33.00 -7.84 46.97
C LEU A 49 31.96 -8.76 46.31
N ALA A 50 31.23 -8.26 45.31
CA ALA A 50 30.20 -9.03 44.60
C ALA A 50 30.78 -10.28 43.88
N LEU A 51 31.95 -10.12 43.28
CA LEU A 51 32.68 -11.20 42.60
C LEU A 51 33.23 -12.20 43.61
N SER A 52 33.83 -11.72 44.70
CA SER A 52 34.39 -12.56 45.78
C SER A 52 33.34 -13.45 46.44
N VAL A 53 32.10 -12.96 46.59
CA VAL A 53 30.97 -13.73 47.11
C VAL A 53 30.60 -14.86 46.14
N ARG A 54 30.46 -14.57 44.84
CA ARG A 54 30.15 -15.60 43.83
C ARG A 54 31.26 -16.63 43.65
N ILE A 55 32.54 -16.22 43.77
CA ILE A 55 33.71 -17.13 43.78
C ILE A 55 33.73 -17.98 45.06
N SER A 56 33.35 -17.42 46.21
CA SER A 56 33.35 -18.13 47.49
C SER A 56 32.25 -19.20 47.58
N LEU A 57 31.15 -19.00 46.84
CA LEU A 57 30.05 -19.96 46.72
C LEU A 57 30.42 -21.19 45.89
N THR A 58 31.47 -21.12 45.07
CA THR A 58 31.94 -22.20 44.19
C THR A 58 32.71 -23.33 44.90
N LYS A 59 32.66 -23.42 46.24
CA LYS A 59 33.30 -24.41 47.14
C LYS A 59 34.46 -25.24 46.54
N GLY A 60 35.70 -24.91 46.91
CA GLY A 60 36.85 -25.81 46.78
C GLY A 60 37.66 -25.72 45.48
N ILE A 61 37.39 -24.75 44.60
CA ILE A 61 38.16 -24.56 43.37
C ILE A 61 39.43 -23.75 43.69
N GLY A 62 40.52 -24.43 44.04
CA GLY A 62 41.86 -23.86 43.96
C GLY A 62 42.24 -23.68 42.49
N ASN A 63 41.61 -22.72 41.80
CA ASN A 63 41.85 -22.24 40.42
C ASN A 63 40.68 -21.39 39.84
N ALA A 64 39.70 -20.95 40.65
CA ALA A 64 38.53 -20.21 40.16
C ALA A 64 38.86 -18.86 39.51
N VAL A 65 40.04 -18.31 39.79
CA VAL A 65 40.57 -17.10 39.19
C VAL A 65 41.88 -17.46 38.50
N LYS A 66 42.01 -17.11 37.23
CA LYS A 66 43.27 -17.20 36.49
C LYS A 66 43.53 -15.89 35.76
N PRO A 67 44.77 -15.39 35.69
CA PRO A 67 45.08 -14.32 34.75
C PRO A 67 44.78 -14.81 33.33
N LEU A 68 44.20 -13.95 32.49
CA LEU A 68 43.91 -14.27 31.09
C LEU A 68 45.18 -14.74 30.37
N VAL A 69 46.31 -14.12 30.71
CA VAL A 69 47.64 -14.49 30.24
C VAL A 69 48.66 -14.34 31.36
N GLU A 70 49.57 -15.31 31.50
CA GLU A 70 50.75 -15.18 32.36
C GLU A 70 51.75 -14.19 31.73
N THR A 71 51.66 -12.91 32.13
CA THR A 71 52.39 -11.83 31.47
C THR A 71 53.92 -11.96 31.49
N GLU A 72 54.49 -12.66 32.48
CA GLU A 72 55.93 -12.98 32.53
C GLU A 72 56.38 -13.94 31.43
N LYS A 73 55.47 -14.73 30.85
CA LYS A 73 55.75 -15.67 29.75
C LYS A 73 55.65 -15.05 28.36
N LEU A 74 55.20 -13.80 28.25
CA LEU A 74 55.06 -13.11 26.97
C LEU A 74 56.41 -12.63 26.44
N LYS A 75 56.56 -12.58 25.11
CA LYS A 75 57.77 -12.03 24.44
C LYS A 75 58.04 -10.56 24.76
N SER A 76 57.06 -9.82 25.28
CA SER A 76 57.19 -8.40 25.64
C SER A 76 56.36 -8.06 26.88
N PRO A 77 56.77 -8.49 28.08
CA PRO A 77 56.01 -8.31 29.32
C PRO A 77 55.72 -6.82 29.62
N ASP A 78 56.69 -5.94 29.37
CA ASP A 78 56.52 -4.50 29.64
C ASP A 78 55.48 -3.83 28.74
N LYS A 79 55.34 -4.28 27.48
CA LYS A 79 54.26 -3.80 26.59
C LYS A 79 52.90 -4.32 27.07
N ALA A 80 52.84 -5.57 27.52
CA ALA A 80 51.62 -6.18 28.04
C ALA A 80 51.13 -5.46 29.31
N ARG A 81 52.03 -5.16 30.26
CA ARG A 81 51.73 -4.35 31.46
C ARG A 81 51.29 -2.93 31.11
N LYS A 82 51.91 -2.30 30.10
CA LYS A 82 51.55 -0.95 29.64
C LYS A 82 50.10 -0.83 29.18
N ILE A 83 49.55 -1.87 28.55
CA ILE A 83 48.13 -1.93 28.12
C ILE A 83 47.22 -2.60 29.16
N GLY A 84 47.78 -3.11 30.25
CA GLY A 84 47.08 -3.70 31.38
C GLY A 84 46.58 -5.13 31.16
N LEU A 85 47.28 -5.93 30.34
CA LEU A 85 46.97 -7.35 30.13
C LEU A 85 47.15 -8.19 31.41
N ASP A 86 48.02 -7.75 32.32
CA ASP A 86 48.27 -8.34 33.65
C ASP A 86 47.12 -8.13 34.64
N ARG A 87 46.13 -7.30 34.29
CA ARG A 87 44.96 -7.00 35.12
C ARG A 87 43.69 -7.69 34.63
N ILE A 88 43.78 -8.58 33.63
CA ILE A 88 42.64 -9.31 33.09
C ILE A 88 42.63 -10.73 33.64
N TYR A 89 41.49 -11.17 34.14
CA TYR A 89 41.30 -12.46 34.76
C TYR A 89 40.10 -13.18 34.16
N THR A 90 40.25 -14.47 33.89
CA THR A 90 39.12 -15.38 33.67
C THR A 90 38.67 -15.90 35.03
N VAL A 91 37.38 -15.78 35.31
CA VAL A 91 36.79 -16.10 36.61
C VAL A 91 35.65 -17.09 36.43
N GLN A 92 35.75 -18.22 37.12
CA GLN A 92 34.67 -19.18 37.24
C GLN A 92 33.79 -18.82 38.43
N VAL A 93 32.49 -18.65 38.17
CA VAL A 93 31.47 -18.27 39.15
C VAL A 93 30.40 -19.35 39.24
N THR A 94 29.70 -19.40 40.37
CA THR A 94 28.51 -20.28 40.46
C THR A 94 27.45 -19.75 39.49
N PRO A 95 26.86 -20.59 38.61
CA PRO A 95 25.80 -20.17 37.70
C PRO A 95 24.53 -19.91 38.51
N GLN A 96 24.33 -18.66 38.91
CA GLN A 96 23.21 -18.21 39.73
C GLN A 96 22.63 -16.94 39.13
N GLY A 97 21.48 -17.06 38.47
CA GLY A 97 20.93 -15.99 37.62
C GLY A 97 21.75 -15.78 36.35
N ASP A 98 21.38 -14.75 35.60
CA ASP A 98 22.02 -14.39 34.34
C ASP A 98 23.45 -13.86 34.57
N VAL A 99 24.43 -14.48 33.90
CA VAL A 99 25.85 -14.11 33.99
C VAL A 99 26.13 -12.78 33.30
N GLU A 100 25.33 -12.41 32.29
CA GLU A 100 25.43 -11.16 31.56
C GLU A 100 24.98 -9.98 32.42
N GLU A 101 23.82 -10.13 33.08
CA GLU A 101 23.36 -9.16 34.08
C GLU A 101 24.35 -9.06 35.25
N PHE A 102 24.98 -10.17 35.65
CA PHE A 102 26.02 -10.14 36.67
C PHE A 102 27.27 -9.39 36.20
N CYS A 103 27.72 -9.57 34.96
CA CYS A 103 28.79 -8.79 34.36
C CYS A 103 28.45 -7.30 34.31
N ARG A 104 27.19 -6.95 33.98
CA ARG A 104 26.70 -5.57 34.02
C ARG A 104 26.78 -4.96 35.42
N GLN A 105 26.48 -5.75 36.46
CA GLN A 105 26.66 -5.34 37.86
C GLN A 105 28.14 -5.17 38.24
N LEU A 106 29.02 -6.06 37.78
CA LEU A 106 30.47 -5.95 38.01
C LEU A 106 31.06 -4.70 37.37
N GLN A 107 30.60 -4.32 36.16
CA GLN A 107 31.03 -3.10 35.49
C GLN A 107 30.68 -1.81 36.27
N MET A 108 29.73 -1.87 37.21
CA MET A 108 29.40 -0.74 38.10
C MET A 108 30.36 -0.63 39.31
N ASP A 109 31.19 -1.64 39.58
CA ASP A 109 32.18 -1.58 40.67
C ASP A 109 33.39 -0.74 40.24
N PRO A 110 33.80 0.30 40.99
CA PRO A 110 34.93 1.17 40.63
C PRO A 110 36.28 0.44 40.56
N ASN A 111 36.35 -0.81 41.03
CA ASN A 111 37.52 -1.67 40.94
C ASN A 111 37.58 -2.50 39.65
N VAL A 112 36.54 -2.46 38.81
CA VAL A 112 36.43 -3.15 37.52
C VAL A 112 36.54 -2.14 36.38
N GLU A 113 37.43 -2.38 35.43
CA GLU A 113 37.58 -1.62 34.18
C GLU A 113 36.54 -2.07 33.14
N TRP A 114 36.29 -3.38 33.05
CA TRP A 114 35.15 -3.99 32.35
C TRP A 114 35.00 -5.46 32.77
N ALA A 115 33.81 -6.03 32.56
CA ALA A 115 33.54 -7.46 32.76
C ALA A 115 32.56 -7.95 31.69
N GLU A 116 32.76 -9.14 31.15
CA GLU A 116 31.88 -9.72 30.13
C GLU A 116 31.79 -11.25 30.30
N PRO A 117 30.71 -11.89 29.84
CA PRO A 117 30.67 -13.35 29.70
C PRO A 117 31.80 -13.84 28.79
N VAL A 118 32.21 -15.10 28.94
CA VAL A 118 33.08 -15.73 27.94
C VAL A 118 32.22 -16.08 26.72
N TYR A 119 32.28 -15.26 25.67
CA TYR A 119 31.56 -15.48 24.42
C TYR A 119 32.16 -16.63 23.60
N LEU A 120 31.29 -17.40 22.94
CA LEU A 120 31.59 -18.32 21.86
C LEU A 120 31.53 -17.52 20.56
N ILE A 121 32.69 -17.14 20.04
CA ILE A 121 32.80 -16.39 18.79
C ILE A 121 32.95 -17.43 17.65
N PRO A 122 31.96 -17.60 16.76
CA PRO A 122 32.10 -18.45 15.57
C PRO A 122 33.15 -17.86 14.62
N TYR A 123 33.74 -18.70 13.79
CA TYR A 123 34.67 -18.31 12.74
C TYR A 123 33.86 -18.13 11.46
N ASP A 124 33.80 -16.93 10.89
CA ASP A 124 33.15 -16.71 9.59
C ASP A 124 33.91 -17.55 8.53
N VAL A 125 33.26 -18.57 7.98
CA VAL A 125 33.84 -19.39 6.92
C VAL A 125 33.68 -18.66 5.59
N GLU A 126 34.67 -17.84 5.22
CA GLU A 126 34.79 -17.31 3.86
C GLU A 126 35.35 -18.40 2.92
N PRO A 127 34.66 -18.73 1.81
CA PRO A 127 35.21 -19.59 0.77
C PRO A 127 36.54 -19.05 0.21
N ASN A 128 37.48 -19.94 -0.08
CA ASN A 128 38.80 -19.58 -0.64
C ASN A 128 38.82 -19.53 -2.19
N ASP A 129 37.66 -19.68 -2.82
CA ASP A 129 37.45 -19.76 -4.26
C ASP A 129 37.83 -18.45 -4.95
N GLN A 130 38.49 -18.56 -6.10
CA GLN A 130 39.18 -17.45 -6.76
C GLN A 130 38.24 -16.27 -7.09
N TYR A 131 37.00 -16.55 -7.45
CA TYR A 131 36.00 -15.59 -7.91
C TYR A 131 34.89 -15.32 -6.90
N TYR A 132 34.93 -15.89 -5.69
CA TYR A 132 33.92 -15.66 -4.64
C TYR A 132 33.70 -14.17 -4.34
N ILE A 133 34.77 -13.37 -4.35
CA ILE A 133 34.71 -11.92 -4.13
C ILE A 133 33.84 -11.15 -5.15
N PHE A 134 33.48 -11.78 -6.26
CA PHE A 134 32.64 -11.21 -7.32
C PHE A 134 31.18 -11.73 -7.28
N GLN A 135 30.85 -12.62 -6.34
CA GLN A 135 29.54 -13.24 -6.17
C GLN A 135 28.71 -12.52 -5.08
N GLU A 136 28.36 -11.26 -5.34
CA GLU A 136 27.59 -10.42 -4.40
C GLU A 136 26.20 -10.99 -4.05
N HIS A 137 25.66 -11.86 -4.90
CA HIS A 137 24.38 -12.55 -4.68
C HIS A 137 24.39 -13.50 -3.46
N LEU A 138 25.54 -14.06 -3.08
CA LEU A 138 25.63 -15.01 -1.95
C LEU A 138 25.55 -14.28 -0.60
N PRO A 139 26.28 -13.17 -0.37
CA PRO A 139 26.05 -12.30 0.78
C PRO A 139 24.64 -11.68 0.82
N GLN A 140 24.06 -11.35 -0.34
CA GLN A 140 22.71 -10.75 -0.43
C GLN A 140 21.65 -11.63 0.25
N ILE A 141 21.78 -12.96 0.17
CA ILE A 141 20.85 -13.93 0.79
C ILE A 141 21.42 -14.57 2.06
N SER A 142 22.41 -13.94 2.68
CA SER A 142 23.05 -14.38 3.93
C SER A 142 23.70 -15.77 3.89
N MET A 143 24.20 -16.23 2.75
CA MET A 143 24.85 -17.55 2.65
C MET A 143 26.13 -17.66 3.48
N SER A 144 26.94 -16.59 3.56
CA SER A 144 28.19 -16.60 4.33
C SER A 144 27.96 -17.03 5.78
N ALA A 145 26.88 -16.53 6.41
CA ALA A 145 26.50 -16.92 7.75
C ALA A 145 25.83 -18.30 7.81
N ALA A 146 25.10 -18.71 6.77
CA ALA A 146 24.48 -20.03 6.67
C ALA A 146 25.54 -21.15 6.68
N TRP A 147 26.66 -20.95 5.99
CA TRP A 147 27.73 -21.95 5.88
C TRP A 147 28.51 -22.21 7.16
N ASP A 148 28.41 -21.32 8.15
CA ASP A 148 28.92 -21.57 9.50
C ASP A 148 28.09 -22.63 10.24
N ILE A 149 26.85 -22.88 9.78
CA ILE A 149 25.89 -23.82 10.38
C ILE A 149 25.85 -25.12 9.60
N GLY A 150 25.63 -25.03 8.28
CA GLY A 150 25.50 -26.17 7.38
C GLY A 150 26.04 -25.84 6.01
N LYS A 151 26.65 -26.82 5.34
CA LYS A 151 27.30 -26.66 4.03
C LYS A 151 26.66 -27.48 2.92
N GLY A 152 25.60 -28.23 3.23
CA GLY A 152 25.06 -29.26 2.34
C GLY A 152 25.79 -30.58 2.49
N ASP A 153 25.18 -31.65 1.97
CA ASP A 153 25.70 -33.02 2.02
C ASP A 153 25.45 -33.72 0.67
N THR A 154 26.38 -34.56 0.21
CA THR A 154 26.30 -35.25 -1.09
C THR A 154 25.15 -36.26 -1.15
N THR A 155 24.55 -36.61 -0.01
CA THR A 155 23.33 -37.43 0.07
C THR A 155 22.07 -36.70 -0.39
N VAL A 156 22.11 -35.36 -0.52
CA VAL A 156 21.02 -34.56 -1.08
C VAL A 156 21.34 -34.22 -2.53
N VAL A 157 20.53 -34.78 -3.43
CA VAL A 157 20.69 -34.63 -4.88
C VAL A 157 19.75 -33.54 -5.41
N ILE A 158 20.30 -32.64 -6.22
CA ILE A 158 19.60 -31.56 -6.92
C ILE A 158 19.56 -31.91 -8.40
N GLY A 159 18.37 -32.21 -8.95
CA GLY A 159 18.17 -32.40 -10.38
C GLY A 159 18.12 -31.06 -11.11
N ILE A 160 18.94 -30.91 -12.16
CA ILE A 160 18.96 -29.71 -13.01
C ILE A 160 18.39 -30.10 -14.38
N ILE A 161 17.10 -29.79 -14.60
CA ILE A 161 16.42 -30.02 -15.87
C ILE A 161 16.66 -28.82 -16.77
N ASP A 162 17.58 -28.96 -17.72
CA ASP A 162 18.11 -27.83 -18.49
C ASP A 162 18.80 -28.30 -19.80
N THR A 163 19.72 -27.49 -20.38
CA THR A 163 20.49 -27.79 -21.61
C THR A 163 21.59 -28.85 -21.43
N GLY A 164 21.72 -29.42 -20.22
CA GLY A 164 22.81 -30.30 -19.82
C GLY A 164 23.76 -29.65 -18.82
N VAL A 165 24.83 -30.35 -18.45
CA VAL A 165 25.87 -29.83 -17.57
C VAL A 165 27.25 -30.22 -18.10
N ASP A 166 28.20 -29.29 -18.14
CA ASP A 166 29.62 -29.62 -18.28
C ASP A 166 30.08 -30.36 -17.01
N TYR A 167 29.80 -31.66 -16.95
CA TYR A 167 30.12 -32.53 -15.83
C TYR A 167 31.64 -32.74 -15.66
N LEU A 168 32.46 -32.25 -16.60
CA LEU A 168 33.92 -32.20 -16.50
C LEU A 168 34.44 -30.84 -16.01
N HIS A 169 33.56 -29.87 -15.81
CA HIS A 169 33.93 -28.55 -15.31
C HIS A 169 34.65 -28.70 -13.97
N ILE A 170 35.80 -28.02 -13.83
CA ILE A 170 36.70 -28.18 -12.66
C ILE A 170 36.03 -27.83 -11.31
N ASP A 171 34.92 -27.11 -11.39
CA ASP A 171 34.13 -26.60 -10.27
C ASP A 171 32.79 -27.32 -10.09
N LEU A 172 32.50 -28.33 -10.93
CA LEU A 172 31.27 -29.13 -10.86
C LEU A 172 31.55 -30.64 -10.78
N ALA A 173 32.65 -31.13 -11.38
CA ALA A 173 32.92 -32.56 -11.52
C ALA A 173 32.84 -33.35 -10.21
N ASP A 174 33.33 -32.79 -9.10
CA ASP A 174 33.28 -33.44 -7.77
C ASP A 174 31.88 -33.35 -7.09
N ARG A 175 30.90 -32.74 -7.76
CA ARG A 175 29.50 -32.59 -7.31
C ARG A 175 28.52 -33.35 -8.19
N ILE A 176 28.95 -33.88 -9.32
CA ILE A 176 28.07 -34.66 -10.18
C ILE A 176 27.60 -35.91 -9.42
N TRP A 177 26.29 -36.11 -9.41
CA TRP A 177 25.67 -37.30 -8.86
C TRP A 177 26.10 -38.50 -9.71
N ILE A 178 26.42 -39.58 -9.02
CA ILE A 178 26.78 -40.85 -9.65
C ILE A 178 25.63 -41.80 -9.36
N ASN A 179 25.03 -42.38 -10.41
CA ASN A 179 23.96 -43.36 -10.26
C ASN A 179 24.54 -44.62 -9.59
N PRO A 180 24.18 -44.92 -8.32
CA PRO A 180 24.67 -46.12 -7.64
C PRO A 180 24.12 -47.41 -8.27
N GLY A 181 23.07 -47.32 -9.10
CA GLY A 181 22.51 -48.42 -9.86
C GLY A 181 23.42 -48.91 -10.99
N GLU A 182 24.22 -48.00 -11.55
CA GLU A 182 25.11 -48.24 -12.70
C GLU A 182 26.60 -48.31 -12.30
N ASP A 183 26.93 -48.09 -11.01
CA ASP A 183 28.26 -48.32 -10.45
C ASP A 183 28.48 -49.81 -10.14
N ILE A 184 28.81 -50.58 -11.18
CA ILE A 184 28.91 -52.05 -11.14
C ILE A 184 29.90 -52.53 -10.08
N ASP A 185 31.04 -51.87 -9.96
CA ASP A 185 32.10 -52.28 -9.02
C ASP A 185 32.02 -51.59 -7.64
N ASN A 186 31.07 -50.66 -7.47
CA ASN A 186 30.73 -49.95 -6.24
C ASN A 186 31.93 -49.17 -5.65
N ASP A 187 32.79 -48.64 -6.51
CA ASP A 187 33.95 -47.85 -6.10
C ASP A 187 33.68 -46.33 -6.03
N GLY A 188 32.48 -45.91 -6.46
CA GLY A 188 32.02 -44.53 -6.46
C GLY A 188 32.67 -43.69 -7.55
N LEU A 189 33.23 -44.30 -8.59
CA LEU A 189 33.83 -43.63 -9.75
C LEU A 189 33.26 -44.24 -11.02
N ILE A 190 32.91 -43.39 -11.98
CA ILE A 190 32.50 -43.86 -13.31
C ILE A 190 33.76 -44.17 -14.13
N THR A 191 33.96 -45.45 -14.44
CA THR A 191 35.08 -45.93 -15.22
C THR A 191 34.63 -46.75 -16.43
N ALA A 192 35.58 -47.10 -17.31
CA ALA A 192 35.29 -48.02 -18.40
C ALA A 192 34.93 -49.45 -17.95
N ALA A 193 35.05 -49.77 -16.65
CA ALA A 193 34.59 -51.05 -16.10
C ALA A 193 33.08 -51.08 -15.90
N ASP A 194 32.45 -49.91 -15.77
CA ASP A 194 31.03 -49.74 -15.45
C ASP A 194 30.17 -49.66 -16.72
N SER A 195 30.75 -49.32 -17.87
CA SER A 195 30.01 -49.33 -19.15
C SER A 195 29.93 -50.71 -19.78
N ASN A 196 28.71 -51.26 -19.78
CA ASN A 196 28.37 -52.55 -20.37
C ASN A 196 27.23 -52.46 -21.41
N GLY A 197 26.60 -51.29 -21.57
CA GLY A 197 25.46 -51.03 -22.44
C GLY A 197 24.15 -51.65 -21.96
N VAL A 198 24.00 -51.86 -20.65
CA VAL A 198 22.86 -52.51 -20.00
C VAL A 198 22.32 -51.56 -18.93
N ASP A 199 21.00 -51.49 -18.85
CA ASP A 199 20.28 -50.87 -17.74
C ASP A 199 20.34 -51.85 -16.55
N ASP A 200 21.32 -51.66 -15.65
CA ASP A 200 21.64 -52.57 -14.56
C ASP A 200 20.69 -52.40 -13.37
N ASP A 201 20.12 -51.21 -13.18
CA ASP A 201 19.13 -50.91 -12.14
C ASP A 201 17.66 -51.12 -12.59
N GLY A 202 17.43 -51.27 -13.90
CA GLY A 202 16.13 -51.54 -14.49
C GLY A 202 15.21 -50.31 -14.58
N ASN A 203 15.77 -49.10 -14.53
CA ASN A 203 15.05 -47.83 -14.56
C ASN A 203 14.62 -47.41 -15.99
N GLY A 204 15.10 -48.11 -17.01
CA GLY A 204 14.79 -47.88 -18.42
C GLY A 204 15.85 -47.11 -19.21
N PHE A 205 16.97 -46.74 -18.57
CA PHE A 205 18.01 -45.86 -19.11
C PHE A 205 19.39 -46.54 -19.03
N PRO A 206 19.84 -47.21 -20.10
CA PRO A 206 21.09 -47.97 -20.07
C PRO A 206 22.33 -47.11 -19.79
N ASP A 207 23.19 -47.57 -18.88
CA ASP A 207 24.46 -46.90 -18.53
C ASP A 207 24.27 -45.43 -18.11
N ASP A 208 23.15 -45.04 -17.47
CA ASP A 208 22.83 -43.66 -17.05
C ASP A 208 23.64 -43.18 -15.83
N PHE A 209 24.95 -43.18 -15.96
CA PHE A 209 25.93 -43.02 -14.88
C PHE A 209 25.78 -41.78 -14.00
N MET A 210 25.23 -40.69 -14.53
CA MET A 210 25.17 -39.41 -13.82
C MET A 210 23.87 -38.65 -14.04
N GLY A 211 22.98 -39.17 -14.87
CA GLY A 211 21.85 -38.46 -15.44
C GLY A 211 21.64 -38.89 -16.88
N TRP A 212 20.78 -38.18 -17.60
CA TRP A 212 20.31 -38.63 -18.91
C TRP A 212 20.09 -37.47 -19.88
N ASP A 213 20.27 -37.78 -21.17
CA ASP A 213 19.99 -36.90 -22.30
C ASP A 213 18.78 -37.38 -23.11
N TRP A 214 17.74 -36.55 -23.16
CA TRP A 214 16.52 -36.84 -23.94
C TRP A 214 16.55 -36.26 -25.35
N VAL A 215 17.53 -35.42 -25.70
CA VAL A 215 17.54 -34.67 -26.96
C VAL A 215 17.67 -35.62 -28.15
N THR A 216 16.73 -35.54 -29.08
CA THR A 216 16.74 -36.36 -30.31
C THR A 216 15.96 -35.73 -31.44
N GLY A 217 16.42 -35.94 -32.67
CA GLY A 217 15.70 -35.57 -33.89
C GLY A 217 15.60 -34.05 -34.10
N VAL A 218 16.54 -33.29 -33.56
CA VAL A 218 16.61 -31.82 -33.68
C VAL A 218 17.67 -31.35 -34.68
N SER A 219 18.32 -32.26 -35.41
CA SER A 219 19.34 -31.92 -36.39
C SER A 219 18.75 -31.40 -37.71
N GLY A 220 19.23 -30.24 -38.18
CA GLY A 220 18.76 -29.62 -39.42
C GLY A 220 19.33 -28.23 -39.72
N GLU A 221 18.76 -27.54 -40.72
CA GLU A 221 19.16 -26.18 -41.15
C GLU A 221 18.02 -25.15 -41.04
N GLU A 222 16.83 -25.54 -40.55
CA GLU A 222 15.69 -24.65 -40.38
C GLU A 222 15.78 -23.91 -39.02
N PRO A 223 15.24 -22.69 -38.90
CA PRO A 223 15.23 -21.96 -37.62
C PRO A 223 14.60 -22.79 -36.49
N GLY A 224 15.34 -22.97 -35.39
CA GLY A 224 14.94 -23.79 -34.24
C GLY A 224 15.56 -25.20 -34.23
N ASP A 225 16.18 -25.63 -35.33
CA ASP A 225 17.01 -26.83 -35.36
C ASP A 225 18.31 -26.61 -34.56
N ALA A 226 18.87 -27.69 -34.02
CA ALA A 226 20.12 -27.68 -33.26
C ALA A 226 21.32 -27.24 -34.08
N ASP A 227 22.27 -26.55 -33.43
CA ASP A 227 23.56 -26.19 -34.03
C ASP A 227 24.28 -27.47 -34.52
N PRO A 228 24.97 -27.44 -35.69
CA PRO A 228 25.74 -28.58 -36.19
C PRO A 228 26.79 -29.16 -35.24
N ASP A 229 27.24 -28.41 -34.23
CA ASP A 229 28.19 -28.86 -33.20
C ASP A 229 27.49 -29.51 -31.98
N GLU A 230 26.15 -29.56 -31.93
CA GLU A 230 25.35 -30.25 -30.92
C GLU A 230 25.25 -31.78 -31.15
N ASP A 231 25.18 -32.54 -30.06
CA ASP A 231 24.72 -33.93 -30.11
C ASP A 231 23.20 -33.98 -29.94
N GLY A 232 22.46 -34.08 -31.06
CA GLY A 232 21.00 -34.01 -31.09
C GLY A 232 20.32 -35.14 -31.87
N GLU A 233 21.03 -36.24 -32.10
CA GLU A 233 20.56 -37.36 -32.94
C GLU A 233 19.83 -38.44 -32.12
N ASP A 234 20.39 -38.90 -31.00
CA ASP A 234 19.85 -40.01 -30.21
C ASP A 234 19.86 -39.71 -28.69
N PRO A 235 18.81 -40.08 -27.92
CA PRO A 235 18.84 -39.99 -26.46
C PRO A 235 19.85 -40.98 -25.87
N ASP A 236 20.70 -40.54 -24.94
CA ASP A 236 21.77 -41.34 -24.38
C ASP A 236 22.17 -40.93 -22.94
N ASN A 237 23.26 -41.52 -22.45
CA ASN A 237 23.81 -41.30 -21.11
C ASN A 237 24.79 -40.12 -21.00
N ASN A 238 24.84 -39.23 -22.00
CA ASN A 238 25.78 -38.13 -22.07
C ASN A 238 25.07 -36.76 -21.95
N PRO A 239 24.72 -36.31 -20.73
CA PRO A 239 24.04 -35.03 -20.51
C PRO A 239 24.99 -33.82 -20.58
N MET A 240 25.96 -33.83 -21.51
CA MET A 240 26.92 -32.75 -21.71
C MET A 240 26.23 -31.47 -22.20
N ASP A 241 26.63 -30.33 -21.67
CA ASP A 241 26.07 -29.03 -22.06
C ASP A 241 26.79 -28.44 -23.27
N PHE A 242 26.03 -28.16 -24.33
CA PHE A 242 26.50 -27.52 -25.55
C PHE A 242 26.09 -26.04 -25.64
N ASP A 243 25.10 -25.60 -24.86
CA ASP A 243 24.60 -24.22 -24.83
C ASP A 243 25.31 -23.39 -23.73
N GLY A 244 25.29 -23.90 -22.50
CA GLY A 244 25.91 -23.29 -21.32
C GLY A 244 24.94 -22.84 -20.25
N HIS A 245 23.64 -22.74 -20.54
CA HIS A 245 22.63 -22.33 -19.56
C HIS A 245 22.52 -23.31 -18.37
N GLY A 246 22.48 -24.63 -18.62
CA GLY A 246 22.39 -25.64 -17.57
C GLY A 246 23.65 -25.75 -16.70
N THR A 247 24.83 -25.58 -17.30
CA THR A 247 26.10 -25.45 -16.56
C THR A 247 26.10 -24.22 -15.66
N HIS A 248 25.50 -23.11 -16.10
CA HIS A 248 25.37 -21.89 -15.29
C HIS A 248 24.46 -22.10 -14.09
N CYS A 249 23.28 -22.70 -14.31
CA CYS A 249 22.34 -23.05 -13.25
C CYS A 249 22.97 -24.00 -12.21
N SER A 250 23.71 -25.00 -12.68
CA SER A 250 24.40 -25.98 -11.83
C SER A 250 25.42 -25.35 -10.88
N GLY A 251 26.21 -24.39 -11.37
CA GLY A 251 27.17 -23.68 -10.54
C GLY A 251 26.52 -22.82 -9.45
N LEU A 252 25.40 -22.15 -9.76
CA LEU A 252 24.66 -21.34 -8.79
C LEU A 252 24.08 -22.23 -7.67
N ALA A 253 23.57 -23.41 -8.03
CA ALA A 253 23.00 -24.35 -7.08
C ALA A 253 24.07 -24.95 -6.16
N ALA A 254 25.15 -25.53 -6.72
CA ALA A 254 26.07 -26.36 -5.95
C ALA A 254 27.51 -26.50 -6.48
N ALA A 255 28.13 -25.42 -6.99
CA ALA A 255 29.57 -25.45 -7.32
C ALA A 255 30.46 -25.91 -6.14
N VAL A 256 31.54 -26.63 -6.47
CA VAL A 256 32.52 -27.16 -5.52
C VAL A 256 33.17 -26.01 -4.77
N THR A 257 32.69 -25.74 -3.56
CA THR A 257 33.15 -24.59 -2.80
C THR A 257 34.36 -24.93 -1.92
N ASN A 258 35.23 -23.94 -1.72
CA ASN A 258 36.44 -23.98 -0.94
C ASN A 258 37.54 -24.89 -1.54
N ASN A 259 37.67 -24.86 -2.87
CA ASN A 259 38.64 -25.67 -3.63
C ASN A 259 39.81 -24.86 -4.23
N GLU A 260 39.95 -23.57 -3.85
CA GLU A 260 40.92 -22.58 -4.36
C GLU A 260 40.74 -22.18 -5.84
N LYS A 261 39.66 -22.59 -6.49
CA LYS A 261 39.35 -22.34 -7.91
C LYS A 261 37.98 -21.70 -8.01
N GLY A 262 37.63 -21.22 -9.21
CA GLY A 262 36.24 -20.92 -9.55
C GLY A 262 35.44 -20.09 -8.55
N ILE A 263 34.23 -20.55 -8.26
CA ILE A 263 33.15 -19.88 -7.56
C ILE A 263 32.64 -20.74 -6.37
N ALA A 264 31.77 -20.17 -5.55
CA ALA A 264 30.98 -20.90 -4.57
C ALA A 264 29.55 -21.13 -5.07
N GLY A 265 28.97 -22.29 -4.76
CA GLY A 265 27.53 -22.57 -4.96
C GLY A 265 26.72 -22.27 -3.70
N ALA A 266 25.41 -22.10 -3.84
CA ALA A 266 24.53 -21.91 -2.68
C ALA A 266 24.64 -23.09 -1.68
N SER A 267 24.71 -24.32 -2.16
CA SER A 267 25.04 -25.50 -1.34
C SER A 267 26.41 -26.06 -1.69
N TRP A 268 27.37 -26.04 -0.76
CA TRP A 268 28.73 -26.54 -1.03
C TRP A 268 28.78 -28.05 -1.24
N GLY A 269 27.86 -28.78 -0.62
CA GLY A 269 27.94 -30.22 -0.41
C GLY A 269 26.96 -31.04 -1.24
N CYS A 270 25.85 -30.46 -1.71
CA CYS A 270 24.85 -31.20 -2.49
C CYS A 270 25.42 -31.73 -3.81
N SER A 271 24.85 -32.83 -4.29
CA SER A 271 25.18 -33.39 -5.61
C SER A 271 24.22 -32.86 -6.68
N ILE A 272 24.70 -32.77 -7.93
CA ILE A 272 23.97 -32.29 -9.11
C ILE A 272 23.69 -33.48 -10.01
N MET A 273 22.42 -33.71 -10.36
CA MET A 273 22.00 -34.69 -11.36
C MET A 273 21.67 -33.94 -12.66
N PRO A 274 22.53 -33.99 -13.69
CA PRO A 274 22.29 -33.37 -14.98
C PRO A 274 21.15 -34.06 -15.75
N LEU A 275 20.16 -33.30 -16.18
CA LEU A 275 19.02 -33.81 -16.95
C LEU A 275 18.86 -32.95 -18.21
N ARG A 276 19.44 -33.40 -19.31
CA ARG A 276 19.48 -32.64 -20.57
C ARG A 276 18.18 -32.83 -21.34
N ILE A 277 17.44 -31.73 -21.50
CA ILE A 277 16.17 -31.66 -22.24
C ILE A 277 16.18 -30.59 -23.33
N GLY A 278 17.23 -29.77 -23.37
CA GLY A 278 17.31 -28.61 -24.24
C GLY A 278 18.61 -28.54 -25.01
N TRP A 279 18.56 -27.76 -26.09
CA TRP A 279 19.66 -27.60 -27.04
C TRP A 279 19.82 -26.13 -27.42
N HIS A 280 21.03 -25.79 -27.85
CA HIS A 280 21.35 -24.55 -28.56
C HIS A 280 20.86 -24.66 -30.00
N SER A 281 19.92 -23.81 -30.38
CA SER A 281 19.45 -23.74 -31.77
C SER A 281 20.24 -22.74 -32.60
N ASN A 282 20.17 -22.92 -33.91
CA ASN A 282 20.80 -22.06 -34.90
C ASN A 282 20.30 -20.60 -34.96
N ASP A 283 19.27 -20.25 -34.19
CA ASP A 283 18.73 -18.90 -34.01
C ASP A 283 19.14 -18.26 -32.66
N ASP A 284 20.14 -18.84 -31.98
CA ASP A 284 20.69 -18.42 -30.68
C ASP A 284 19.68 -18.50 -29.50
N ASN A 285 18.60 -19.27 -29.65
CA ASN A 285 17.63 -19.54 -28.57
C ASN A 285 17.89 -20.90 -27.90
N GLY A 286 17.34 -21.07 -26.69
CA GLY A 286 17.29 -22.36 -26.01
C GLY A 286 15.90 -22.98 -26.16
N TYR A 287 15.80 -24.15 -26.79
CA TYR A 287 14.54 -24.89 -26.90
C TYR A 287 14.57 -26.17 -26.07
N GLY A 288 13.40 -26.72 -25.78
CA GLY A 288 13.23 -27.99 -25.10
C GLY A 288 11.79 -28.49 -25.24
N TYR A 289 11.58 -29.80 -25.37
CA TYR A 289 10.23 -30.35 -25.44
C TYR A 289 9.64 -30.59 -24.05
N SER A 290 8.39 -30.19 -23.87
CA SER A 290 7.64 -30.36 -22.62
C SER A 290 7.49 -31.83 -22.18
N THR A 291 7.50 -32.76 -23.12
CA THR A 291 7.45 -34.20 -22.83
C THR A 291 8.74 -34.72 -22.24
N TRP A 292 9.90 -34.21 -22.69
CA TRP A 292 11.20 -34.53 -22.12
C TRP A 292 11.37 -33.92 -20.74
N MET A 293 10.94 -32.66 -20.55
CA MET A 293 10.88 -32.03 -19.22
C MET A 293 10.04 -32.87 -18.23
N SER A 294 8.86 -33.34 -18.66
CA SER A 294 8.02 -34.23 -17.83
C SER A 294 8.72 -35.55 -17.51
N ALA A 295 9.43 -36.16 -18.47
CA ALA A 295 10.17 -37.40 -18.24
C ALA A 295 11.35 -37.19 -17.27
N ALA A 296 12.05 -36.07 -17.38
CA ALA A 296 13.15 -35.71 -16.51
C ALA A 296 12.71 -35.51 -15.05
N PHE A 297 11.53 -34.93 -14.79
CA PHE A 297 10.98 -34.87 -13.43
C PHE A 297 10.73 -36.26 -12.84
N ILE A 298 10.15 -37.17 -13.63
CA ILE A 298 9.88 -38.55 -13.20
C ILE A 298 11.20 -39.27 -12.91
N TYR A 299 12.17 -39.17 -13.82
CA TYR A 299 13.50 -39.73 -13.66
C TYR A 299 14.17 -39.22 -12.37
N ALA A 300 14.15 -37.90 -12.14
CA ALA A 300 14.75 -37.30 -10.96
C ALA A 300 14.14 -37.86 -9.67
N ALA A 301 12.82 -37.99 -9.63
CA ALA A 301 12.09 -38.52 -8.48
C ALA A 301 12.41 -40.00 -8.22
N ASP A 302 12.38 -40.83 -9.26
CA ASP A 302 12.62 -42.27 -9.16
C ASP A 302 14.10 -42.56 -8.79
N ASN A 303 15.03 -41.70 -9.21
CA ASN A 303 16.45 -41.78 -8.86
C ASN A 303 16.84 -41.01 -7.58
N GLY A 304 15.85 -40.58 -6.80
CA GLY A 304 16.07 -40.10 -5.43
C GLY A 304 16.53 -38.66 -5.28
N ALA A 305 16.32 -37.81 -6.30
CA ALA A 305 16.47 -36.38 -6.15
C ALA A 305 15.62 -35.85 -4.99
N LYS A 306 16.11 -34.81 -4.31
CA LYS A 306 15.40 -34.14 -3.21
C LYS A 306 14.95 -32.74 -3.58
N VAL A 307 15.58 -32.15 -4.59
CA VAL A 307 15.17 -30.88 -5.16
C VAL A 307 15.34 -30.99 -6.66
N VAL A 308 14.43 -30.40 -7.43
CA VAL A 308 14.58 -30.26 -8.88
C VAL A 308 14.39 -28.79 -9.26
N ASN A 309 15.28 -28.29 -10.11
CA ASN A 309 15.18 -26.98 -10.72
C ASN A 309 14.76 -27.10 -12.18
N LEU A 310 13.76 -26.33 -12.60
CA LEU A 310 13.42 -26.08 -14.00
C LEU A 310 13.48 -24.59 -14.30
N SER A 311 14.32 -24.21 -15.26
CA SER A 311 14.49 -22.82 -15.69
C SER A 311 13.90 -22.54 -17.09
N TYR A 312 12.74 -23.15 -17.39
CA TYR A 312 12.02 -23.07 -18.67
C TYR A 312 10.55 -22.71 -18.47
N GLY A 313 9.90 -22.24 -19.54
CA GLY A 313 8.43 -22.12 -19.58
C GLY A 313 7.74 -23.48 -19.46
N THR A 314 6.50 -23.50 -18.99
CA THR A 314 5.84 -24.76 -18.57
C THR A 314 4.53 -25.05 -19.30
N SER A 315 4.07 -26.30 -19.25
CA SER A 315 2.82 -26.75 -19.86
C SER A 315 2.14 -27.82 -19.00
N GLN A 316 0.94 -28.24 -19.39
CA GLN A 316 0.21 -29.30 -18.67
C GLN A 316 0.97 -30.62 -18.59
N ALA A 317 1.79 -30.95 -19.59
CA ALA A 317 2.65 -32.13 -19.55
C ALA A 317 3.76 -31.98 -18.48
N VAL A 318 4.43 -30.82 -18.46
CA VAL A 318 5.46 -30.51 -17.45
C VAL A 318 4.87 -30.56 -16.05
N LEU A 319 3.68 -29.99 -15.86
CA LEU A 319 2.95 -30.02 -14.60
C LEU A 319 2.68 -31.46 -14.12
N ALA A 320 2.32 -32.37 -15.03
CA ALA A 320 2.07 -33.77 -14.67
C ALA A 320 3.34 -34.48 -14.15
N GLY A 321 4.49 -34.28 -14.80
CA GLY A 321 5.77 -34.80 -14.33
C GLY A 321 6.23 -34.17 -13.01
N ALA A 322 6.12 -32.84 -12.89
CA ALA A 322 6.46 -32.12 -11.66
C ALA A 322 5.57 -32.53 -10.48
N LEU A 323 4.27 -32.77 -10.71
CA LEU A 323 3.35 -33.27 -9.71
C LEU A 323 3.75 -34.69 -9.24
N TYR A 324 4.13 -35.57 -10.17
CA TYR A 324 4.65 -36.89 -9.82
C TYR A 324 5.89 -36.77 -8.90
N ALA A 325 6.83 -35.90 -9.25
CA ALA A 325 8.02 -35.67 -8.44
C ALA A 325 7.68 -35.10 -7.05
N PHE A 326 6.77 -34.12 -6.98
CA PHE A 326 6.30 -33.56 -5.71
C PHE A 326 5.68 -34.61 -4.78
N GLU A 327 4.80 -35.47 -5.32
CA GLU A 327 4.20 -36.60 -4.58
C GLU A 327 5.22 -37.66 -4.14
N HIS A 328 6.42 -37.68 -4.73
CA HIS A 328 7.57 -38.50 -4.34
C HIS A 328 8.58 -37.76 -3.44
N ASP A 329 8.13 -36.71 -2.73
CA ASP A 329 8.93 -35.94 -1.77
C ASP A 329 10.11 -35.19 -2.42
N VAL A 330 9.92 -34.71 -3.65
CA VAL A 330 10.85 -33.83 -4.36
C VAL A 330 10.38 -32.38 -4.30
N ALA A 331 11.21 -31.47 -3.78
CA ALA A 331 10.90 -30.04 -3.81
C ALA A 331 11.13 -29.49 -5.23
N ILE A 332 10.16 -28.73 -5.76
CA ILE A 332 10.20 -28.23 -7.12
C ILE A 332 10.48 -26.73 -7.11
N ALA A 333 11.59 -26.29 -7.68
CA ALA A 333 11.91 -24.88 -7.93
C ALA A 333 11.74 -24.58 -9.42
N THR A 334 11.00 -23.53 -9.74
CA THR A 334 10.76 -23.10 -11.13
C THR A 334 10.95 -21.61 -11.27
N SER A 335 11.48 -21.17 -12.41
CA SER A 335 11.59 -19.73 -12.71
C SER A 335 10.21 -19.11 -12.97
N ALA A 336 10.00 -17.87 -12.54
CA ALA A 336 8.72 -17.17 -12.75
C ALA A 336 8.47 -16.75 -14.22
N GLY A 337 9.53 -16.66 -15.03
CA GLY A 337 9.50 -16.13 -16.39
C GLY A 337 10.08 -14.72 -16.51
N ASN A 338 10.43 -14.31 -17.74
CA ASN A 338 11.23 -13.11 -18.02
C ASN A 338 10.52 -12.08 -18.93
N SER A 339 9.18 -12.02 -18.87
CA SER A 339 8.35 -11.18 -19.74
C SER A 339 7.80 -9.93 -19.04
N SER A 340 8.13 -9.70 -17.77
CA SER A 340 7.52 -8.68 -16.91
C SER A 340 5.99 -8.75 -16.86
N SER A 341 5.43 -9.96 -16.86
CA SER A 341 3.99 -10.21 -16.84
C SER A 341 3.55 -10.90 -15.55
N ILE A 342 2.23 -11.02 -15.38
CA ILE A 342 1.67 -11.91 -14.37
C ILE A 342 2.08 -13.36 -14.68
N ILE A 343 2.39 -14.14 -13.65
CA ILE A 343 2.71 -15.57 -13.76
C ILE A 343 1.46 -16.33 -14.24
N GLY A 344 1.45 -16.76 -15.49
CA GLY A 344 0.37 -17.56 -16.09
C GLY A 344 0.75 -19.01 -16.42
N ASP A 345 2.01 -19.37 -16.20
CA ASP A 345 2.57 -20.66 -16.58
C ASP A 345 1.98 -21.82 -15.76
N ALA A 346 1.74 -22.97 -16.42
CA ALA A 346 0.97 -24.09 -15.86
C ALA A 346 1.53 -24.63 -14.52
N LEU A 347 2.85 -24.70 -14.37
CA LEU A 347 3.51 -25.07 -13.11
C LEU A 347 3.68 -23.87 -12.17
N GLY A 348 4.00 -22.69 -12.72
CA GLY A 348 4.27 -21.48 -11.93
C GLY A 348 3.08 -21.00 -11.09
N THR A 349 1.86 -21.31 -11.53
CA THR A 349 0.60 -21.04 -10.82
C THR A 349 0.27 -22.05 -9.72
N LYS A 350 1.11 -23.08 -9.51
CA LYS A 350 0.89 -24.07 -8.45
C LYS A 350 1.63 -23.67 -7.20
N SER A 351 0.88 -23.46 -6.12
CA SER A 351 1.42 -23.04 -4.83
C SER A 351 2.51 -23.97 -4.27
N TRP A 352 2.43 -25.28 -4.56
CA TRP A 352 3.41 -26.28 -4.13
C TRP A 352 4.71 -26.28 -4.92
N ALA A 353 4.76 -25.62 -6.07
CA ALA A 353 6.01 -25.29 -6.74
C ALA A 353 6.59 -24.02 -6.09
N LEU A 354 7.90 -23.96 -5.88
CA LEU A 354 8.61 -22.73 -5.51
C LEU A 354 8.84 -21.93 -6.79
N THR A 355 7.89 -21.07 -7.13
CA THR A 355 7.98 -20.14 -8.26
C THR A 355 8.84 -18.95 -7.84
N VAL A 356 9.99 -18.82 -8.49
CA VAL A 356 11.07 -17.92 -8.08
C VAL A 356 11.13 -16.67 -8.95
N THR A 357 10.93 -15.51 -8.33
CA THR A 357 11.11 -14.21 -8.97
C THR A 357 12.56 -13.73 -8.86
N ALA A 358 12.96 -12.85 -9.77
CA ALA A 358 14.31 -12.30 -9.82
C ALA A 358 14.35 -10.90 -9.21
N VAL A 359 15.33 -10.67 -8.34
CA VAL A 359 15.69 -9.33 -7.84
C VAL A 359 17.09 -8.91 -8.26
N ARG A 360 17.29 -7.60 -8.27
CA ARG A 360 18.57 -6.92 -8.45
C ARG A 360 19.37 -6.90 -7.12
N PRO A 361 20.66 -6.51 -7.13
CA PRO A 361 21.47 -6.41 -5.90
C PRO A 361 20.93 -5.46 -4.83
N ASN A 362 19.99 -4.57 -5.17
CA ASN A 362 19.31 -3.67 -4.23
C ASN A 362 17.95 -4.19 -3.75
N ASN A 363 17.65 -5.48 -3.94
CA ASN A 363 16.39 -6.16 -3.55
C ASN A 363 15.13 -5.63 -4.26
N VAL A 364 15.30 -4.85 -5.33
CA VAL A 364 14.19 -4.44 -6.19
C VAL A 364 13.97 -5.48 -7.27
N LYS A 365 12.71 -5.82 -7.54
CA LYS A 365 12.27 -6.69 -8.64
C LYS A 365 13.01 -6.33 -9.92
N SER A 366 13.56 -7.36 -10.57
CA SER A 366 14.21 -7.19 -11.86
C SER A 366 13.14 -6.84 -12.91
N GLY A 367 13.44 -5.84 -13.75
CA GLY A 367 12.45 -5.29 -14.70
C GLY A 367 11.90 -6.29 -15.72
N TYR A 368 12.55 -7.45 -15.91
CA TYR A 368 12.06 -8.54 -16.75
C TYR A 368 11.29 -9.62 -15.96
N SER A 369 11.42 -9.67 -14.63
CA SER A 369 10.85 -10.78 -13.85
C SER A 369 9.34 -10.76 -13.95
N ASN A 370 8.73 -11.90 -14.24
CA ASN A 370 7.30 -12.08 -13.99
C ASN A 370 7.01 -12.01 -12.48
N TYR A 371 5.75 -11.76 -12.13
CA TYR A 371 5.27 -11.53 -10.77
C TYR A 371 3.80 -11.96 -10.64
N GLY A 372 3.23 -11.90 -9.45
CA GLY A 372 1.84 -12.23 -9.17
C GLY A 372 1.72 -12.94 -7.82
N LEU A 373 0.49 -13.10 -7.34
CA LEU A 373 0.22 -13.74 -6.04
C LEU A 373 0.67 -15.22 -5.99
N ASP A 374 1.02 -15.82 -7.12
CA ASP A 374 1.54 -17.18 -7.19
C ASP A 374 3.07 -17.25 -7.05
N ALA A 375 3.77 -16.11 -7.06
CA ALA A 375 5.17 -16.04 -6.67
C ALA A 375 5.34 -16.40 -5.19
N ASN A 376 6.26 -17.31 -4.88
CA ASN A 376 6.44 -17.78 -3.50
C ASN A 376 7.67 -17.16 -2.84
N ILE A 377 8.72 -16.90 -3.62
CA ILE A 377 10.01 -16.48 -3.11
C ILE A 377 10.78 -15.70 -4.18
N ALA A 378 11.60 -14.76 -3.75
CA ALA A 378 12.50 -13.99 -4.57
C ALA A 378 13.95 -14.44 -4.34
N ALA A 379 14.76 -14.41 -5.39
CA ALA A 379 16.21 -14.61 -5.28
C ALA A 379 16.98 -13.72 -6.26
N PRO A 380 18.30 -13.52 -6.06
CA PRO A 380 19.10 -12.70 -6.95
C PRO A 380 19.12 -13.26 -8.37
N GLY A 381 18.55 -12.50 -9.31
CA GLY A 381 18.54 -12.85 -10.74
C GLY A 381 19.24 -11.81 -11.61
N GLY A 382 19.60 -10.64 -11.07
CA GLY A 382 20.39 -9.63 -11.77
C GLY A 382 19.58 -8.59 -12.53
N ASN A 383 20.20 -7.92 -13.51
CA ASN A 383 19.59 -6.79 -14.23
C ASN A 383 19.83 -6.91 -15.74
N ALA A 384 18.77 -6.80 -16.55
CA ALA A 384 18.85 -6.91 -18.01
C ALA A 384 19.77 -5.86 -18.65
N THR A 385 19.92 -4.68 -18.03
CA THR A 385 20.73 -3.59 -18.61
C THR A 385 22.15 -3.50 -18.06
N LEU A 386 22.47 -4.28 -17.02
CA LEU A 386 23.75 -4.22 -16.33
C LEU A 386 24.25 -5.64 -16.04
N GLU A 387 25.02 -6.19 -16.98
CA GLU A 387 25.60 -7.54 -16.90
C GLU A 387 26.39 -7.78 -15.60
N GLU A 388 27.12 -6.77 -15.13
CA GLU A 388 27.88 -6.83 -13.87
C GLU A 388 27.00 -7.05 -12.62
N ALA A 389 25.70 -6.77 -12.72
CA ALA A 389 24.73 -7.01 -11.66
C ALA A 389 24.16 -8.45 -11.68
N GLY A 390 24.52 -9.28 -12.66
CA GLY A 390 24.10 -10.68 -12.77
C GLY A 390 24.90 -11.63 -11.86
N PRO A 391 24.28 -12.72 -11.36
CA PRO A 391 25.01 -13.79 -10.68
C PRO A 391 26.12 -14.38 -11.55
N LEU A 392 27.35 -14.40 -11.03
CA LEU A 392 28.51 -15.05 -11.66
C LEU A 392 28.44 -16.56 -11.41
N SER A 393 28.50 -17.35 -12.48
CA SER A 393 28.49 -18.82 -12.41
C SER A 393 29.41 -19.50 -13.46
N THR A 394 29.46 -20.83 -13.43
CA THR A 394 30.18 -21.71 -14.35
C THR A 394 29.56 -21.72 -15.75
N ILE A 395 30.37 -21.88 -16.79
CA ILE A 395 29.92 -22.13 -18.18
C ILE A 395 30.88 -23.13 -18.86
N PRO A 396 30.47 -23.81 -19.96
CA PRO A 396 31.24 -24.88 -20.55
C PRO A 396 32.69 -24.52 -20.91
N GLY A 397 33.56 -25.51 -20.79
CA GLY A 397 34.98 -25.42 -21.09
C GLY A 397 35.82 -24.86 -19.94
N GLY A 398 35.37 -25.04 -18.70
CA GLY A 398 36.09 -24.58 -17.50
C GLY A 398 36.08 -23.06 -17.31
N ARG A 399 35.04 -22.37 -17.80
CA ARG A 399 34.93 -20.91 -17.84
C ARG A 399 33.85 -20.40 -16.88
N TYR A 400 33.76 -19.08 -16.72
CA TYR A 400 32.79 -18.44 -15.82
C TYR A 400 32.21 -17.18 -16.48
N ALA A 401 30.92 -16.92 -16.28
CA ALA A 401 30.21 -15.78 -16.84
C ALA A 401 29.06 -15.30 -15.94
N ARG A 402 28.64 -14.05 -16.13
CA ARG A 402 27.47 -13.48 -15.44
C ARG A 402 26.27 -13.54 -16.38
N TYR A 403 25.15 -14.07 -15.91
CA TYR A 403 23.87 -14.03 -16.62
C TYR A 403 22.81 -13.32 -15.76
N SER A 404 21.74 -12.87 -16.41
CA SER A 404 20.59 -12.25 -15.76
C SER A 404 19.32 -12.98 -16.18
N GLY A 405 18.49 -13.35 -15.22
CA GLY A 405 17.20 -14.01 -15.47
C GLY A 405 16.59 -14.62 -14.22
N THR A 406 15.29 -14.90 -14.26
CA THR A 406 14.64 -15.78 -13.25
C THR A 406 15.23 -17.19 -13.29
N SER A 407 15.80 -17.60 -14.42
CA SER A 407 16.62 -18.81 -14.59
C SER A 407 17.89 -18.84 -13.74
N MET A 408 18.42 -17.69 -13.32
CA MET A 408 19.55 -17.62 -12.38
C MET A 408 19.05 -17.58 -10.92
N ALA A 409 17.88 -17.01 -10.68
CA ALA A 409 17.29 -16.94 -9.34
C ALA A 409 16.81 -18.32 -8.84
N SER A 410 16.14 -19.09 -9.71
CA SER A 410 15.59 -20.41 -9.39
C SER A 410 16.62 -21.44 -8.87
N PRO A 411 17.80 -21.65 -9.53
CA PRO A 411 18.79 -22.62 -9.05
C PRO A 411 19.44 -22.20 -7.73
N ILE A 412 19.51 -20.90 -7.41
CA ILE A 412 19.94 -20.43 -6.10
C ILE A 412 18.97 -20.92 -5.02
N VAL A 413 17.66 -20.80 -5.26
CA VAL A 413 16.62 -21.32 -4.36
C VAL A 413 16.73 -22.83 -4.23
N ALA A 414 16.89 -23.56 -5.35
CA ALA A 414 17.08 -25.01 -5.32
C ALA A 414 18.29 -25.42 -4.46
N GLY A 415 19.41 -24.69 -4.58
CA GLY A 415 20.60 -24.87 -3.75
C GLY A 415 20.34 -24.63 -2.27
N VAL A 416 19.65 -23.56 -1.90
CA VAL A 416 19.29 -23.27 -0.49
C VAL A 416 18.31 -24.33 0.06
N VAL A 417 17.33 -24.78 -0.72
CA VAL A 417 16.44 -25.88 -0.32
C VAL A 417 17.25 -27.16 -0.10
N GLY A 418 18.20 -27.49 -0.98
CA GLY A 418 19.12 -28.61 -0.80
C GLY A 418 19.95 -28.50 0.47
N LEU A 419 20.45 -27.31 0.79
CA LEU A 419 21.15 -27.01 2.04
C LEU A 419 20.27 -27.23 3.27
N VAL A 420 19.03 -26.72 3.26
CA VAL A 420 18.05 -26.90 4.34
C VAL A 420 17.76 -28.38 4.55
N ARG A 421 17.48 -29.14 3.48
CA ARG A 421 17.20 -30.58 3.57
C ARG A 421 18.43 -31.41 3.98
N SER A 422 19.65 -30.92 3.72
CA SER A 422 20.87 -31.55 4.23
C SER A 422 21.01 -31.37 5.74
N TYR A 423 20.62 -30.20 6.26
CA TYR A 423 20.74 -29.88 7.69
C TYR A 423 19.57 -30.45 8.52
N PHE A 424 18.37 -30.51 7.93
CA PHE A 424 17.17 -31.14 8.47
C PHE A 424 16.75 -32.34 7.60
N PRO A 425 17.44 -33.48 7.71
CA PRO A 425 17.19 -34.65 6.85
C PRO A 425 15.79 -35.26 7.02
N GLU A 426 15.08 -34.91 8.09
CA GLU A 426 13.69 -35.30 8.32
C GLU A 426 12.67 -34.43 7.57
N PHE A 427 13.07 -33.30 7.00
CA PHE A 427 12.15 -32.40 6.30
C PHE A 427 11.70 -33.01 4.97
N THR A 428 10.38 -33.06 4.81
CA THR A 428 9.74 -33.31 3.53
C THR A 428 9.93 -32.12 2.58
N ALA A 429 9.60 -32.30 1.31
CA ALA A 429 9.54 -31.20 0.33
C ALA A 429 8.70 -30.02 0.83
N SER A 430 7.54 -30.30 1.47
CA SER A 430 6.66 -29.27 2.03
C SER A 430 7.24 -28.61 3.29
N ASP A 431 7.91 -29.36 4.17
CA ASP A 431 8.58 -28.77 5.34
C ASP A 431 9.70 -27.81 4.91
N ALA A 432 10.48 -28.21 3.90
CA ALA A 432 11.51 -27.37 3.32
C ALA A 432 10.93 -26.11 2.66
N TYR A 433 9.81 -26.24 1.94
CA TYR A 433 9.05 -25.10 1.41
C TYR A 433 8.66 -24.12 2.52
N TYR A 434 8.00 -24.61 3.58
CA TYR A 434 7.56 -23.76 4.69
C TYR A 434 8.73 -23.06 5.37
N GLN A 435 9.85 -23.77 5.51
CA GLN A 435 11.05 -23.23 6.11
C GLN A 435 11.64 -22.10 5.27
N VAL A 436 11.87 -22.28 3.96
CA VAL A 436 12.50 -21.25 3.13
C VAL A 436 11.59 -20.05 2.89
N VAL A 437 10.30 -20.26 2.65
CA VAL A 437 9.34 -19.17 2.44
C VAL A 437 9.04 -18.46 3.77
N GLY A 438 8.90 -19.19 4.88
CA GLY A 438 8.58 -18.63 6.19
C GLY A 438 9.72 -17.85 6.84
N THR A 439 10.95 -18.04 6.38
CA THR A 439 12.16 -17.35 6.88
C THR A 439 12.72 -16.32 5.91
N ALA A 440 12.08 -16.12 4.76
CA ALA A 440 12.47 -15.12 3.79
C ALA A 440 12.43 -13.70 4.40
N ASP A 441 13.27 -12.82 3.87
CA ASP A 441 13.28 -11.40 4.22
C ASP A 441 12.16 -10.69 3.46
N ASP A 442 11.32 -9.96 4.19
CA ASP A 442 10.27 -9.13 3.60
C ASP A 442 10.91 -7.95 2.84
N ILE A 443 10.52 -7.80 1.57
CA ILE A 443 11.04 -6.78 0.65
C ILE A 443 9.91 -5.99 -0.02
N ASP A 444 8.67 -6.09 0.47
CA ASP A 444 7.51 -5.39 -0.10
C ASP A 444 7.69 -3.86 -0.06
N ASP A 445 8.20 -3.32 1.07
CA ASP A 445 8.51 -1.89 1.23
C ASP A 445 9.52 -1.35 0.18
N LEU A 446 10.34 -2.22 -0.42
CA LEU A 446 11.31 -1.86 -1.45
C LEU A 446 10.72 -1.94 -2.87
N ASN A 447 9.53 -2.52 -3.00
CA ASN A 447 8.85 -2.84 -4.26
C ASN A 447 7.40 -2.34 -4.26
N PRO A 448 7.18 -1.01 -4.12
CA PRO A 448 5.83 -0.46 -4.09
C PRO A 448 5.07 -0.80 -5.38
N GLY A 449 3.83 -1.27 -5.24
CA GLY A 449 2.98 -1.75 -6.33
C GLY A 449 3.12 -3.24 -6.66
N TYR A 450 3.96 -3.98 -5.93
CA TYR A 450 4.15 -5.43 -6.09
C TYR A 450 4.04 -6.18 -4.74
N GLU A 451 3.39 -5.59 -3.74
CA GLU A 451 3.28 -6.13 -2.39
C GLU A 451 2.66 -7.53 -2.42
N GLY A 452 3.37 -8.52 -1.87
CA GLY A 452 2.96 -9.92 -1.89
C GLY A 452 2.97 -10.59 -3.27
N MET A 453 3.36 -9.89 -4.35
CA MET A 453 3.38 -10.40 -5.73
C MET A 453 4.74 -10.91 -6.19
N ILE A 454 5.79 -10.76 -5.37
CA ILE A 454 7.13 -11.26 -5.72
C ILE A 454 7.69 -12.30 -4.75
N GLY A 455 7.05 -12.46 -3.59
CA GLY A 455 7.57 -13.25 -2.48
C GLY A 455 8.73 -12.56 -1.75
N GLY A 456 9.06 -13.06 -0.56
CA GLY A 456 10.21 -12.54 0.21
C GLY A 456 11.54 -12.97 -0.39
N LEU A 457 12.61 -12.21 -0.14
CA LEU A 457 13.97 -12.58 -0.54
C LEU A 457 14.44 -13.79 0.28
N ILE A 458 14.86 -14.87 -0.38
CA ILE A 458 15.38 -16.05 0.31
C ILE A 458 16.54 -15.71 1.25
N ASN A 459 16.56 -16.30 2.45
CA ASN A 459 17.62 -16.08 3.43
C ASN A 459 18.16 -17.41 3.98
N GLY A 460 19.36 -17.80 3.55
CA GLY A 460 19.96 -19.08 3.91
C GLY A 460 20.26 -19.23 5.40
N TYR A 461 20.66 -18.14 6.08
CA TYR A 461 20.98 -18.18 7.51
C TYR A 461 19.72 -18.36 8.37
N ARG A 462 18.68 -17.58 8.08
CA ARG A 462 17.40 -17.68 8.80
C ARG A 462 16.75 -19.04 8.54
N ALA A 463 16.82 -19.55 7.32
CA ALA A 463 16.33 -20.88 6.96
C ALA A 463 16.97 -22.02 7.77
N LEU A 464 18.22 -21.89 8.25
CA LEU A 464 18.88 -22.89 9.09
C LEU A 464 18.75 -22.65 10.60
N THR A 465 18.38 -21.45 11.04
CA THR A 465 18.43 -21.05 12.46
C THR A 465 17.07 -20.80 13.10
N GLU A 466 16.08 -20.39 12.31
CA GLU A 466 14.74 -20.09 12.80
C GLU A 466 13.86 -21.33 12.77
N THR A 467 12.83 -21.34 13.61
CA THR A 467 11.81 -22.39 13.62
C THR A 467 10.53 -21.82 13.03
N VAL A 468 10.10 -22.36 11.89
CA VAL A 468 8.80 -22.02 11.31
C VAL A 468 7.75 -22.93 11.92
N THR A 469 6.69 -22.35 12.47
CA THR A 469 5.47 -23.09 12.87
C THR A 469 4.39 -22.79 11.83
N PRO A 470 4.25 -23.64 10.81
CA PRO A 470 3.34 -23.33 9.72
C PRO A 470 1.87 -23.40 10.19
N ALA A 471 1.10 -22.34 9.94
CA ALA A 471 -0.34 -22.24 10.23
C ALA A 471 -1.13 -21.94 8.95
N SER A 472 -2.36 -22.46 8.84
CA SER A 472 -3.18 -22.28 7.64
C SER A 472 -3.32 -20.80 7.27
N LYS A 473 -3.26 -20.52 5.97
CA LYS A 473 -3.49 -19.19 5.39
C LYS A 473 -4.62 -19.32 4.39
N ILE A 474 -5.82 -18.94 4.82
CA ILE A 474 -7.06 -19.17 4.06
C ILE A 474 -7.41 -17.92 3.25
N SER A 475 -7.80 -18.11 2.00
CA SER A 475 -8.45 -17.09 1.18
C SER A 475 -9.78 -17.60 0.65
N LEU A 476 -10.79 -16.73 0.58
CA LEU A 476 -12.03 -16.99 -0.13
C LEU A 476 -11.82 -16.67 -1.61
N ASP A 477 -11.99 -17.69 -2.46
CA ASP A 477 -11.78 -17.60 -3.90
C ASP A 477 -13.04 -17.11 -4.60
N LYS A 478 -14.17 -17.80 -4.38
CA LYS A 478 -15.49 -17.41 -4.91
C LYS A 478 -16.64 -17.95 -4.08
N VAL A 479 -17.83 -17.40 -4.32
CA VAL A 479 -19.10 -17.87 -3.76
C VAL A 479 -20.12 -17.99 -4.88
N ASP A 480 -20.61 -19.21 -5.10
CA ASP A 480 -21.66 -19.52 -6.07
C ASP A 480 -23.04 -19.56 -5.38
N PHE A 481 -24.06 -19.12 -6.12
CA PHE A 481 -25.46 -19.15 -5.71
C PHE A 481 -26.25 -20.12 -6.58
N ILE A 482 -26.90 -21.10 -5.96
CA ILE A 482 -27.69 -22.12 -6.65
C ILE A 482 -29.14 -22.05 -6.14
N ASP A 483 -30.06 -21.57 -6.98
CA ASP A 483 -31.50 -21.54 -6.68
C ASP A 483 -32.24 -22.71 -7.36
N ALA A 484 -31.87 -23.96 -7.05
CA ALA A 484 -32.55 -25.11 -7.64
C ALA A 484 -34.00 -25.28 -7.15
N SER A 485 -34.37 -24.59 -6.06
CA SER A 485 -35.66 -24.75 -5.38
C SER A 485 -36.68 -23.65 -5.70
N GLY A 486 -36.25 -22.52 -6.26
CA GLY A 486 -37.08 -21.44 -6.79
C GLY A 486 -37.30 -21.57 -8.29
N ASN A 487 -36.93 -20.54 -9.03
CA ASN A 487 -37.13 -20.44 -10.47
C ASN A 487 -35.90 -20.93 -11.28
N ASN A 488 -34.81 -21.28 -10.60
CA ASN A 488 -33.59 -21.83 -11.20
C ASN A 488 -32.92 -20.91 -12.22
N ASN A 489 -33.04 -19.60 -12.03
CA ASN A 489 -32.24 -18.58 -12.71
C ASN A 489 -30.84 -18.41 -12.06
N GLY A 490 -30.59 -19.01 -10.90
CA GLY A 490 -29.32 -18.87 -10.18
C GLY A 490 -29.09 -17.47 -9.59
N ILE A 491 -30.17 -16.75 -9.31
CA ILE A 491 -30.24 -15.49 -8.58
C ILE A 491 -31.09 -15.72 -7.33
N ALA A 492 -30.83 -14.98 -6.26
CA ALA A 492 -31.72 -14.98 -5.10
C ALA A 492 -32.94 -14.09 -5.38
N ASP A 493 -34.15 -14.65 -5.47
CA ASP A 493 -35.37 -13.84 -5.53
C ASP A 493 -36.18 -13.88 -4.21
N PRO A 494 -37.00 -12.84 -3.91
CA PRO A 494 -37.85 -12.82 -2.73
C PRO A 494 -38.77 -14.06 -2.66
N GLY A 495 -38.70 -14.79 -1.55
CA GLY A 495 -39.49 -16.00 -1.31
C GLY A 495 -38.83 -17.30 -1.74
N GLU A 496 -37.64 -17.26 -2.34
CA GLU A 496 -36.88 -18.44 -2.75
C GLU A 496 -35.89 -18.91 -1.69
N THR A 497 -35.33 -20.11 -1.90
CA THR A 497 -34.26 -20.65 -1.06
C THR A 497 -33.06 -20.98 -1.91
N VAL A 498 -31.93 -20.36 -1.57
CA VAL A 498 -30.69 -20.45 -2.33
C VAL A 498 -29.67 -21.27 -1.56
N ASP A 499 -29.03 -22.18 -2.27
CA ASP A 499 -27.85 -22.91 -1.84
C ASP A 499 -26.61 -22.02 -2.09
N ILE A 500 -25.79 -21.81 -1.06
CA ILE A 500 -24.57 -21.02 -1.11
C ILE A 500 -23.37 -21.98 -1.06
N VAL A 501 -22.58 -21.96 -2.14
CA VAL A 501 -21.37 -22.78 -2.29
C VAL A 501 -20.15 -21.88 -2.28
N PHE A 502 -19.27 -22.01 -1.29
CA PHE A 502 -18.00 -21.30 -1.26
C PHE A 502 -16.88 -22.14 -1.85
N HIS A 503 -15.82 -21.45 -2.26
CA HIS A 503 -14.54 -22.03 -2.63
C HIS A 503 -13.45 -21.31 -1.84
N ILE A 504 -12.72 -22.03 -1.00
CA ILE A 504 -11.61 -21.48 -0.21
C ILE A 504 -10.31 -22.18 -0.59
N LYS A 505 -9.21 -21.44 -0.55
CA LYS A 505 -7.86 -21.95 -0.77
C LYS A 505 -7.06 -21.85 0.52
N ASN A 506 -6.32 -22.89 0.86
CA ASN A 506 -5.35 -22.86 1.96
C ASN A 506 -3.92 -22.97 1.43
N ARG A 507 -3.23 -21.83 1.35
CA ARG A 507 -1.88 -21.74 0.75
C ARG A 507 -0.75 -22.09 1.73
N TRP A 508 -1.07 -22.72 2.88
CA TRP A 508 -0.07 -23.06 3.89
C TRP A 508 -0.38 -24.42 4.56
N ALA A 509 -0.05 -24.58 5.85
CA ALA A 509 -0.24 -25.84 6.58
C ALA A 509 -1.71 -26.28 6.64
N PRO A 510 -1.97 -27.61 6.69
CA PRO A 510 -3.32 -28.13 6.83
C PRO A 510 -3.88 -27.83 8.23
N ALA A 511 -5.20 -27.87 8.32
CA ALA A 511 -5.93 -27.83 9.58
C ALA A 511 -6.96 -28.97 9.64
N SER A 512 -7.15 -29.56 10.81
CA SER A 512 -8.18 -30.58 11.05
C SER A 512 -9.22 -30.10 12.06
N GLY A 513 -10.40 -30.74 12.08
CA GLY A 513 -11.55 -30.30 12.87
C GLY A 513 -12.10 -28.94 12.44
N VAL A 514 -11.97 -28.57 11.16
CA VAL A 514 -12.39 -27.26 10.65
C VAL A 514 -13.91 -27.21 10.49
N THR A 515 -14.50 -26.19 11.12
CA THR A 515 -15.91 -25.84 11.02
C THR A 515 -16.05 -24.57 10.21
N VAL A 516 -17.05 -24.52 9.34
CA VAL A 516 -17.40 -23.30 8.60
C VAL A 516 -18.80 -22.87 9.02
N LYS A 517 -18.96 -21.59 9.35
CA LYS A 517 -20.25 -21.00 9.72
C LYS A 517 -20.64 -19.93 8.72
N LEU A 518 -21.95 -19.80 8.50
CA LEU A 518 -22.54 -18.70 7.77
C LEU A 518 -23.29 -17.79 8.74
N LEU A 519 -22.93 -16.51 8.75
CA LEU A 519 -23.54 -15.48 9.60
C LEU A 519 -24.06 -14.32 8.76
N THR A 520 -24.97 -13.54 9.34
CA THR A 520 -25.42 -12.24 8.83
C THR A 520 -25.67 -11.31 10.00
N GLU A 521 -25.56 -10.01 9.77
CA GLU A 521 -26.00 -8.98 10.73
C GLU A 521 -27.52 -8.75 10.67
N GLU A 522 -28.18 -9.26 9.62
CA GLU A 522 -29.61 -9.10 9.40
C GLU A 522 -30.45 -10.12 10.19
N GLY A 523 -31.62 -9.69 10.69
CA GLY A 523 -32.53 -10.56 11.42
C GLY A 523 -33.36 -11.50 10.53
N GLU A 524 -34.07 -12.45 11.16
CA GLU A 524 -35.00 -13.40 10.50
C GLU A 524 -36.09 -12.72 9.64
N ASP A 525 -36.31 -11.41 9.83
CA ASP A 525 -37.30 -10.62 9.10
C ASP A 525 -36.94 -10.40 7.61
N ARG A 526 -35.66 -10.51 7.21
CA ARG A 526 -35.21 -10.36 5.81
C ARG A 526 -34.87 -11.69 5.14
N LEU A 527 -34.16 -12.55 5.86
CA LEU A 527 -33.79 -13.89 5.40
C LEU A 527 -33.74 -14.86 6.57
N THR A 528 -33.74 -16.16 6.29
CA THR A 528 -33.53 -17.22 7.28
C THR A 528 -32.36 -18.09 6.84
N ILE A 529 -31.33 -18.23 7.70
CA ILE A 529 -30.24 -19.18 7.47
C ILE A 529 -30.69 -20.56 7.94
N ASN A 530 -31.05 -21.44 7.02
CA ASN A 530 -31.53 -22.79 7.30
C ASN A 530 -30.39 -23.74 7.70
N THR A 531 -29.21 -23.53 7.11
CA THR A 531 -27.98 -24.25 7.45
C THR A 531 -26.93 -23.21 7.85
N SER A 532 -26.66 -23.06 9.14
CA SER A 532 -25.74 -22.05 9.66
C SER A 532 -24.30 -22.55 9.87
N GLN A 533 -24.09 -23.86 9.79
CA GLN A 533 -22.80 -24.48 10.08
C GLN A 533 -22.61 -25.80 9.33
N ILE A 534 -21.42 -26.01 8.79
CA ILE A 534 -20.95 -27.28 8.22
C ILE A 534 -19.57 -27.64 8.77
N SER A 535 -19.16 -28.90 8.59
CA SER A 535 -17.82 -29.39 8.94
C SER A 535 -17.07 -29.73 7.66
N LEU A 536 -15.91 -29.11 7.44
CA LEU A 536 -14.99 -29.52 6.38
C LEU A 536 -14.09 -30.69 6.81
N ASP A 537 -14.03 -30.97 8.12
CA ASP A 537 -13.15 -31.96 8.76
C ASP A 537 -11.66 -31.65 8.56
N THR A 538 -11.13 -31.74 7.33
CA THR A 538 -9.73 -31.40 7.01
C THR A 538 -9.64 -30.32 5.93
N LEU A 539 -9.01 -29.20 6.27
CA LEU A 539 -8.50 -28.23 5.33
C LEU A 539 -7.09 -28.67 4.91
N TYR A 540 -6.98 -29.25 3.72
CA TYR A 540 -5.71 -29.57 3.07
C TYR A 540 -4.84 -28.34 2.91
N GLY A 541 -3.52 -28.55 2.99
CA GLY A 541 -2.51 -27.51 2.85
C GLY A 541 -1.66 -27.76 1.61
N ILE A 542 -0.57 -27.02 1.45
CA ILE A 542 0.32 -27.09 0.28
C ILE A 542 0.89 -28.48 -0.01
N GLN A 543 1.00 -29.32 1.00
CA GLN A 543 1.41 -30.72 0.88
C GLN A 543 0.39 -31.61 0.15
N ASN A 544 -0.76 -31.05 -0.22
CA ASN A 544 -1.79 -31.73 -0.99
C ASN A 544 -1.94 -31.00 -2.34
N ALA A 545 -1.79 -31.73 -3.44
CA ALA A 545 -1.88 -31.18 -4.79
C ALA A 545 -3.20 -30.43 -5.08
N ASN A 546 -4.29 -30.82 -4.41
CA ASN A 546 -5.58 -30.12 -4.40
C ASN A 546 -5.87 -29.59 -2.99
N PHE A 547 -5.68 -28.29 -2.79
CA PHE A 547 -5.97 -27.58 -1.53
C PHE A 547 -7.14 -26.58 -1.67
N ASP A 548 -7.85 -26.63 -2.79
CA ASP A 548 -9.14 -25.96 -2.97
C ASP A 548 -10.22 -26.74 -2.22
N HIS A 549 -11.00 -26.05 -1.40
CA HIS A 549 -12.09 -26.64 -0.63
C HIS A 549 -13.40 -25.97 -0.99
N THR A 550 -14.42 -26.80 -1.16
CA THR A 550 -15.78 -26.36 -1.41
C THR A 550 -16.76 -27.11 -0.51
N ASN A 551 -17.96 -26.56 -0.35
CA ASN A 551 -19.09 -27.19 0.31
C ASN A 551 -20.17 -27.66 -0.67
N ASP A 552 -19.83 -27.90 -1.93
CA ASP A 552 -20.74 -28.40 -2.99
C ASP A 552 -21.58 -29.63 -2.58
N THR A 553 -21.02 -30.52 -1.74
CA THR A 553 -21.72 -31.71 -1.21
C THR A 553 -22.66 -31.42 -0.04
N ALA A 554 -22.53 -30.26 0.60
CA ALA A 554 -23.34 -29.80 1.73
C ALA A 554 -23.44 -28.26 1.74
N PRO A 555 -24.14 -27.65 0.76
CA PRO A 555 -24.24 -26.21 0.65
C PRO A 555 -24.93 -25.58 1.86
N PHE A 556 -24.60 -24.32 2.15
CA PHE A 556 -25.40 -23.55 3.08
C PHE A 556 -26.74 -23.20 2.44
N GLN A 557 -27.81 -23.17 3.22
CA GLN A 557 -29.15 -22.86 2.71
C GLN A 557 -29.68 -21.59 3.33
N VAL A 558 -30.14 -20.66 2.51
CA VAL A 558 -30.70 -19.38 2.94
C VAL A 558 -32.03 -19.13 2.23
N SER A 559 -33.11 -18.92 3.00
CA SER A 559 -34.42 -18.56 2.46
C SER A 559 -34.64 -17.05 2.54
N MET A 560 -35.05 -16.44 1.43
CA MET A 560 -35.37 -15.01 1.36
C MET A 560 -36.82 -14.76 1.75
N ASN A 561 -37.10 -13.68 2.50
CA ASN A 561 -38.48 -13.30 2.80
C ASN A 561 -39.23 -12.93 1.50
N SER A 562 -40.44 -13.44 1.32
CA SER A 562 -41.28 -13.16 0.14
C SER A 562 -41.66 -11.69 -0.06
N ALA A 563 -41.56 -10.86 0.99
CA ALA A 563 -41.85 -9.43 0.93
C ALA A 563 -40.57 -8.56 0.89
N LEU A 564 -39.39 -9.18 0.75
CA LEU A 564 -38.12 -8.46 0.74
C LEU A 564 -38.01 -7.60 -0.54
N PRO A 565 -37.81 -6.27 -0.43
CA PRO A 565 -37.49 -5.46 -1.60
C PRO A 565 -36.09 -5.82 -2.12
N PRO A 566 -35.76 -5.49 -3.39
CA PRO A 566 -34.40 -5.67 -3.89
C PRO A 566 -33.37 -5.13 -2.91
N SER A 567 -32.37 -5.95 -2.58
CA SER A 567 -31.46 -5.69 -1.48
C SER A 567 -30.11 -6.35 -1.70
N MET A 568 -29.02 -5.65 -1.33
CA MET A 568 -27.75 -6.29 -0.98
C MET A 568 -27.80 -6.69 0.50
N ILE A 569 -27.51 -7.96 0.80
CA ILE A 569 -27.48 -8.47 2.18
C ILE A 569 -26.07 -8.92 2.53
N PRO A 570 -25.38 -8.29 3.51
CA PRO A 570 -24.06 -8.71 3.93
C PRO A 570 -24.11 -10.04 4.68
N MET A 571 -23.19 -10.92 4.32
CA MET A 571 -23.02 -12.25 4.86
C MET A 571 -21.55 -12.50 5.21
N TYR A 572 -21.32 -13.42 6.14
CA TYR A 572 -19.98 -13.75 6.61
C TYR A 572 -19.77 -15.26 6.61
N ILE A 573 -18.69 -15.71 5.98
CA ILE A 573 -18.17 -17.07 6.10
C ILE A 573 -17.09 -17.03 7.18
N VAL A 574 -17.31 -17.76 8.27
CA VAL A 574 -16.32 -17.91 9.35
C VAL A 574 -15.73 -19.32 9.26
N VAL A 575 -14.43 -19.41 8.99
CA VAL A 575 -13.69 -20.68 8.98
C VAL A 575 -12.90 -20.78 10.28
N GLU A 576 -13.25 -21.73 11.13
CA GLU A 576 -12.68 -21.83 12.48
C GLU A 576 -12.40 -23.26 12.95
N ASN A 577 -11.35 -23.39 13.76
CA ASN A 577 -11.13 -24.50 14.69
C ASN A 577 -10.36 -23.97 15.92
N SER A 578 -9.66 -24.84 16.66
CA SER A 578 -8.86 -24.40 17.82
C SER A 578 -7.58 -23.63 17.47
N VAL A 579 -7.20 -23.53 16.19
CA VAL A 579 -5.90 -23.00 15.72
C VAL A 579 -6.08 -21.92 14.63
N VAL A 580 -7.16 -21.97 13.85
CA VAL A 580 -7.47 -21.09 12.72
C VAL A 580 -8.80 -20.39 12.99
N SER A 581 -8.90 -19.11 12.62
CA SER A 581 -10.10 -18.30 12.73
C SER A 581 -10.07 -17.16 11.72
N ASP A 582 -10.57 -17.41 10.52
CA ASP A 582 -10.69 -16.42 9.46
C ASP A 582 -12.17 -16.09 9.20
N THR A 583 -12.44 -14.84 8.81
CA THR A 583 -13.80 -14.36 8.49
C THR A 583 -13.78 -13.62 7.17
N PHE A 584 -14.60 -14.07 6.23
CA PHE A 584 -14.72 -13.50 4.89
C PHE A 584 -16.11 -12.88 4.74
N LYS A 585 -16.16 -11.60 4.37
CA LYS A 585 -17.40 -10.90 4.04
C LYS A 585 -17.74 -11.12 2.57
N PHE A 586 -18.99 -11.42 2.27
CA PHE A 586 -19.56 -11.36 0.93
C PHE A 586 -20.98 -10.82 1.00
N GLU A 587 -21.63 -10.56 -0.14
CA GLU A 587 -22.99 -10.05 -0.16
C GLU A 587 -23.87 -10.92 -1.05
N ILE A 588 -25.14 -11.06 -0.65
CA ILE A 588 -26.18 -11.69 -1.46
C ILE A 588 -26.98 -10.57 -2.11
N ALA A 589 -26.96 -10.53 -3.43
CA ALA A 589 -27.83 -9.68 -4.21
C ALA A 589 -29.19 -10.36 -4.37
N VAL A 590 -30.22 -9.81 -3.72
CA VAL A 590 -31.60 -10.29 -3.83
C VAL A 590 -32.32 -9.49 -4.91
N HIS A 591 -32.72 -10.16 -5.98
CA HIS A 591 -33.33 -9.59 -7.18
C HIS A 591 -32.48 -8.49 -7.85
N PRO A 592 -31.18 -8.73 -8.16
CA PRO A 592 -30.29 -7.77 -8.81
C PRO A 592 -30.86 -7.26 -10.14
N LEU A 593 -30.71 -5.96 -10.36
CA LEU A 593 -31.02 -5.31 -11.63
C LEU A 593 -29.89 -5.48 -12.64
N MET A 594 -28.66 -5.70 -12.16
CA MET A 594 -27.48 -5.49 -12.95
C MET A 594 -26.36 -6.47 -12.61
N LEU A 595 -25.59 -6.86 -13.62
CA LEU A 595 -24.28 -7.48 -13.47
C LEU A 595 -23.20 -6.44 -13.79
N PHE A 596 -22.21 -6.31 -12.91
CA PHE A 596 -20.98 -5.58 -13.18
C PHE A 596 -19.88 -6.58 -13.53
N VAL A 597 -19.30 -6.44 -14.71
CA VAL A 597 -18.20 -7.27 -15.22
C VAL A 597 -16.95 -6.40 -15.25
N ASP A 598 -15.96 -6.80 -14.47
CA ASP A 598 -14.62 -6.23 -14.47
C ASP A 598 -13.76 -7.13 -15.35
N ASP A 599 -13.58 -6.73 -16.61
CA ASP A 599 -12.92 -7.52 -17.65
C ASP A 599 -11.45 -7.10 -17.79
N HIS A 600 -10.74 -7.11 -16.66
CA HIS A 600 -9.32 -6.80 -16.59
C HIS A 600 -8.46 -8.04 -16.85
N ILE A 601 -8.07 -8.26 -18.11
CA ILE A 601 -6.97 -9.18 -18.43
C ILE A 601 -5.68 -8.36 -18.48
N GLY A 602 -5.11 -8.06 -17.31
CA GLY A 602 -3.74 -7.59 -17.10
C GLY A 602 -3.14 -6.81 -18.26
N GLY A 603 -3.45 -5.51 -18.37
CA GLY A 603 -2.78 -4.62 -19.33
C GLY A 603 -1.25 -4.77 -19.23
N GLY A 604 -0.55 -4.75 -20.36
CA GLY A 604 0.88 -5.10 -20.47
C GLY A 604 1.87 -4.29 -19.62
N ASP A 605 1.41 -3.30 -18.85
CA ASP A 605 2.21 -2.50 -17.91
C ASP A 605 2.14 -2.98 -16.45
N GLY A 606 1.24 -3.92 -16.14
CA GLY A 606 1.14 -4.50 -14.81
C GLY A 606 0.49 -3.64 -13.73
N SER A 607 -0.11 -2.52 -14.09
CA SER A 607 -0.90 -1.69 -13.18
C SER A 607 -2.34 -2.21 -13.11
N ASP A 608 -2.62 -3.09 -12.15
CA ASP A 608 -3.98 -3.50 -11.80
C ASP A 608 -4.66 -2.32 -11.11
N VAL A 609 -5.38 -1.51 -11.89
CA VAL A 609 -6.25 -0.46 -11.36
C VAL A 609 -7.50 -1.16 -10.90
N LYS A 610 -7.67 -1.36 -9.59
CA LYS A 610 -8.92 -1.89 -9.05
C LYS A 610 -10.02 -0.87 -9.25
N ILE A 611 -10.72 -0.83 -10.39
CA ILE A 611 -11.77 0.18 -10.62
C ILE A 611 -13.02 -0.10 -9.80
N ARG A 612 -13.15 -1.33 -9.27
CA ARG A 612 -14.29 -1.80 -8.49
C ARG A 612 -14.77 -0.80 -7.46
N HIS A 613 -13.89 -0.21 -6.64
CA HIS A 613 -14.33 0.69 -5.57
C HIS A 613 -15.07 1.93 -6.09
N TYR A 614 -14.76 2.41 -7.30
CA TYR A 614 -15.46 3.54 -7.93
C TYR A 614 -16.91 3.22 -8.27
N TYR A 615 -17.21 1.96 -8.57
CA TYR A 615 -18.55 1.48 -8.91
C TYR A 615 -19.33 1.01 -7.67
N GLU A 616 -18.68 0.37 -6.69
CA GLU A 616 -19.36 -0.13 -5.49
C GLU A 616 -19.95 0.98 -4.63
N GLU A 617 -19.18 2.03 -4.35
CA GLU A 617 -19.65 3.20 -3.60
C GLU A 617 -20.85 3.84 -4.31
N LEU A 618 -20.70 4.02 -5.61
CA LEU A 618 -21.71 4.58 -6.49
C LEU A 618 -23.01 3.77 -6.53
N PHE A 619 -22.93 2.45 -6.73
CA PHE A 619 -24.11 1.59 -6.79
C PHE A 619 -24.81 1.51 -5.44
N THR A 620 -24.04 1.51 -4.34
CA THR A 620 -24.57 1.56 -2.98
C THR A 620 -25.35 2.86 -2.74
N ASP A 621 -24.80 4.01 -3.12
CA ASP A 621 -25.42 5.33 -2.98
C ASP A 621 -26.69 5.51 -3.81
N LEU A 622 -26.74 4.85 -4.96
CA LEU A 622 -27.92 4.81 -5.82
C LEU A 622 -28.90 3.69 -5.42
N GLY A 623 -28.53 2.85 -4.43
CA GLY A 623 -29.28 1.68 -4.00
C GLY A 623 -29.56 0.71 -5.15
N ILE A 624 -28.63 0.60 -6.10
CA ILE A 624 -28.64 -0.38 -7.18
C ILE A 624 -28.24 -1.72 -6.57
N VAL A 625 -29.05 -2.75 -6.81
CA VAL A 625 -28.73 -4.12 -6.41
C VAL A 625 -28.07 -4.79 -7.59
N TYR A 626 -26.85 -5.26 -7.40
CA TYR A 626 -26.02 -5.78 -8.49
C TYR A 626 -25.27 -7.05 -8.07
N SER A 627 -24.84 -7.83 -9.05
CA SER A 627 -23.85 -8.89 -8.88
C SER A 627 -22.57 -8.51 -9.59
N TYR A 628 -21.45 -9.15 -9.23
CA TYR A 628 -20.15 -8.91 -9.86
C TYR A 628 -19.61 -10.17 -10.54
N TRP A 629 -18.78 -9.97 -11.55
CA TRP A 629 -17.92 -10.97 -12.16
C TRP A 629 -16.50 -10.41 -12.22
N LEU A 630 -15.55 -11.10 -11.57
CA LEU A 630 -14.15 -10.66 -11.41
C LEU A 630 -13.14 -11.70 -11.92
N ASN A 631 -13.60 -12.69 -12.70
CA ASN A 631 -12.76 -13.81 -13.12
C ASN A 631 -12.25 -13.58 -14.55
N ASN A 632 -10.98 -13.93 -14.81
CA ASN A 632 -10.40 -14.05 -16.17
C ASN A 632 -10.98 -15.23 -16.98
N ASP A 633 -12.12 -15.79 -16.54
CA ASP A 633 -12.82 -16.87 -17.21
C ASP A 633 -13.90 -16.28 -18.11
N THR A 634 -14.05 -16.87 -19.31
CA THR A 634 -15.12 -16.54 -20.24
C THR A 634 -16.50 -16.62 -19.58
N ILE A 635 -17.28 -15.54 -19.68
CA ILE A 635 -18.67 -15.51 -19.23
C ILE A 635 -19.62 -16.05 -20.31
N SER A 636 -20.50 -16.97 -19.93
CA SER A 636 -21.48 -17.54 -20.87
C SER A 636 -22.69 -16.61 -21.09
N ALA A 637 -23.26 -16.63 -22.30
CA ALA A 637 -24.53 -15.96 -22.62
C ALA A 637 -25.66 -16.35 -21.65
N ASP A 638 -25.75 -17.63 -21.28
CA ASP A 638 -26.74 -18.15 -20.33
C ASP A 638 -26.63 -17.44 -18.97
N TYR A 639 -25.41 -17.11 -18.53
CA TYR A 639 -25.20 -16.39 -17.27
C TYR A 639 -25.56 -14.90 -17.40
N LEU A 640 -25.17 -14.25 -18.49
CA LEU A 640 -25.54 -12.84 -18.76
C LEU A 640 -27.06 -12.66 -18.80
N SER A 641 -27.79 -13.62 -19.40
CA SER A 641 -29.25 -13.59 -19.54
C SER A 641 -30.04 -13.55 -18.22
N LYS A 642 -29.37 -13.82 -17.09
CA LYS A 642 -29.96 -13.73 -15.75
C LYS A 642 -30.19 -12.28 -15.31
N PHE A 643 -29.45 -11.34 -15.88
CA PHE A 643 -29.48 -9.93 -15.52
C PHE A 643 -30.08 -9.11 -16.65
N PRO A 644 -30.99 -8.16 -16.39
CA PRO A 644 -31.51 -7.32 -17.46
C PRO A 644 -30.49 -6.30 -17.95
N ILE A 645 -29.57 -5.85 -17.09
CA ILE A 645 -28.54 -4.86 -17.42
C ILE A 645 -27.16 -5.46 -17.14
N VAL A 646 -26.23 -5.26 -18.06
CA VAL A 646 -24.81 -5.61 -17.90
C VAL A 646 -23.98 -4.34 -18.04
N PHE A 647 -23.15 -4.06 -17.05
CA PHE A 647 -22.09 -3.05 -17.11
C PHE A 647 -20.78 -3.80 -17.30
N TRP A 648 -20.12 -3.57 -18.43
CA TRP A 648 -18.90 -4.26 -18.82
C TRP A 648 -17.76 -3.24 -18.94
N ALA A 649 -16.84 -3.30 -17.98
CA ALA A 649 -15.68 -2.43 -17.97
C ALA A 649 -14.47 -3.20 -18.52
N CYS A 650 -14.00 -2.78 -19.70
CA CYS A 650 -12.85 -3.33 -20.40
C CYS A 650 -11.53 -2.67 -20.00
N GLU A 651 -11.57 -1.54 -19.28
CA GLU A 651 -10.41 -0.72 -18.91
C GLU A 651 -9.44 -0.48 -20.10
N TRP A 652 -8.13 -0.69 -19.87
CA TRP A 652 -7.06 -0.74 -20.86
C TRP A 652 -6.58 -2.19 -21.03
N ALA A 653 -7.53 -3.11 -21.22
CA ALA A 653 -7.25 -4.53 -21.46
C ALA A 653 -7.02 -4.80 -22.96
N PHE A 654 -6.11 -5.73 -23.26
CA PHE A 654 -5.79 -6.17 -24.62
C PHE A 654 -5.75 -7.71 -24.69
N PRO A 655 -6.68 -8.35 -25.40
CA PRO A 655 -7.84 -7.76 -26.08
C PRO A 655 -8.86 -7.18 -25.10
N SER A 656 -9.54 -6.08 -25.48
CA SER A 656 -10.56 -5.43 -24.63
C SER A 656 -11.87 -6.21 -24.56
N LEU A 657 -12.18 -7.00 -25.59
CA LEU A 657 -13.27 -8.00 -25.61
C LEU A 657 -12.81 -9.19 -26.46
N ALA A 658 -12.59 -10.35 -25.84
CA ALA A 658 -12.16 -11.53 -26.56
C ALA A 658 -13.27 -12.06 -27.51
N PRO A 659 -12.95 -12.91 -28.50
CA PRO A 659 -13.95 -13.48 -29.41
C PRO A 659 -15.13 -14.13 -28.69
N GLU A 660 -14.86 -14.82 -27.59
CA GLU A 660 -15.82 -15.46 -26.72
C GLU A 660 -16.75 -14.49 -25.99
N ASP A 661 -16.23 -13.35 -25.51
CA ASP A 661 -17.03 -12.31 -24.84
C ASP A 661 -18.00 -11.67 -25.83
N ARG A 662 -17.51 -11.35 -27.03
CA ARG A 662 -18.33 -10.82 -28.11
C ARG A 662 -19.47 -11.77 -28.49
N LEU A 663 -19.22 -13.08 -28.53
CA LEU A 663 -20.26 -14.07 -28.78
C LEU A 663 -21.31 -14.09 -27.65
N ALA A 664 -20.88 -14.07 -26.40
CA ALA A 664 -21.78 -14.06 -25.25
C ALA A 664 -22.63 -12.78 -25.19
N LEU A 665 -22.01 -11.62 -25.44
CA LEU A 665 -22.66 -10.32 -25.49
C LEU A 665 -23.63 -10.19 -26.67
N SER A 666 -23.27 -10.75 -27.84
CA SER A 666 -24.19 -10.82 -28.98
C SER A 666 -25.46 -11.59 -28.64
N ASP A 667 -25.32 -12.79 -28.07
CA ASP A 667 -26.47 -13.60 -27.66
C ASP A 667 -27.30 -12.88 -26.58
N PHE A 668 -26.65 -12.19 -25.64
CA PHE A 668 -27.33 -11.39 -24.61
C PHE A 668 -28.18 -10.26 -25.22
N LEU A 669 -27.60 -9.49 -26.14
CA LEU A 669 -28.27 -8.39 -26.84
C LEU A 669 -29.41 -8.87 -27.74
N ASP A 670 -29.21 -9.97 -28.47
CA ASP A 670 -30.24 -10.61 -29.31
C ASP A 670 -31.47 -11.07 -28.52
N ASN A 671 -31.30 -11.35 -27.24
CA ASN A 671 -32.38 -11.71 -26.32
C ASN A 671 -32.96 -10.51 -25.54
N GLY A 672 -32.61 -9.28 -25.93
CA GLY A 672 -33.17 -8.05 -25.39
C GLY A 672 -32.47 -7.52 -24.14
N GLY A 673 -31.25 -7.95 -23.87
CA GLY A 673 -30.41 -7.41 -22.81
C GLY A 673 -30.01 -5.95 -23.03
N HIS A 674 -29.68 -5.24 -21.95
CA HIS A 674 -29.18 -3.87 -21.97
C HIS A 674 -27.69 -3.83 -21.61
N LEU A 675 -26.86 -3.21 -22.43
CA LEU A 675 -25.40 -3.27 -22.27
C LEU A 675 -24.78 -1.88 -22.17
N PHE A 676 -24.05 -1.64 -21.08
CA PHE A 676 -23.08 -0.57 -20.96
C PHE A 676 -21.68 -1.15 -21.17
N VAL A 677 -20.91 -0.60 -22.11
CA VAL A 677 -19.49 -0.93 -22.29
C VAL A 677 -18.66 0.31 -22.06
N SER A 678 -17.51 0.15 -21.41
CA SER A 678 -16.53 1.23 -21.27
C SER A 678 -15.10 0.74 -21.33
N GLY A 679 -14.22 1.55 -21.89
CA GLY A 679 -12.77 1.30 -21.93
C GLY A 679 -12.07 2.44 -22.67
N GLN A 680 -10.79 2.64 -22.39
CA GLN A 680 -9.93 3.44 -23.27
C GLN A 680 -9.32 2.49 -24.30
N ASP A 681 -9.09 2.96 -25.52
CA ASP A 681 -8.62 2.15 -26.65
C ASP A 681 -9.46 0.92 -27.04
N ALA A 682 -10.62 0.70 -26.41
CA ALA A 682 -11.44 -0.48 -26.69
C ALA A 682 -11.97 -0.47 -28.14
N ALA A 683 -12.28 0.69 -28.72
CA ALA A 683 -12.67 0.77 -30.11
C ALA A 683 -11.47 0.64 -31.06
N TRP A 684 -10.30 1.18 -30.69
CA TRP A 684 -9.05 0.96 -31.43
C TRP A 684 -8.69 -0.53 -31.48
N ASP A 685 -8.67 -1.21 -30.33
CA ASP A 685 -8.39 -2.65 -30.20
C ASP A 685 -9.33 -3.48 -31.07
N LEU A 686 -10.63 -3.14 -31.12
CA LEU A 686 -11.60 -3.86 -31.94
C LEU A 686 -11.51 -3.52 -33.44
N ALA A 687 -11.07 -2.31 -33.82
CA ALA A 687 -11.32 -1.79 -35.17
C ALA A 687 -10.10 -1.48 -36.05
N ASP A 688 -8.87 -1.45 -35.55
CA ASP A 688 -7.67 -1.07 -36.35
C ASP A 688 -7.14 -2.21 -37.25
N PRO A 689 -7.27 -2.09 -38.59
CA PRO A 689 -6.77 -3.12 -39.51
C PRO A 689 -5.25 -3.06 -39.78
N ASN A 690 -4.51 -2.09 -39.21
CA ASN A 690 -3.08 -1.84 -39.53
C ASN A 690 -2.14 -1.94 -38.32
N SER A 691 -2.55 -2.56 -37.21
CA SER A 691 -1.66 -2.82 -36.08
C SER A 691 -0.37 -3.51 -36.56
N THR A 692 0.74 -2.77 -36.48
CA THR A 692 2.10 -3.23 -36.85
C THR A 692 3.01 -3.33 -35.63
N SER A 693 2.51 -2.93 -34.45
CA SER A 693 3.07 -3.27 -33.15
C SER A 693 2.61 -4.68 -32.77
N ASN A 694 3.49 -5.46 -32.16
CA ASN A 694 3.31 -6.89 -31.90
C ASN A 694 2.25 -7.24 -30.83
N GLU A 695 1.21 -6.42 -30.60
CA GLU A 695 0.37 -6.57 -29.39
C GLU A 695 -0.99 -7.26 -29.61
N TYR A 696 -1.59 -7.26 -30.81
CA TYR A 696 -2.74 -8.15 -31.08
C TYR A 696 -2.97 -8.43 -32.57
N HIS A 697 -3.20 -9.70 -32.93
CA HIS A 697 -3.35 -10.17 -34.32
C HIS A 697 -4.80 -10.20 -34.85
N ASP A 698 -5.82 -9.96 -33.99
CA ASP A 698 -7.25 -10.09 -34.35
C ASP A 698 -8.04 -8.75 -34.31
N SER A 699 -7.35 -7.61 -34.33
CA SER A 699 -7.99 -6.30 -34.51
C SER A 699 -8.49 -6.13 -35.96
N GLY A 700 -9.68 -5.56 -36.13
CA GLY A 700 -10.34 -5.47 -37.43
C GLY A 700 -11.08 -6.75 -37.87
N GLY A 701 -11.75 -6.71 -39.02
CA GLY A 701 -12.51 -7.88 -39.51
C GLY A 701 -13.77 -8.14 -38.68
N GLU A 702 -13.85 -9.30 -38.01
CA GLU A 702 -15.05 -9.71 -37.25
C GLU A 702 -15.26 -8.90 -35.96
N SER A 703 -14.18 -8.53 -35.26
CA SER A 703 -14.21 -7.66 -34.06
C SER A 703 -14.74 -6.26 -34.39
N LYS A 704 -14.24 -5.67 -35.47
CA LYS A 704 -14.76 -4.41 -36.02
C LYS A 704 -16.22 -4.53 -36.40
N THR A 705 -16.59 -5.58 -37.12
CA THR A 705 -17.98 -5.82 -37.54
C THR A 705 -18.90 -5.91 -36.32
N TRP A 706 -18.44 -6.53 -35.23
CA TRP A 706 -19.20 -6.60 -33.99
C TRP A 706 -19.44 -5.22 -33.36
N LEU A 707 -18.39 -4.38 -33.23
CA LEU A 707 -18.52 -3.00 -32.71
C LEU A 707 -19.54 -2.20 -33.56
N GLU A 708 -19.42 -2.37 -34.87
CA GLU A 708 -20.21 -1.71 -35.89
C GLU A 708 -21.70 -2.14 -35.91
N ASP A 709 -21.98 -3.41 -35.64
CA ASP A 709 -23.33 -4.02 -35.76
C ASP A 709 -24.07 -4.14 -34.43
N TYR A 710 -23.37 -4.29 -33.29
CA TYR A 710 -23.98 -4.40 -31.96
C TYR A 710 -23.92 -3.08 -31.17
N MET A 711 -22.79 -2.38 -31.21
CA MET A 711 -22.66 -1.07 -30.55
C MET A 711 -23.13 0.09 -31.43
N TYR A 712 -23.31 -0.14 -32.74
CA TYR A 712 -23.72 0.89 -33.72
C TYR A 712 -22.75 2.08 -33.78
N VAL A 713 -21.46 1.79 -33.68
CA VAL A 713 -20.39 2.80 -33.62
C VAL A 713 -19.36 2.56 -34.72
N ASP A 714 -18.95 3.64 -35.40
CA ASP A 714 -17.76 3.65 -36.25
C ASP A 714 -16.56 4.20 -35.46
N TYR A 715 -15.45 3.45 -35.42
CA TYR A 715 -14.17 3.95 -34.93
C TYR A 715 -13.57 4.99 -35.89
N ILE A 716 -13.10 6.11 -35.35
CA ILE A 716 -12.48 7.21 -36.12
C ILE A 716 -10.96 7.20 -35.93
N SER A 717 -10.50 7.36 -34.69
CA SER A 717 -9.08 7.45 -34.33
C SER A 717 -8.86 7.29 -32.83
N ASP A 718 -7.63 6.99 -32.41
CA ASP A 718 -7.20 6.98 -31.01
C ASP A 718 -6.58 8.36 -30.70
N ALA A 719 -7.41 9.40 -30.71
CA ALA A 719 -6.95 10.78 -30.53
C ALA A 719 -8.02 11.70 -29.94
N GLY A 720 -8.96 11.16 -29.14
CA GLY A 720 -10.08 11.93 -28.58
C GLY A 720 -9.63 13.11 -27.72
N GLY A 721 -8.43 13.00 -27.15
CA GLY A 721 -7.82 14.02 -26.30
C GLY A 721 -8.49 14.11 -24.93
N VAL A 722 -7.82 14.78 -23.99
CA VAL A 722 -8.22 14.86 -22.56
C VAL A 722 -8.93 16.17 -22.20
N GLY A 723 -9.58 16.82 -23.18
CA GLY A 723 -10.34 18.04 -22.93
C GLY A 723 -11.71 17.73 -22.29
N PRO A 724 -12.37 18.73 -21.68
CA PRO A 724 -13.66 18.50 -21.02
C PRO A 724 -14.69 17.95 -21.99
N LEU A 725 -15.51 17.02 -21.49
CA LEU A 725 -16.65 16.49 -22.20
C LEU A 725 -17.84 17.44 -22.06
N THR A 726 -18.65 17.45 -23.10
CA THR A 726 -19.91 18.20 -23.15
C THR A 726 -21.03 17.28 -23.61
N VAL A 727 -22.24 17.48 -23.10
CA VAL A 727 -23.43 16.77 -23.58
C VAL A 727 -23.66 17.11 -25.05
N ALA A 728 -23.92 16.09 -25.88
CA ALA A 728 -24.21 16.27 -27.30
C ALA A 728 -25.59 16.91 -27.54
N ASP A 729 -25.70 17.80 -28.53
CA ASP A 729 -26.92 18.60 -28.75
C ASP A 729 -28.14 17.73 -29.18
N GLU A 730 -29.19 17.82 -28.37
CA GLU A 730 -30.64 17.56 -28.62
C GLU A 730 -31.17 16.12 -28.82
N GLU A 731 -30.35 15.05 -28.85
CA GLU A 731 -30.86 13.66 -29.00
C GLU A 731 -30.51 12.67 -27.88
N GLY A 732 -29.62 13.03 -26.94
CA GLY A 732 -29.21 12.17 -25.82
C GLY A 732 -30.13 12.21 -24.59
N PHE A 733 -30.05 11.19 -23.74
CA PHE A 733 -30.75 11.14 -22.45
C PHE A 733 -29.94 11.72 -21.28
N LEU A 734 -28.65 12.01 -21.49
CA LEU A 734 -27.80 12.60 -20.46
C LEU A 734 -28.04 14.11 -20.33
N ASP A 735 -28.28 14.57 -19.11
CA ASP A 735 -28.37 15.98 -18.72
C ASP A 735 -27.34 16.27 -17.62
N LEU A 736 -26.16 16.73 -18.05
CA LEU A 736 -24.98 16.92 -17.21
C LEU A 736 -24.31 18.26 -17.56
N PRO A 737 -23.70 18.97 -16.58
CA PRO A 737 -22.81 20.07 -16.89
C PRO A 737 -21.57 19.54 -17.65
N SER A 738 -20.79 20.43 -18.26
CA SER A 738 -19.48 20.04 -18.81
C SER A 738 -18.54 19.62 -17.69
N PHE A 739 -17.74 18.57 -17.92
CA PHE A 739 -16.87 17.99 -16.90
C PHE A 739 -15.56 17.47 -17.47
N GLU A 740 -14.54 17.41 -16.62
CA GLU A 740 -13.25 16.81 -16.91
C GLU A 740 -13.28 15.31 -16.62
N PHE A 741 -12.55 14.55 -17.42
CA PHE A 741 -12.39 13.11 -17.23
C PHE A 741 -10.90 12.74 -17.24
N TYR A 742 -10.53 11.76 -16.43
CA TYR A 742 -9.17 11.27 -16.27
C TYR A 742 -9.15 9.93 -15.54
N LEU A 743 -8.44 8.93 -16.06
CA LEU A 743 -8.16 7.71 -15.29
C LEU A 743 -7.09 7.99 -14.21
N LEU A 744 -7.49 7.92 -12.93
CA LEU A 744 -6.74 8.42 -11.77
C LEU A 744 -5.34 7.79 -11.57
N ASP A 745 -5.12 6.57 -12.03
CA ASP A 745 -3.84 5.85 -11.84
C ASP A 745 -2.91 5.92 -13.07
N ARG A 746 -3.28 6.68 -14.09
CA ARG A 746 -2.50 6.83 -15.33
C ARG A 746 -2.05 8.26 -15.48
N GLY A 747 -0.83 8.50 -15.99
CA GLY A 747 -0.34 9.85 -16.30
C GLY A 747 -1.09 10.47 -17.49
N ALA A 748 -1.15 11.79 -17.59
CA ALA A 748 -1.87 12.49 -18.67
C ALA A 748 -1.31 12.17 -20.07
N ASP A 749 -0.03 11.79 -20.14
CA ASP A 749 0.65 11.35 -21.36
C ASP A 749 0.27 9.91 -21.78
N ASN A 750 -0.45 9.17 -20.92
CA ASN A 750 -0.89 7.78 -21.12
C ASN A 750 -2.43 7.66 -21.10
N GLN A 751 -3.14 8.67 -21.61
CA GLN A 751 -4.60 8.65 -21.81
C GLN A 751 -4.87 8.60 -23.31
N TYR A 752 -5.48 7.52 -23.77
CA TYR A 752 -5.72 7.21 -25.19
C TYR A 752 -7.22 6.96 -25.41
N PRO A 753 -8.04 8.02 -25.30
CA PRO A 753 -9.47 7.90 -25.49
C PRO A 753 -9.81 7.83 -26.99
N ASP A 754 -10.70 6.91 -27.35
CA ASP A 754 -11.12 6.70 -28.74
C ASP A 754 -12.07 7.80 -29.23
N GLU A 755 -11.81 8.33 -30.41
CA GLU A 755 -12.81 9.08 -31.18
C GLU A 755 -13.74 8.11 -31.89
N ILE A 756 -15.04 8.30 -31.67
CA ILE A 756 -16.07 7.47 -32.28
C ILE A 756 -17.17 8.30 -32.97
N ALA A 757 -17.90 7.67 -33.88
CA ALA A 757 -19.09 8.23 -34.51
C ALA A 757 -20.30 7.30 -34.38
N PRO A 758 -21.49 7.82 -34.02
CA PRO A 758 -22.72 7.04 -34.03
C PRO A 758 -23.14 6.71 -35.47
N ARG A 759 -23.57 5.47 -35.70
CA ARG A 759 -24.22 5.05 -36.96
C ARG A 759 -25.68 5.46 -37.01
N THR A 760 -26.30 5.31 -38.18
CA THR A 760 -27.73 5.57 -38.35
C THR A 760 -28.55 4.70 -37.39
N GLY A 761 -29.27 5.34 -36.46
CA GLY A 761 -30.04 4.68 -35.40
C GLY A 761 -29.48 4.90 -34.00
N ALA A 762 -28.19 5.26 -33.89
CA ALA A 762 -27.53 5.66 -32.67
C ALA A 762 -27.35 7.19 -32.60
N TYR A 763 -27.03 7.70 -31.41
CA TYR A 763 -26.85 9.13 -31.14
C TYR A 763 -25.66 9.37 -30.22
N ALA A 764 -24.99 10.51 -30.38
CA ALA A 764 -23.94 10.92 -29.47
C ALA A 764 -24.54 11.32 -28.11
N LEU A 765 -23.88 10.93 -27.02
CA LEU A 765 -24.23 11.28 -25.65
C LEU A 765 -23.33 12.38 -25.12
N LEU A 766 -22.02 12.21 -25.32
CA LEU A 766 -20.97 13.13 -24.91
C LEU A 766 -20.06 13.38 -26.11
N ASN A 767 -19.60 14.61 -26.26
CA ASN A 767 -18.64 15.02 -27.28
C ASN A 767 -17.36 15.52 -26.64
N TYR A 768 -16.23 15.17 -27.26
CA TYR A 768 -14.95 15.83 -27.01
C TYR A 768 -15.00 17.28 -27.48
N SER A 769 -14.04 18.07 -27.02
CA SER A 769 -13.87 19.47 -27.42
C SER A 769 -13.67 19.67 -28.94
N ASN A 770 -13.25 18.62 -29.66
CA ASN A 770 -13.10 18.65 -31.12
C ASN A 770 -14.42 18.34 -31.89
N GLY A 771 -15.50 18.03 -31.17
CA GLY A 771 -16.83 17.74 -31.71
C GLY A 771 -17.07 16.30 -32.15
N THR A 772 -16.10 15.39 -31.98
CA THR A 772 -16.31 13.94 -32.13
C THR A 772 -16.97 13.36 -30.89
N ALA A 773 -17.66 12.22 -31.03
CA ALA A 773 -18.35 11.61 -29.90
C ALA A 773 -17.34 10.88 -29.01
N ALA A 774 -17.48 11.09 -27.70
CA ALA A 774 -16.79 10.37 -26.63
C ALA A 774 -17.67 9.25 -26.05
N ALA A 775 -18.99 9.39 -26.20
CA ALA A 775 -19.95 8.37 -25.80
C ALA A 775 -21.11 8.31 -26.81
N VAL A 776 -21.62 7.11 -27.05
CA VAL A 776 -22.73 6.84 -27.97
C VAL A 776 -23.79 6.00 -27.27
N GLY A 777 -25.06 6.35 -27.48
CA GLY A 777 -26.22 5.56 -27.08
C GLY A 777 -26.95 5.00 -28.30
N ASN A 778 -27.55 3.82 -28.15
CA ASN A 778 -28.40 3.18 -29.14
C ASN A 778 -29.68 2.65 -28.48
N ASP A 779 -30.81 2.85 -29.14
CA ASP A 779 -32.13 2.41 -28.68
C ASP A 779 -32.98 1.77 -29.82
N ASP A 780 -32.49 1.74 -31.06
CA ASP A 780 -33.29 1.33 -32.23
C ASP A 780 -33.38 -0.21 -32.34
N HIS A 781 -32.22 -0.89 -32.44
CA HIS A 781 -32.14 -2.34 -32.58
C HIS A 781 -31.66 -3.03 -31.30
N TYR A 782 -30.62 -2.48 -30.68
CA TYR A 782 -30.09 -2.90 -29.40
C TYR A 782 -30.07 -1.72 -28.43
N SER A 783 -30.21 -2.00 -27.14
CA SER A 783 -30.17 -0.97 -26.11
C SER A 783 -28.77 -0.95 -25.49
N THR A 784 -27.91 -0.08 -26.03
CA THR A 784 -26.50 -0.02 -25.65
C THR A 784 -26.04 1.40 -25.33
N VAL A 785 -25.04 1.49 -24.46
CA VAL A 785 -24.31 2.72 -24.16
C VAL A 785 -22.83 2.38 -24.20
N TYR A 786 -22.05 3.10 -24.99
CA TYR A 786 -20.60 2.93 -25.09
C TYR A 786 -19.89 4.21 -24.67
N PHE A 787 -19.00 4.12 -23.68
CA PHE A 787 -18.07 5.19 -23.31
C PHE A 787 -16.66 4.85 -23.80
N ALA A 788 -16.12 5.70 -24.67
CA ALA A 788 -14.87 5.47 -25.38
C ALA A 788 -13.66 6.19 -24.73
N PHE A 789 -13.93 6.97 -23.68
CA PHE A 789 -12.94 7.75 -22.93
C PHE A 789 -12.47 7.05 -21.65
N GLY A 790 -12.86 5.79 -21.44
CA GLY A 790 -12.90 5.11 -20.15
C GLY A 790 -14.34 4.94 -19.67
N GLY A 791 -14.54 4.50 -18.44
CA GLY A 791 -15.85 4.31 -17.83
C GLY A 791 -16.23 5.41 -16.84
N LEU A 792 -17.15 5.08 -15.95
CA LEU A 792 -17.60 5.99 -14.89
C LEU A 792 -16.44 6.38 -13.95
N GLU A 793 -15.45 5.50 -13.79
CA GLU A 793 -14.22 5.76 -13.04
C GLU A 793 -13.40 6.92 -13.61
N ALA A 794 -13.47 7.17 -14.93
CA ALA A 794 -12.79 8.29 -15.56
C ALA A 794 -13.47 9.64 -15.25
N ILE A 795 -14.73 9.67 -14.81
CA ILE A 795 -15.40 10.93 -14.42
C ILE A 795 -14.86 11.36 -13.06
N THR A 796 -14.12 12.46 -13.00
CA THR A 796 -13.40 12.89 -11.78
C THR A 796 -14.32 13.48 -10.70
N ASP A 797 -15.41 14.12 -11.10
CA ASP A 797 -16.41 14.68 -10.20
C ASP A 797 -17.41 13.60 -9.74
N TYR A 798 -17.46 13.36 -8.43
CA TYR A 798 -18.32 12.32 -7.85
C TYR A 798 -19.82 12.56 -8.10
N ASP A 799 -20.30 13.80 -7.99
CA ASP A 799 -21.71 14.11 -8.17
C ASP A 799 -22.13 13.91 -9.63
N ILE A 800 -21.26 14.30 -10.57
CA ILE A 800 -21.48 14.07 -12.01
C ILE A 800 -21.44 12.58 -12.32
N ARG A 801 -20.46 11.84 -11.79
CA ARG A 801 -20.38 10.37 -11.94
C ARG A 801 -21.66 9.70 -11.42
N ARG A 802 -22.10 10.12 -10.23
CA ARG A 802 -23.31 9.61 -9.57
C ARG A 802 -24.56 9.87 -10.38
N GLU A 803 -24.72 11.07 -10.90
CA GLU A 803 -25.88 11.41 -11.72
C GLU A 803 -25.82 10.72 -13.10
N THR A 804 -24.63 10.57 -13.70
CA THR A 804 -24.43 9.86 -14.97
C THR A 804 -24.90 8.41 -14.86
N ALA A 805 -24.44 7.68 -13.84
CA ALA A 805 -24.82 6.29 -13.63
C ALA A 805 -26.31 6.12 -13.37
N LYS A 806 -26.90 7.03 -12.56
CA LYS A 806 -28.35 7.07 -12.33
C LYS A 806 -29.13 7.24 -13.62
N GLN A 807 -28.71 8.14 -14.51
CA GLN A 807 -29.38 8.38 -15.78
C GLN A 807 -29.24 7.19 -16.74
N ILE A 808 -28.06 6.53 -16.81
CA ILE A 808 -27.86 5.32 -17.62
C ILE A 808 -28.76 4.17 -17.13
N VAL A 809 -28.77 3.88 -15.83
CA VAL A 809 -29.59 2.80 -15.27
C VAL A 809 -31.08 3.08 -15.44
N ASN A 810 -31.54 4.30 -15.19
CA ASN A 810 -32.94 4.68 -15.38
C ASN A 810 -33.34 4.64 -16.87
N HIS A 811 -32.43 4.98 -17.79
CA HIS A 811 -32.64 4.88 -19.23
C HIS A 811 -32.85 3.43 -19.67
N PHE A 812 -31.97 2.51 -19.26
CA PHE A 812 -32.15 1.08 -19.53
C PHE A 812 -33.41 0.51 -18.87
N ALA A 813 -33.72 0.93 -17.65
CA ALA A 813 -34.96 0.54 -16.97
C ALA A 813 -36.23 1.10 -17.63
N LYS A 814 -36.10 2.06 -18.56
CA LYS A 814 -37.18 2.88 -19.14
C LYS A 814 -38.13 3.42 -18.07
N LEU A 815 -37.56 3.86 -16.95
CA LEU A 815 -38.29 4.24 -15.75
C LEU A 815 -37.59 5.37 -15.00
N ASP A 816 -38.06 6.60 -15.22
CA ASP A 816 -37.60 7.79 -14.50
C ASP A 816 -38.58 8.20 -13.40
N VAL A 817 -38.07 8.41 -12.18
CA VAL A 817 -38.85 8.66 -10.98
C VAL A 817 -38.32 9.90 -10.26
N ASN A 818 -39.12 10.97 -10.26
CA ASN A 818 -38.83 12.19 -9.52
C ASN A 818 -39.71 12.24 -8.25
N LEU A 819 -39.10 11.97 -7.10
CA LEU A 819 -39.78 11.97 -5.79
C LEU A 819 -39.69 13.35 -5.12
N ALA A 820 -40.82 13.91 -4.72
CA ALA A 820 -40.86 15.14 -3.96
C ALA A 820 -40.30 14.93 -2.54
N ARG A 821 -39.26 15.68 -2.18
CA ARG A 821 -38.63 15.61 -0.86
C ARG A 821 -39.51 16.30 0.19
N LEU A 822 -39.81 15.56 1.25
CA LEU A 822 -40.40 16.10 2.47
C LEU A 822 -39.32 16.86 3.24
N LYS A 823 -39.76 17.88 3.96
CA LYS A 823 -38.90 18.68 4.84
C LYS A 823 -39.24 18.34 6.29
N ASN A 824 -38.29 18.57 7.18
CA ASN A 824 -38.52 18.48 8.61
C ASN A 824 -39.74 19.34 9.01
N THR A 825 -40.54 18.84 9.95
CA THR A 825 -41.81 19.49 10.30
C THR A 825 -42.27 19.20 11.73
N GLU A 826 -42.89 20.21 12.35
CA GLU A 826 -43.56 20.06 13.65
C GLU A 826 -44.84 19.23 13.61
N SER A 827 -45.35 18.92 12.41
CA SER A 827 -46.50 18.03 12.23
C SER A 827 -46.12 16.59 12.54
N THR A 828 -47.05 15.84 13.12
CA THR A 828 -46.96 14.37 13.29
C THR A 828 -47.64 13.61 12.15
N GLY A 829 -48.10 14.31 11.11
CA GLY A 829 -48.66 13.73 9.89
C GLY A 829 -50.19 13.69 9.86
N PRO A 830 -50.79 12.98 8.89
CA PRO A 830 -50.13 12.19 7.83
C PRO A 830 -49.29 13.03 6.87
N PHE A 831 -48.30 12.41 6.21
CA PHE A 831 -47.40 13.08 5.25
C PHE A 831 -47.62 12.57 3.83
N THR A 832 -48.14 13.43 2.97
CA THR A 832 -48.33 13.10 1.56
C THR A 832 -47.00 13.12 0.82
N VAL A 833 -46.60 11.96 0.30
CA VAL A 833 -45.48 11.83 -0.62
C VAL A 833 -46.01 11.79 -2.05
N ALA A 834 -45.37 12.53 -2.94
CA ALA A 834 -45.71 12.59 -4.36
C ALA A 834 -44.50 12.21 -5.22
N ALA A 835 -44.71 11.37 -6.23
CA ALA A 835 -43.71 11.00 -7.23
C ALA A 835 -44.24 11.29 -8.63
N LYS A 836 -43.41 11.90 -9.47
CA LYS A 836 -43.64 11.98 -10.91
C LYS A 836 -42.90 10.83 -11.58
N VAL A 837 -43.63 9.96 -12.27
CA VAL A 837 -43.07 8.79 -12.94
C VAL A 837 -43.24 8.93 -14.44
N GLN A 838 -42.15 8.75 -15.19
CA GLN A 838 -42.13 8.69 -16.64
C GLN A 838 -41.68 7.30 -17.08
N THR A 839 -42.54 6.60 -17.80
CA THR A 839 -42.26 5.28 -18.36
C THR A 839 -43.20 5.02 -19.53
N ASP A 840 -42.73 4.30 -20.55
CA ASP A 840 -43.52 3.79 -21.66
C ASP A 840 -43.96 2.33 -21.44
N LYS A 841 -43.50 1.70 -20.35
CA LYS A 841 -43.85 0.34 -19.93
C LYS A 841 -44.97 0.34 -18.89
N PRO A 842 -45.85 -0.68 -18.86
CA PRO A 842 -46.80 -0.84 -17.77
C PRO A 842 -46.09 -1.04 -16.42
N LEU A 843 -46.59 -0.40 -15.36
CA LEU A 843 -46.09 -0.62 -14.00
C LEU A 843 -46.78 -1.84 -13.36
N GLY A 844 -45.97 -2.75 -12.82
CA GLY A 844 -46.42 -3.88 -12.01
C GLY A 844 -46.44 -3.57 -10.50
N ILE A 845 -45.52 -2.71 -10.04
CA ILE A 845 -45.42 -2.27 -8.64
C ILE A 845 -45.28 -0.74 -8.61
N ALA A 846 -45.98 -0.10 -7.67
CA ALA A 846 -45.88 1.32 -7.37
C ALA A 846 -46.04 1.49 -5.86
N GLU A 847 -44.93 1.57 -5.14
CA GLU A 847 -44.90 1.53 -3.68
C GLU A 847 -44.02 2.64 -3.10
N LEU A 848 -44.42 3.14 -1.94
CA LEU A 848 -43.59 3.93 -1.07
C LEU A 848 -43.16 3.05 0.10
N TRP A 849 -41.87 2.91 0.27
CA TRP A 849 -41.28 2.25 1.42
C TRP A 849 -40.88 3.30 2.45
N TYR A 850 -41.21 3.07 3.71
CA TYR A 850 -40.83 3.96 4.82
C TYR A 850 -40.50 3.18 6.09
N ARG A 851 -39.69 3.78 6.96
CA ARG A 851 -39.45 3.31 8.33
C ARG A 851 -39.35 4.48 9.29
N VAL A 852 -39.57 4.18 10.58
CA VAL A 852 -39.58 5.18 11.66
C VAL A 852 -38.52 4.77 12.69
N ASN A 853 -37.64 5.69 13.08
CA ASN A 853 -36.59 5.52 14.09
C ASN A 853 -35.78 4.22 13.90
N GLU A 854 -35.26 4.00 12.69
CA GLU A 854 -34.47 2.81 12.32
C GLU A 854 -35.22 1.45 12.43
N GLY A 855 -36.54 1.47 12.59
CA GLY A 855 -37.36 0.25 12.60
C GLY A 855 -37.42 -0.48 11.25
N SER A 856 -38.18 -1.58 11.21
CA SER A 856 -38.38 -2.36 9.98
C SER A 856 -39.07 -1.54 8.89
N TRP A 857 -38.61 -1.72 7.65
CA TRP A 857 -39.22 -1.13 6.46
C TRP A 857 -40.67 -1.62 6.27
N GLN A 858 -41.57 -0.67 6.02
CA GLN A 858 -42.97 -0.90 5.68
C GLN A 858 -43.24 -0.33 4.28
N ASN A 859 -44.21 -0.88 3.55
CA ASN A 859 -44.60 -0.36 2.24
C ASN A 859 -46.06 0.11 2.22
N LEU A 860 -46.33 1.03 1.31
CA LEU A 860 -47.66 1.56 1.01
C LEU A 860 -47.83 1.65 -0.50
N THR A 861 -48.95 1.18 -1.03
CA THR A 861 -49.24 1.31 -2.46
C THR A 861 -49.49 2.77 -2.85
N MET A 862 -48.74 3.27 -3.83
CA MET A 862 -48.94 4.60 -4.40
C MET A 862 -50.04 4.57 -5.47
N THR A 863 -50.84 5.65 -5.53
CA THR A 863 -51.94 5.76 -6.50
C THR A 863 -51.68 6.87 -7.51
N ASP A 864 -51.81 6.57 -8.81
CA ASP A 864 -51.76 7.58 -9.88
C ASP A 864 -52.97 8.51 -9.82
N GLN A 865 -52.71 9.80 -9.61
CA GLN A 865 -53.72 10.86 -9.56
C GLN A 865 -54.01 11.47 -10.93
N SER A 866 -53.18 11.20 -11.94
CA SER A 866 -53.31 11.49 -13.39
C SER A 866 -51.93 11.79 -13.98
N CYS A 867 -51.71 11.31 -15.20
CA CYS A 867 -50.51 11.56 -16.00
C CYS A 867 -49.21 11.16 -15.30
N GLY A 868 -49.18 10.05 -14.56
CA GLY A 868 -47.97 9.55 -13.88
C GLY A 868 -47.63 10.31 -12.59
N ASN A 869 -48.61 10.95 -11.96
CA ASN A 869 -48.44 11.62 -10.66
C ASN A 869 -48.90 10.69 -9.54
N TYR A 870 -47.99 9.92 -8.97
CA TYR A 870 -48.27 8.97 -7.91
C TYR A 870 -48.25 9.65 -6.54
N THR A 871 -49.19 9.31 -5.67
CA THR A 871 -49.24 9.85 -4.30
C THR A 871 -49.63 8.78 -3.29
N VAL A 872 -49.14 8.93 -2.06
CA VAL A 872 -49.56 8.15 -0.89
C VAL A 872 -49.26 8.92 0.40
N ASP A 873 -49.99 8.62 1.46
CA ASP A 873 -49.79 9.24 2.77
C ASP A 873 -49.03 8.28 3.70
N ILE A 874 -47.85 8.70 4.17
CA ILE A 874 -47.22 8.07 5.34
C ILE A 874 -48.15 8.33 6.55
N PRO A 875 -48.58 7.27 7.29
CA PRO A 875 -49.44 7.42 8.46
C PRO A 875 -48.85 8.37 9.50
N ALA A 876 -49.73 9.00 10.29
CA ALA A 876 -49.28 9.84 11.38
C ALA A 876 -48.44 9.04 12.40
N VAL A 877 -47.31 9.61 12.79
CA VAL A 877 -46.38 9.02 13.77
C VAL A 877 -46.69 9.52 15.18
N THR A 878 -46.19 8.81 16.19
CA THR A 878 -46.41 9.17 17.60
C THR A 878 -45.20 9.90 18.18
N GLY A 879 -45.37 11.19 18.47
CA GLY A 879 -44.29 12.00 19.06
C GLY A 879 -43.22 12.38 18.05
N GLU A 880 -42.02 12.60 18.56
CA GLU A 880 -40.83 12.92 17.78
C GLU A 880 -40.27 11.67 17.09
N SER A 881 -39.97 11.76 15.81
CA SER A 881 -39.57 10.61 14.99
C SER A 881 -38.77 11.00 13.75
N ASP A 882 -37.71 10.24 13.50
CA ASP A 882 -36.99 10.23 12.24
C ASP A 882 -37.66 9.27 11.27
N ILE A 883 -38.03 9.77 10.09
CA ILE A 883 -38.71 8.99 9.07
C ILE A 883 -37.83 8.94 7.83
N GLU A 884 -37.48 7.71 7.44
CA GLU A 884 -36.79 7.44 6.18
C GLU A 884 -37.76 6.83 5.19
N TYR A 885 -37.64 7.20 3.91
CA TYR A 885 -38.54 6.72 2.87
C TYR A 885 -37.89 6.74 1.48
N PHE A 886 -38.36 5.87 0.60
CA PHE A 886 -38.02 5.85 -0.82
C PHE A 886 -39.21 5.34 -1.63
N ALA A 887 -39.27 5.69 -2.91
CA ALA A 887 -40.28 5.15 -3.82
C ALA A 887 -39.68 4.04 -4.67
N PHE A 888 -40.45 2.97 -4.83
CA PHE A 888 -40.11 1.78 -5.60
C PHE A 888 -41.19 1.53 -6.65
N PHE A 889 -40.78 1.64 -7.90
CA PHE A 889 -41.57 1.36 -9.07
C PHE A 889 -40.90 0.23 -9.83
N LYS A 890 -41.70 -0.73 -10.27
CA LYS A 890 -41.24 -1.86 -11.07
C LYS A 890 -42.15 -2.02 -12.26
N THR A 891 -41.58 -2.14 -13.45
CA THR A 891 -42.33 -2.40 -14.68
C THR A 891 -42.83 -3.85 -14.69
N SER A 892 -43.82 -4.14 -15.53
CA SER A 892 -44.30 -5.51 -15.73
C SER A 892 -43.25 -6.46 -16.31
N GLU A 893 -42.15 -5.92 -16.84
CA GLU A 893 -41.03 -6.66 -17.43
C GLU A 893 -39.92 -6.95 -16.41
N GLY A 894 -40.04 -6.46 -15.17
CA GLY A 894 -39.10 -6.77 -14.10
C GLY A 894 -38.11 -5.65 -13.76
N LEU A 895 -37.98 -4.65 -14.63
CA LEU A 895 -37.08 -3.49 -14.44
C LEU A 895 -37.60 -2.56 -13.35
N TYR A 896 -36.71 -1.98 -12.55
CA TYR A 896 -37.08 -1.09 -11.45
C TYR A 896 -36.14 0.12 -11.32
N ASN A 897 -36.61 1.18 -10.66
CA ASN A 897 -35.84 2.42 -10.51
C ASN A 897 -34.75 2.31 -9.43
N THR A 898 -33.73 3.15 -9.55
CA THR A 898 -32.72 3.37 -8.49
C THR A 898 -33.37 3.81 -7.17
N LYS A 899 -32.83 3.34 -6.03
CA LYS A 899 -33.38 3.56 -4.69
C LYS A 899 -32.65 4.72 -4.01
N SER A 900 -33.16 5.94 -4.22
CA SER A 900 -32.75 7.10 -3.42
C SER A 900 -33.53 7.17 -2.11
N VAL A 901 -32.87 6.91 -0.98
CA VAL A 901 -33.47 7.04 0.35
C VAL A 901 -33.44 8.50 0.79
N PHE A 902 -34.59 9.02 1.23
CA PHE A 902 -34.74 10.34 1.82
C PHE A 902 -35.07 10.23 3.30
N LYS A 903 -34.62 11.21 4.07
CA LYS A 903 -34.88 11.30 5.52
C LYS A 903 -35.50 12.66 5.85
N PHE A 904 -36.49 12.67 6.73
CA PHE A 904 -36.99 13.89 7.37
C PHE A 904 -37.40 13.61 8.81
N HIS A 905 -37.37 14.66 9.62
CA HIS A 905 -37.75 14.62 11.03
C HIS A 905 -39.19 15.13 11.22
N SER A 906 -39.94 14.47 12.10
CA SER A 906 -41.33 14.80 12.43
C SER A 906 -41.53 14.94 13.93
N GLY A 907 -42.21 16.00 14.36
CA GLY A 907 -42.58 16.21 15.76
C GLY A 907 -42.20 17.60 16.27
N ALA A 908 -42.72 17.98 17.44
CA ALA A 908 -42.50 19.30 18.01
C ALA A 908 -41.01 19.56 18.21
N ASP A 909 -40.52 20.69 17.69
CA ASP A 909 -39.16 21.14 17.92
C ASP A 909 -39.08 21.75 19.32
N ASN A 910 -38.26 21.15 20.19
CA ASN A 910 -38.06 21.62 21.56
C ASN A 910 -36.62 22.07 21.81
N GLU A 911 -35.75 21.96 20.82
CA GLU A 911 -34.35 22.31 20.94
C GLU A 911 -34.10 23.66 20.28
N ALA A 912 -33.14 24.42 20.81
CA ALA A 912 -32.70 25.64 20.13
C ALA A 912 -31.72 25.26 19.02
N PRO A 913 -31.51 26.12 18.00
CA PRO A 913 -30.51 25.90 16.98
C PRO A 913 -29.14 25.54 17.58
N ALA A 914 -28.51 24.48 17.09
CA ALA A 914 -27.15 24.14 17.48
C ALA A 914 -26.17 25.14 16.85
N ALA A 915 -25.39 25.81 17.68
CA ALA A 915 -24.48 26.85 17.23
C ALA A 915 -23.01 26.48 17.43
N ASN A 916 -22.19 26.78 16.44
CA ASN A 916 -20.74 26.70 16.50
C ASN A 916 -20.14 28.02 16.00
N ALA A 917 -19.16 28.59 16.71
CA ALA A 917 -18.41 29.71 16.17
C ALA A 917 -17.53 29.24 15.01
N LEU A 918 -17.70 29.85 13.84
CA LEU A 918 -16.83 29.60 12.69
C LEU A 918 -15.63 30.52 12.87
N TYR A 919 -14.49 29.90 13.16
CA TYR A 919 -13.22 30.53 13.43
C TYR A 919 -13.10 31.18 14.83
N ASN A 920 -12.38 30.50 15.72
CA ASN A 920 -12.08 31.03 17.04
C ASN A 920 -10.70 30.56 17.51
N GLN A 921 -9.66 31.35 17.20
CA GLN A 921 -8.50 31.45 18.11
C GLN A 921 -7.56 32.66 17.97
N ASP A 922 -7.84 33.67 17.15
CA ASP A 922 -6.78 34.64 16.82
C ASP A 922 -6.84 35.95 17.58
N GLN A 923 -5.70 36.24 18.22
CA GLN A 923 -5.35 37.58 18.61
C GLN A 923 -5.37 38.47 17.36
N SER A 924 -6.03 39.62 17.40
CA SER A 924 -6.03 40.54 16.26
C SER A 924 -4.95 41.60 16.44
N ILE A 925 -4.23 41.96 15.38
CA ILE A 925 -3.35 43.14 15.42
C ILE A 925 -4.05 44.42 14.94
N ASP A 926 -5.29 44.29 14.43
CA ASP A 926 -6.08 45.41 13.93
C ASP A 926 -6.49 46.31 15.09
N LEU A 927 -6.06 47.56 15.03
CA LEU A 927 -6.38 48.57 16.03
C LEU A 927 -7.62 49.38 15.63
N SER A 928 -8.18 49.20 14.42
CA SER A 928 -9.27 50.00 13.84
C SER A 928 -10.52 50.10 14.73
N GLY A 929 -10.77 49.07 15.54
CA GLY A 929 -11.95 48.96 16.38
C GLY A 929 -13.09 48.15 15.76
N VAL A 930 -12.93 47.60 14.55
CA VAL A 930 -13.93 46.76 13.87
C VAL A 930 -13.45 45.30 13.81
N TYR A 931 -14.26 44.36 14.29
CA TYR A 931 -13.92 42.95 14.39
C TYR A 931 -15.05 42.07 13.86
N MET A 932 -14.78 41.25 12.86
CA MET A 932 -15.78 40.34 12.27
C MET A 932 -15.97 39.09 13.14
N VAL A 933 -17.21 38.61 13.23
CA VAL A 933 -17.60 37.36 13.89
C VAL A 933 -18.53 36.54 12.99
N ALA A 934 -18.38 35.22 13.03
CA ALA A 934 -19.18 34.28 12.24
C ALA A 934 -19.59 33.05 13.04
N PHE A 935 -20.78 32.53 12.76
CA PHE A 935 -21.36 31.36 13.44
C PHE A 935 -22.09 30.44 12.46
N ALA A 936 -21.90 29.13 12.63
CA ALA A 936 -22.74 28.12 12.02
C ALA A 936 -23.92 27.85 12.96
N LEU A 937 -25.15 27.93 12.48
CA LEU A 937 -26.36 27.59 13.24
C LEU A 937 -27.17 26.54 12.48
N ASP A 938 -27.22 25.31 13.00
CA ASP A 938 -28.05 24.23 12.45
C ASP A 938 -29.30 24.04 13.29
N ASP A 939 -30.44 23.86 12.63
CA ASP A 939 -31.72 23.75 13.31
C ASP A 939 -32.69 22.85 12.55
N PHE A 940 -33.57 22.16 13.29
CA PHE A 940 -34.47 21.16 12.74
C PHE A 940 -35.56 21.78 11.86
N VAL A 941 -36.12 22.93 12.25
CA VAL A 941 -37.24 23.58 11.55
C VAL A 941 -36.79 24.80 10.74
N SER A 942 -35.82 25.59 11.23
CA SER A 942 -35.02 26.64 10.56
C SER A 942 -34.75 27.78 11.55
N VAL A 943 -33.59 28.43 11.45
CA VAL A 943 -33.21 29.59 12.29
C VAL A 943 -33.97 30.87 11.91
N ASP A 944 -34.44 31.65 12.89
CA ASP A 944 -35.00 32.99 12.67
C ASP A 944 -33.87 33.99 12.37
N THR A 945 -33.72 34.32 11.09
CA THR A 945 -32.66 35.22 10.59
C THR A 945 -32.73 36.62 11.19
N ASN A 946 -33.86 37.05 11.77
CA ASN A 946 -33.98 38.37 12.39
C ASN A 946 -33.55 38.38 13.87
N ASN A 947 -33.17 37.24 14.43
CA ASN A 947 -32.90 37.09 15.85
C ASN A 947 -31.56 36.43 16.16
N VAL A 948 -30.58 36.54 15.26
CA VAL A 948 -29.18 36.15 15.52
C VAL A 948 -28.40 37.39 15.94
N ILE A 949 -28.09 37.50 17.23
CA ILE A 949 -27.56 38.71 17.87
C ILE A 949 -26.24 38.40 18.56
N VAL A 950 -25.20 39.14 18.23
CA VAL A 950 -23.92 39.12 18.95
C VAL A 950 -23.93 40.21 20.01
N HIS A 951 -23.69 39.83 21.26
CA HIS A 951 -23.50 40.73 22.39
C HIS A 951 -22.02 40.75 22.73
N TYR A 952 -21.44 41.94 22.92
CA TYR A 952 -20.01 42.06 23.19
C TYR A 952 -19.70 43.12 24.25
N SER A 953 -18.56 42.95 24.91
CA SER A 953 -17.98 43.89 25.84
C SER A 953 -16.46 43.97 25.65
N ALA A 954 -15.88 45.16 25.68
CA ALA A 954 -14.45 45.36 25.58
C ALA A 954 -13.85 45.71 26.95
N SER A 955 -12.59 45.35 27.20
CA SER A 955 -11.84 45.73 28.41
C SER A 955 -11.67 47.24 28.57
N THR A 956 -11.95 48.02 27.53
CA THR A 956 -12.05 49.48 27.53
C THR A 956 -13.35 50.02 28.13
N GLY A 957 -14.32 49.15 28.43
CA GLY A 957 -15.61 49.47 29.06
C GLY A 957 -16.77 49.70 28.07
N VAL A 958 -16.58 49.41 26.78
CA VAL A 958 -17.65 49.44 25.76
C VAL A 958 -18.48 48.16 25.88
N GLN A 959 -19.81 48.27 25.81
CA GLN A 959 -20.72 47.12 25.77
C GLN A 959 -21.86 47.42 24.79
N ASP A 960 -22.12 46.53 23.83
CA ASP A 960 -23.16 46.71 22.82
C ASP A 960 -23.66 45.36 22.26
N SER A 961 -24.67 45.41 21.39
CA SER A 961 -25.23 44.24 20.70
C SER A 961 -25.56 44.54 19.24
N VAL A 962 -25.28 43.60 18.35
CA VAL A 962 -25.50 43.74 16.90
C VAL A 962 -26.18 42.51 16.32
N ILE A 963 -27.19 42.71 15.46
CA ILE A 963 -27.77 41.62 14.67
C ILE A 963 -26.80 41.29 13.53
N ILE A 964 -26.53 40.01 13.33
CA ILE A 964 -25.66 39.53 12.27
C ILE A 964 -26.47 38.89 11.14
N ASP A 965 -26.01 39.06 9.90
CA ASP A 965 -26.77 38.70 8.70
C ASP A 965 -26.55 37.23 8.31
N HIS A 966 -27.59 36.59 7.77
CA HIS A 966 -27.47 35.28 7.12
C HIS A 966 -26.60 35.42 5.86
N PHE A 967 -25.63 34.54 5.70
CA PHE A 967 -24.69 34.58 4.58
C PHE A 967 -24.97 33.48 3.56
N VAL A 968 -24.77 32.21 3.93
CA VAL A 968 -24.96 31.05 3.06
C VAL A 968 -25.22 29.80 3.90
N LYS A 969 -26.00 28.83 3.39
CA LYS A 969 -26.34 27.58 4.11
C LYS A 969 -26.78 27.85 5.56
N ASN A 970 -26.00 27.38 6.53
CA ASN A 970 -26.19 27.52 7.97
C ASN A 970 -25.20 28.55 8.57
N ILE A 971 -24.72 29.55 7.82
CA ILE A 971 -23.71 30.53 8.28
C ILE A 971 -24.30 31.93 8.45
N TRP A 972 -23.98 32.58 9.58
CA TRP A 972 -24.30 33.97 9.90
C TRP A 972 -23.04 34.78 10.21
N LYS A 973 -22.97 36.04 9.75
CA LYS A 973 -21.80 36.90 9.91
C LYS A 973 -22.12 38.37 10.19
N GLY A 974 -21.26 39.06 10.93
CA GLY A 974 -21.36 40.50 11.14
C GLY A 974 -20.18 41.09 11.90
N ASN A 975 -20.18 42.41 12.08
CA ASN A 975 -19.05 43.14 12.68
C ASN A 975 -19.40 43.67 14.08
N ILE A 976 -18.49 43.45 15.02
CA ILE A 976 -18.37 44.17 16.29
C ILE A 976 -17.64 45.48 16.01
N ASP A 977 -18.27 46.62 16.24
CA ASP A 977 -17.67 47.95 16.06
C ASP A 977 -17.55 48.66 17.42
N LEU A 978 -16.32 48.95 17.84
CA LEU A 978 -16.00 49.64 19.10
C LEU A 978 -16.04 51.17 18.96
N ALA A 979 -16.40 51.69 17.79
CA ALA A 979 -16.50 53.11 17.41
C ALA A 979 -15.20 53.94 17.55
N THR A 980 -14.12 53.34 18.06
CA THR A 980 -12.82 53.97 18.30
C THR A 980 -11.69 52.95 18.16
N THR A 981 -10.52 53.44 17.73
CA THR A 981 -9.28 52.66 17.66
C THR A 981 -8.87 52.16 19.06
N VAL A 982 -8.44 50.91 19.18
CA VAL A 982 -8.05 50.27 20.45
C VAL A 982 -6.54 50.01 20.55
N THR A 983 -6.05 49.57 21.72
CA THR A 983 -4.62 49.29 21.94
C THR A 983 -4.34 47.80 22.07
N SER A 984 -3.11 47.36 21.76
CA SER A 984 -2.62 46.01 22.10
C SER A 984 -2.85 45.70 23.59
N GLY A 985 -3.31 44.49 23.86
CA GLY A 985 -3.79 43.99 25.16
C GLY A 985 -5.29 44.19 25.43
N THR A 986 -6.04 44.87 24.55
CA THR A 986 -7.51 45.01 24.71
C THR A 986 -8.17 43.66 24.50
N THR A 987 -9.06 43.24 25.40
CA THR A 987 -9.88 42.03 25.21
C THR A 987 -11.30 42.42 24.84
N ILE A 988 -11.92 41.69 23.90
CA ILE A 988 -13.31 41.84 23.50
C ILE A 988 -13.98 40.50 23.79
N ASP A 989 -14.76 40.47 24.85
CA ASP A 989 -15.53 39.32 25.26
C ASP A 989 -16.90 39.39 24.60
N TYR A 990 -17.33 38.34 23.91
CA TYR A 990 -18.58 38.31 23.16
C TYR A 990 -19.28 36.95 23.21
N HIS A 991 -20.58 36.95 22.95
CA HIS A 991 -21.37 35.75 22.80
C HIS A 991 -22.52 36.00 21.83
N VAL A 992 -23.04 34.96 21.20
CA VAL A 992 -24.20 35.06 20.30
C VAL A 992 -25.44 34.49 20.96
N THR A 993 -26.59 35.10 20.73
CA THR A 993 -27.92 34.56 21.03
C THR A 993 -28.70 34.40 19.75
N TYR A 994 -29.50 33.34 19.64
CA TYR A 994 -30.26 33.00 18.43
C TYR A 994 -31.58 32.32 18.80
N SER A 995 -32.53 32.29 17.87
CA SER A 995 -33.78 31.53 18.00
C SER A 995 -34.17 30.87 16.70
N ASP A 996 -34.95 29.80 16.76
CA ASP A 996 -35.58 29.16 15.61
C ASP A 996 -36.89 29.84 15.18
N LEU A 997 -37.51 29.25 14.15
CA LEU A 997 -38.84 29.53 13.62
C LEU A 997 -39.91 28.53 14.10
N ALA A 998 -39.65 27.74 15.14
CA ALA A 998 -40.61 26.80 15.70
C ALA A 998 -41.87 27.52 16.22
N THR A 999 -43.01 26.81 16.27
CA THR A 999 -44.27 27.37 16.77
C THR A 999 -44.12 27.85 18.22
N ALA A 1000 -43.29 27.16 19.00
CA ALA A 1000 -42.90 27.52 20.36
C ALA A 1000 -41.43 27.93 20.44
N LYS A 1001 -41.04 28.99 19.69
CA LYS A 1001 -39.68 29.52 19.57
C LYS A 1001 -38.72 29.14 20.69
N ASN A 1002 -37.73 28.33 20.36
CA ASN A 1002 -36.64 27.99 21.26
C ASN A 1002 -35.52 29.00 21.00
N SER A 1003 -34.70 29.24 22.02
CA SER A 1003 -33.64 30.25 21.92
C SER A 1003 -32.40 29.75 22.63
N GLY A 1004 -31.26 29.93 22.00
CA GLY A 1004 -29.98 29.47 22.49
C GLY A 1004 -28.98 30.61 22.63
N ARG A 1005 -27.84 30.27 23.23
CA ARG A 1005 -26.70 31.15 23.43
C ARG A 1005 -25.42 30.36 23.21
N TYR A 1006 -24.47 30.92 22.47
CA TYR A 1006 -23.15 30.33 22.30
C TYR A 1006 -22.04 31.30 22.73
N PRO A 1007 -21.08 30.83 23.56
CA PRO A 1007 -21.11 29.56 24.30
C PRO A 1007 -22.24 29.55 25.34
N GLU A 1008 -22.73 28.37 25.73
CA GLU A 1008 -23.82 28.23 26.72
C GLU A 1008 -23.52 28.94 28.04
N ALA A 1009 -22.25 28.95 28.45
CA ALA A 1009 -21.73 29.69 29.59
C ALA A 1009 -20.39 30.36 29.26
N GLY A 1010 -20.14 31.52 29.86
CA GLY A 1010 -18.94 32.32 29.57
C GLY A 1010 -19.08 33.16 28.30
N GLU A 1011 -17.95 33.67 27.80
CA GLU A 1011 -17.87 34.47 26.58
C GLU A 1011 -16.68 33.99 25.76
N LEU A 1012 -16.73 34.20 24.44
CA LEU A 1012 -15.58 34.09 23.55
C LEU A 1012 -14.76 35.37 23.69
N THR A 1013 -13.43 35.29 23.60
CA THR A 1013 -12.57 36.47 23.79
C THR A 1013 -11.67 36.69 22.57
N ILE A 1014 -11.78 37.85 21.94
CA ILE A 1014 -10.78 38.37 20.99
C ILE A 1014 -9.77 39.19 21.80
N THR A 1015 -8.48 38.87 21.73
CA THR A 1015 -7.44 39.71 22.35
C THR A 1015 -6.70 40.47 21.28
N VAL A 1016 -6.68 41.80 21.35
CA VAL A 1016 -5.83 42.62 20.49
C VAL A 1016 -4.38 42.35 20.89
N GLY A 1017 -3.57 41.75 20.03
CA GLY A 1017 -2.22 41.28 20.34
C GLY A 1017 -1.12 42.03 19.59
N ASP A 1018 0.12 41.59 19.80
CA ASP A 1018 1.29 41.99 18.99
C ASP A 1018 1.61 40.94 17.92
N SER A 1019 0.84 39.85 17.85
CA SER A 1019 0.98 38.82 16.81
C SER A 1019 -0.41 38.21 16.57
N ALA A 1020 -0.69 37.81 15.33
CA ALA A 1020 -1.98 37.28 14.91
C ALA A 1020 -1.76 36.16 13.89
N MET A 1021 -2.44 35.03 14.01
CA MET A 1021 -2.64 34.15 12.86
C MET A 1021 -3.69 34.80 11.97
N ILE A 1022 -3.40 34.86 10.67
CA ILE A 1022 -4.25 35.45 9.65
C ILE A 1022 -5.16 34.38 9.08
N ASP A 1023 -4.59 33.22 8.76
CA ASP A 1023 -5.34 32.05 8.30
C ASP A 1023 -4.46 30.80 8.42
N ASN A 1024 -5.03 29.71 8.91
CA ASN A 1024 -4.38 28.39 8.93
C ASN A 1024 -5.05 27.40 7.96
N PHE A 1025 -6.01 27.87 7.15
CA PHE A 1025 -6.66 27.10 6.07
C PHE A 1025 -7.28 25.76 6.46
N GLU A 1026 -7.57 25.54 7.73
CA GLU A 1026 -8.26 24.35 8.23
C GLU A 1026 -9.77 24.34 7.91
N THR A 1027 -10.28 25.47 7.45
CA THR A 1027 -11.70 25.74 7.17
C THR A 1027 -11.85 26.56 5.88
N ASP A 1028 -13.08 26.92 5.50
CA ASP A 1028 -13.39 27.70 4.30
C ASP A 1028 -12.57 29.00 4.16
N ILE A 1029 -12.34 29.43 2.90
CA ILE A 1029 -11.36 30.45 2.50
C ILE A 1029 -11.91 31.89 2.54
N ASP A 1030 -12.96 32.13 3.33
CA ASP A 1030 -13.79 33.35 3.33
C ASP A 1030 -13.04 34.64 3.70
N ARG A 1031 -11.82 34.53 4.26
CA ARG A 1031 -10.93 35.68 4.53
C ARG A 1031 -10.20 36.18 3.29
N TRP A 1032 -10.29 35.46 2.18
CA TRP A 1032 -9.56 35.74 0.96
C TRP A 1032 -10.50 35.95 -0.23
N ILE A 1033 -10.16 36.95 -1.05
CA ILE A 1033 -10.74 37.18 -2.35
C ILE A 1033 -9.96 36.33 -3.35
N ASN A 1034 -10.64 35.34 -3.91
CA ASN A 1034 -10.10 34.45 -4.92
C ASN A 1034 -10.59 34.93 -6.31
N ASP A 1035 -9.80 35.79 -6.95
CA ASP A 1035 -10.26 36.62 -8.09
C ASP A 1035 -10.80 35.82 -9.30
N ASP A 1036 -10.42 34.54 -9.44
CA ASP A 1036 -10.83 33.67 -10.56
C ASP A 1036 -11.31 32.28 -10.09
N ASN A 1037 -11.56 32.07 -8.79
CA ASN A 1037 -11.83 30.75 -8.19
C ASN A 1037 -10.76 29.67 -8.53
N VAL A 1038 -9.52 30.09 -8.76
CA VAL A 1038 -8.40 29.18 -9.11
C VAL A 1038 -7.81 28.54 -7.86
N TRP A 1039 -7.88 29.21 -6.71
CA TRP A 1039 -7.40 28.65 -5.47
C TRP A 1039 -8.45 27.72 -4.86
N SER A 1040 -8.06 26.52 -4.45
CA SER A 1040 -8.96 25.56 -3.81
C SER A 1040 -8.40 25.05 -2.50
N HIS A 1041 -9.31 24.69 -1.61
CA HIS A 1041 -8.99 24.00 -0.37
C HIS A 1041 -8.58 22.56 -0.68
N ILE A 1042 -7.50 22.10 -0.06
CA ILE A 1042 -7.04 20.72 -0.16
C ILE A 1042 -6.89 20.11 1.23
N SER A 1043 -7.40 18.89 1.40
CA SER A 1043 -7.37 18.14 2.66
C SER A 1043 -6.58 16.83 2.57
N ASP A 1044 -5.88 16.61 1.46
CA ASP A 1044 -4.96 15.48 1.32
C ASP A 1044 -3.82 15.61 2.33
N SER A 1045 -3.74 14.63 3.24
CA SER A 1045 -2.73 14.52 4.29
C SER A 1045 -1.27 14.60 3.80
N LEU A 1046 -0.99 14.33 2.52
CA LEU A 1046 0.35 14.45 1.91
C LEU A 1046 0.66 15.88 1.40
N MET A 1047 -0.37 16.70 1.22
CA MET A 1047 -0.31 18.05 0.66
C MET A 1047 -0.65 19.15 1.67
N VAL A 1048 -1.05 18.79 2.89
CA VAL A 1048 -1.29 19.70 4.00
C VAL A 1048 0.00 19.88 4.82
N TYR A 1049 0.36 21.12 5.18
CA TYR A 1049 1.54 21.34 6.04
C TYR A 1049 1.22 20.98 7.49
N HIS A 1050 0.11 21.50 7.99
CA HIS A 1050 -0.34 21.29 9.36
C HIS A 1050 -1.87 21.21 9.41
N GLY A 1051 -2.40 20.32 10.25
CA GLY A 1051 -3.83 20.05 10.40
C GLY A 1051 -4.49 19.28 9.25
N PHE A 1052 -5.66 19.73 8.83
CA PHE A 1052 -6.62 19.12 7.91
C PHE A 1052 -6.76 19.87 6.58
N GLY A 1053 -6.19 21.06 6.42
CA GLY A 1053 -6.42 21.88 5.23
C GLY A 1053 -5.29 22.84 4.86
N SER A 1054 -5.00 22.96 3.57
CA SER A 1054 -4.14 24.01 3.00
C SER A 1054 -4.81 24.64 1.78
N LEU A 1055 -4.24 25.72 1.24
CA LEU A 1055 -4.70 26.32 -0.01
C LEU A 1055 -3.75 26.05 -1.17
N VAL A 1056 -4.28 25.53 -2.27
CA VAL A 1056 -3.53 25.21 -3.50
C VAL A 1056 -4.04 26.02 -4.70
N THR A 1057 -3.14 26.40 -5.60
CA THR A 1057 -3.53 26.88 -6.93
C THR A 1057 -3.99 25.70 -7.79
N GLY A 1058 -5.27 25.61 -8.12
CA GLY A 1058 -5.88 24.48 -8.81
C GLY A 1058 -6.57 23.53 -7.83
N ASN A 1059 -6.47 22.23 -8.07
CA ASN A 1059 -7.17 21.18 -7.31
C ASN A 1059 -6.26 20.30 -6.44
N GLY A 1060 -4.94 20.51 -6.47
CA GLY A 1060 -3.98 19.62 -5.79
C GLY A 1060 -3.13 18.78 -6.72
N ASP A 1061 -3.50 18.68 -7.99
CA ASP A 1061 -2.78 17.88 -9.00
C ASP A 1061 -2.27 18.74 -10.15
N GLU A 1062 -3.11 19.68 -10.62
CA GLU A 1062 -2.78 20.61 -11.69
C GLU A 1062 -3.29 22.03 -11.40
N TYR A 1063 -2.52 23.03 -11.84
CA TYR A 1063 -2.92 24.44 -11.81
C TYR A 1063 -3.23 24.99 -13.21
N PRO A 1064 -4.14 25.97 -13.35
CA PRO A 1064 -4.52 26.53 -14.65
C PRO A 1064 -3.39 27.31 -15.35
N GLN A 1065 -3.22 27.06 -16.66
CA GLN A 1065 -2.24 27.74 -17.53
C GLN A 1065 -2.76 29.08 -18.08
N ASN A 1066 -1.86 29.96 -18.55
CA ASN A 1066 -2.18 31.32 -19.03
C ASN A 1066 -2.97 32.19 -18.05
N ARG A 1067 -2.77 32.00 -16.73
CA ARG A 1067 -3.47 32.75 -15.70
C ARG A 1067 -2.58 33.77 -15.02
N ASN A 1068 -3.20 34.85 -14.58
CA ASN A 1068 -2.64 35.81 -13.66
C ASN A 1068 -3.64 35.99 -12.54
N THR A 1069 -3.74 34.97 -11.68
CA THR A 1069 -4.73 34.91 -10.61
C THR A 1069 -4.13 35.41 -9.29
N SER A 1070 -4.97 35.90 -8.39
CA SER A 1070 -4.52 36.26 -7.05
C SER A 1070 -5.47 35.85 -5.95
N LEU A 1071 -4.89 35.53 -4.80
CA LEU A 1071 -5.55 35.31 -3.53
C LEU A 1071 -5.24 36.54 -2.66
N GLU A 1072 -6.16 37.49 -2.62
CA GLU A 1072 -6.03 38.77 -1.91
C GLU A 1072 -6.71 38.70 -0.54
N LEU A 1073 -6.02 39.13 0.52
CA LEU A 1073 -6.63 39.18 1.84
C LEU A 1073 -7.77 40.22 1.83
N HIS A 1074 -8.98 39.79 2.18
CA HIS A 1074 -10.20 40.59 2.04
C HIS A 1074 -10.18 41.88 2.89
N TYR A 1075 -9.52 41.84 4.06
CA TYR A 1075 -9.36 42.99 4.94
C TYR A 1075 -7.87 43.33 5.13
N PRO A 1076 -7.47 44.61 4.98
CA PRO A 1076 -6.07 44.99 5.09
C PRO A 1076 -5.56 44.90 6.53
N ILE A 1077 -4.25 44.75 6.66
CA ILE A 1077 -3.55 44.69 7.93
C ILE A 1077 -3.12 46.11 8.33
N ASP A 1078 -3.59 46.61 9.47
CA ASP A 1078 -3.14 47.90 9.99
C ASP A 1078 -1.82 47.78 10.79
N LEU A 1079 -0.74 48.33 10.21
CA LEU A 1079 0.59 48.39 10.83
C LEU A 1079 0.98 49.82 11.27
N SER A 1080 0.08 50.79 11.15
CA SER A 1080 0.37 52.21 11.42
C SER A 1080 0.74 52.50 12.88
N GLY A 1081 0.31 51.65 13.81
CA GLY A 1081 0.65 51.71 15.23
C GLY A 1081 1.91 50.94 15.64
N ARG A 1082 2.60 50.27 14.71
CA ARG A 1082 3.69 49.32 14.99
C ARG A 1082 5.06 49.91 14.67
N SER A 1083 6.10 49.40 15.31
CA SER A 1083 7.51 49.80 15.11
C SER A 1083 8.31 48.79 14.29
N ALA A 1084 7.89 47.52 14.25
CA ALA A 1084 8.41 46.49 13.37
C ALA A 1084 7.34 45.43 13.10
N ALA A 1085 7.41 44.77 11.94
CA ALA A 1085 6.51 43.66 11.62
C ALA A 1085 7.16 42.66 10.65
N TRP A 1086 6.78 41.40 10.80
CA TRP A 1086 7.10 40.28 9.91
C TRP A 1086 5.87 39.43 9.66
N LEU A 1087 5.59 39.11 8.40
CA LEU A 1087 4.56 38.13 8.04
C LEU A 1087 5.25 36.83 7.67
N SER A 1088 4.77 35.73 8.23
CA SER A 1088 5.32 34.40 8.04
C SER A 1088 4.24 33.47 7.48
N TYR A 1089 4.62 32.60 6.56
CA TYR A 1089 3.76 31.54 6.03
C TYR A 1089 4.60 30.35 5.60
N PHE A 1090 3.96 29.19 5.48
CA PHE A 1090 4.53 28.04 4.81
C PHE A 1090 4.03 28.01 3.38
N ALA A 1091 4.93 27.70 2.45
CA ALA A 1091 4.53 27.40 1.09
C ALA A 1091 5.40 26.31 0.51
N THR A 1092 4.78 25.46 -0.26
CA THR A 1092 5.46 24.50 -1.12
C THR A 1092 5.07 24.81 -2.55
N LEU A 1093 5.92 24.47 -3.51
CA LEU A 1093 5.60 24.72 -4.92
C LEU A 1093 6.16 23.67 -5.86
N LYS A 1094 5.46 23.45 -6.96
CA LYS A 1094 5.88 22.61 -8.07
C LYS A 1094 5.29 23.19 -9.34
N PHE A 1095 6.14 23.83 -10.14
CA PHE A 1095 5.73 24.48 -11.39
C PHE A 1095 6.06 23.60 -12.60
N GLN A 1096 5.15 23.59 -13.58
CA GLN A 1096 5.26 22.96 -14.89
C GLN A 1096 6.40 23.59 -15.72
N SER A 1097 6.56 24.92 -15.71
CA SER A 1097 7.62 25.62 -16.44
C SER A 1097 8.53 26.47 -15.54
N SER A 1098 9.74 26.77 -16.03
CA SER A 1098 10.65 27.75 -15.40
C SER A 1098 10.25 29.22 -15.65
N SER A 1099 9.24 29.46 -16.48
CA SER A 1099 8.64 30.77 -16.76
C SER A 1099 7.43 31.08 -15.89
N ASP A 1100 6.84 30.07 -15.24
CA ASP A 1100 5.80 30.28 -14.24
C ASP A 1100 6.39 30.87 -12.97
N SER A 1101 5.64 31.73 -12.31
CA SER A 1101 6.10 32.42 -11.11
C SER A 1101 4.96 32.71 -10.17
N ALA A 1102 5.22 32.50 -8.88
CA ALA A 1102 4.35 33.01 -7.83
C ALA A 1102 5.01 34.19 -7.12
N PHE A 1103 4.18 35.08 -6.58
CA PHE A 1103 4.61 36.31 -5.96
C PHE A 1103 3.89 36.49 -4.63
N PHE A 1104 4.60 36.96 -3.62
CA PHE A 1104 3.99 37.59 -2.46
C PHE A 1104 4.06 39.10 -2.65
N GLU A 1105 2.91 39.77 -2.66
CA GLU A 1105 2.79 41.19 -2.99
C GLU A 1105 2.05 41.95 -1.90
N VAL A 1106 2.38 43.24 -1.77
CA VAL A 1106 1.72 44.15 -0.83
C VAL A 1106 1.36 45.48 -1.49
N LYS A 1107 0.29 46.15 -1.03
CA LYS A 1107 -0.05 47.54 -1.38
C LYS A 1107 -0.51 48.31 -0.14
N GLU A 1108 -0.20 49.59 -0.06
CA GLU A 1108 -0.72 50.50 0.98
C GLU A 1108 -1.94 51.24 0.43
N GLY A 1109 -3.08 51.15 1.12
CA GLY A 1109 -4.31 51.83 0.71
C GLY A 1109 -4.71 51.57 -0.76
N GLU A 1110 -4.91 52.63 -1.53
CA GLU A 1110 -5.22 52.58 -2.98
C GLU A 1110 -3.94 52.60 -3.88
N GLY A 1111 -2.76 52.33 -3.31
CA GLY A 1111 -1.49 52.30 -4.02
C GLY A 1111 -1.31 51.10 -4.96
N GLU A 1112 -0.19 51.09 -5.69
CA GLU A 1112 0.18 50.00 -6.60
C GLU A 1112 0.77 48.79 -5.85
N TRP A 1113 0.49 47.58 -6.36
CA TRP A 1113 1.06 46.34 -5.82
C TRP A 1113 2.57 46.26 -6.01
N LYS A 1114 3.28 45.90 -4.94
CA LYS A 1114 4.73 45.71 -4.92
C LYS A 1114 5.08 44.29 -4.49
N SER A 1115 5.79 43.56 -5.35
CA SER A 1115 6.26 42.20 -5.05
C SER A 1115 7.44 42.24 -4.07
N LEU A 1116 7.31 41.53 -2.94
CA LEU A 1116 8.35 41.37 -1.93
C LEU A 1116 9.07 40.02 -2.04
N VAL A 1117 8.38 39.00 -2.55
CA VAL A 1117 8.97 37.68 -2.86
C VAL A 1117 8.58 37.27 -4.27
N ILE A 1118 9.53 36.63 -4.95
CA ILE A 1118 9.32 35.94 -6.22
C ILE A 1118 9.73 34.48 -6.02
N MET A 1119 8.81 33.57 -6.32
CA MET A 1119 8.97 32.14 -6.25
C MET A 1119 8.98 31.59 -7.69
N ALA A 1120 10.06 30.95 -8.12
CA ALA A 1120 10.26 30.58 -9.54
C ALA A 1120 11.00 29.22 -9.73
N ALA A 1121 10.90 28.29 -8.78
CA ALA A 1121 11.60 26.99 -8.84
C ALA A 1121 10.66 25.84 -9.31
N ARG A 1122 11.21 24.76 -9.89
CA ARG A 1122 10.42 23.64 -10.46
C ARG A 1122 9.83 22.66 -9.43
N SER A 1123 10.40 22.60 -8.23
CA SER A 1123 9.91 21.79 -7.11
C SER A 1123 10.62 22.24 -5.83
N LYS A 1124 9.87 22.48 -4.76
CA LYS A 1124 10.40 22.66 -3.40
C LYS A 1124 9.61 21.76 -2.44
N SER A 1125 10.26 21.30 -1.37
CA SER A 1125 9.56 20.85 -0.18
C SER A 1125 8.92 22.05 0.52
N TRP A 1126 8.01 21.80 1.47
CA TRP A 1126 7.47 22.84 2.35
C TRP A 1126 8.59 23.72 2.92
N ALA A 1127 8.46 25.02 2.68
CA ALA A 1127 9.41 26.02 3.11
C ALA A 1127 8.67 27.15 3.83
N ARG A 1128 9.26 27.61 4.92
CA ARG A 1128 8.80 28.80 5.62
C ARG A 1128 9.32 30.05 4.91
N TYR A 1129 8.46 31.04 4.72
CA TYR A 1129 8.80 32.36 4.20
C TYR A 1129 8.53 33.41 5.26
N ASP A 1130 9.57 34.15 5.66
CA ASP A 1130 9.48 35.25 6.62
C ASP A 1130 9.70 36.60 5.91
N ILE A 1131 8.62 37.36 5.76
CA ILE A 1131 8.58 38.60 5.01
C ILE A 1131 8.70 39.78 5.96
N ASN A 1132 9.75 40.59 5.80
CA ASN A 1132 9.91 41.81 6.60
C ASN A 1132 8.93 42.90 6.12
N LEU A 1133 7.92 43.19 6.94
CA LEU A 1133 6.93 44.24 6.72
C LEU A 1133 7.22 45.52 7.53
N THR A 1134 8.33 45.58 8.27
CA THR A 1134 8.78 46.77 9.00
C THR A 1134 8.80 48.06 8.17
N PRO A 1135 9.13 48.05 6.86
CA PRO A 1135 9.06 49.26 6.03
C PRO A 1135 7.66 49.86 5.84
N TYR A 1136 6.61 49.15 6.26
CA TYR A 1136 5.20 49.56 6.19
C TYR A 1136 4.63 49.85 7.58
N CYS A 1137 5.49 49.93 8.61
CA CYS A 1137 5.13 50.21 9.98
C CYS A 1137 5.35 51.69 10.30
N GLY A 1138 4.49 52.27 11.14
CA GLY A 1138 4.58 53.66 11.58
C GLY A 1138 3.39 54.50 11.12
N SER A 1139 3.12 55.57 11.86
CA SER A 1139 1.90 56.38 11.74
C SER A 1139 1.70 57.08 10.38
N GLU A 1140 2.74 57.10 9.56
CA GLU A 1140 2.77 57.66 8.21
C GLU A 1140 2.29 56.69 7.12
N HIS A 1141 2.11 55.40 7.44
CA HIS A 1141 1.71 54.33 6.53
C HIS A 1141 0.20 54.06 6.60
N GLU A 1142 -0.39 53.68 5.47
CA GLU A 1142 -1.81 53.29 5.37
C GLU A 1142 -1.98 51.77 5.59
N PRO A 1143 -3.21 51.26 5.84
CA PRO A 1143 -3.44 49.81 5.97
C PRO A 1143 -2.88 49.03 4.78
N LEU A 1144 -2.20 47.93 5.10
CA LEU A 1144 -1.42 47.13 4.17
C LEU A 1144 -2.24 45.93 3.68
N TYR A 1145 -2.58 45.92 2.40
CA TYR A 1145 -3.15 44.74 1.76
C TYR A 1145 -2.03 43.78 1.35
N VAL A 1146 -2.32 42.48 1.43
CA VAL A 1146 -1.39 41.40 1.06
C VAL A 1146 -2.08 40.45 0.10
N ARG A 1147 -1.32 39.87 -0.85
CA ARG A 1147 -1.84 38.81 -1.73
C ARG A 1147 -0.76 37.83 -2.18
N PHE A 1148 -1.20 36.64 -2.51
CA PHE A 1148 -0.43 35.69 -3.32
C PHE A 1148 -0.88 35.81 -4.77
N ARG A 1149 0.04 36.15 -5.68
CA ARG A 1149 -0.26 36.21 -7.10
C ARG A 1149 0.45 35.07 -7.82
N PHE A 1150 -0.29 34.35 -8.63
CA PHE A 1150 0.23 33.23 -9.42
C PHE A 1150 0.11 33.55 -10.90
N LEU A 1151 1.26 33.56 -11.58
CA LEU A 1151 1.38 33.89 -12.99
C LEU A 1151 1.92 32.68 -13.74
N THR A 1152 1.11 32.17 -14.66
CA THR A 1152 1.43 31.02 -15.50
C THR A 1152 1.47 31.45 -16.95
N ASP A 1153 2.40 30.88 -17.71
CA ASP A 1153 2.43 31.08 -19.15
C ASP A 1153 1.60 30.02 -19.90
N GLY A 1154 1.61 30.07 -21.22
CA GLY A 1154 0.83 29.15 -22.06
C GLY A 1154 1.58 27.91 -22.50
N ASN A 1155 2.69 27.58 -21.84
CA ASN A 1155 3.53 26.47 -22.21
C ASN A 1155 3.29 25.31 -21.23
N PRO A 1156 2.38 24.38 -21.55
CA PRO A 1156 2.10 23.24 -20.68
C PRO A 1156 3.39 22.42 -20.59
N GLY A 1157 3.99 22.38 -19.41
CA GLY A 1157 5.12 21.49 -19.16
C GLY A 1157 4.68 20.03 -19.29
N SER A 1158 5.60 19.10 -19.52
CA SER A 1158 5.30 17.68 -19.75
C SER A 1158 4.90 16.88 -18.49
N LEU A 1159 4.44 17.51 -17.40
CA LEU A 1159 4.15 16.84 -16.12
C LEU A 1159 3.11 17.62 -15.30
N ASN A 1160 2.09 16.93 -14.76
CA ASN A 1160 1.14 17.50 -13.78
C ASN A 1160 1.86 17.92 -12.50
N ARG A 1161 1.67 19.18 -12.13
CA ARG A 1161 2.21 19.77 -10.91
C ARG A 1161 1.15 20.64 -10.25
N TRP A 1162 1.17 20.64 -8.93
CA TRP A 1162 0.16 21.25 -8.06
C TRP A 1162 0.40 22.74 -7.76
N GLY A 1163 1.35 23.38 -8.44
CA GLY A 1163 1.44 24.84 -8.46
C GLY A 1163 2.02 25.41 -7.18
N LEU A 1164 1.33 26.37 -6.56
CA LEU A 1164 1.68 26.94 -5.26
C LEU A 1164 0.67 26.45 -4.22
N ILE A 1165 1.17 25.86 -3.14
CA ILE A 1165 0.39 25.57 -1.93
C ILE A 1165 0.88 26.51 -0.84
N VAL A 1166 -0.04 27.13 -0.11
CA VAL A 1166 0.24 28.02 1.02
C VAL A 1166 -0.51 27.51 2.25
N ASP A 1167 0.16 27.58 3.39
CA ASP A 1167 -0.41 27.21 4.68
C ASP A 1167 0.11 28.09 5.83
N ASP A 1168 -0.62 28.11 6.96
CA ASP A 1168 -0.22 28.72 8.24
C ASP A 1168 0.31 30.16 8.12
N ILE A 1169 -0.53 31.10 7.69
CA ILE A 1169 -0.17 32.51 7.54
C ILE A 1169 -0.38 33.26 8.84
N TYR A 1170 0.68 33.85 9.39
CA TYR A 1170 0.60 34.70 10.58
C TYR A 1170 1.50 35.93 10.48
N ILE A 1171 1.23 36.90 11.33
CA ILE A 1171 1.99 38.14 11.45
C ILE A 1171 2.47 38.36 12.87
N ILE A 1172 3.70 38.84 12.99
CA ILE A 1172 4.38 39.18 14.23
C ILE A 1172 4.79 40.64 14.14
N ALA A 1173 4.30 41.47 15.06
CA ALA A 1173 4.71 42.86 15.21
C ALA A 1173 5.47 43.08 16.53
N ASP A 1174 6.39 44.04 16.53
CA ASP A 1174 7.08 44.57 17.72
C ASP A 1174 7.80 43.52 18.61
N ARG A 1175 8.28 42.42 18.02
CA ARG A 1175 9.09 41.37 18.67
C ARG A 1175 10.37 41.06 17.88
N ASP A 1176 11.42 40.64 18.58
CA ASP A 1176 12.69 40.21 17.95
C ASP A 1176 12.53 38.85 17.25
N PHE A 1177 12.65 38.80 15.92
CA PHE A 1177 12.53 37.59 15.10
C PHE A 1177 13.87 36.83 14.98
N LEU A 1178 13.91 35.55 15.37
CA LEU A 1178 15.06 34.63 15.20
C LEU A 1178 14.65 33.51 14.22
N ALA A 1179 15.21 33.50 13.01
CA ALA A 1179 14.97 32.47 12.00
C ALA A 1179 15.53 31.09 12.43
N VAL A 1180 14.80 30.01 12.15
CA VAL A 1180 15.22 28.61 12.35
C VAL A 1180 15.03 27.85 11.03
N ASP A 1181 16.09 27.15 10.59
CA ASP A 1181 16.18 26.31 9.38
C ASP A 1181 15.33 25.03 9.47
N ASP A 1182 14.74 24.67 8.31
CA ASP A 1182 14.22 23.40 7.78
C ASP A 1182 13.16 22.54 8.52
N ALA A 1183 12.12 22.17 7.76
CA ALA A 1183 10.95 21.37 8.12
C ALA A 1183 11.29 19.88 8.38
N LEU A 1184 10.77 19.32 9.47
CA LEU A 1184 10.82 17.88 9.78
C LEU A 1184 9.37 17.33 9.87
N PRO A 1185 9.10 16.11 9.36
CA PRO A 1185 7.76 15.49 9.33
C PRO A 1185 7.21 15.18 10.74
N VAL A 1186 5.92 14.84 10.86
CA VAL A 1186 5.37 14.38 12.15
C VAL A 1186 6.06 13.05 12.53
N PRO A 1187 6.64 12.92 13.73
CA PRO A 1187 7.39 11.72 14.10
C PRO A 1187 6.49 10.54 14.48
N ASP A 1188 6.69 9.37 13.90
CA ASP A 1188 5.89 8.16 14.18
C ASP A 1188 6.08 7.58 15.59
N LYS A 1189 7.17 7.97 16.28
CA LYS A 1189 7.55 7.41 17.59
C LYS A 1189 7.99 8.49 18.56
N PHE A 1190 7.65 8.28 19.84
CA PHE A 1190 8.14 9.10 20.94
C PHE A 1190 9.64 8.88 21.09
N LYS A 1191 10.46 9.92 20.95
CA LYS A 1191 11.92 9.78 20.95
C LYS A 1191 12.61 11.02 21.53
N LEU A 1192 13.59 10.82 22.40
CA LEU A 1192 14.50 11.89 22.82
C LEU A 1192 15.66 11.98 21.82
N LEU A 1193 15.79 13.12 21.15
CA LEU A 1193 16.81 13.32 20.12
C LEU A 1193 18.13 13.85 20.73
N SER A 1194 19.18 13.85 19.91
CA SER A 1194 20.51 14.28 20.36
C SER A 1194 20.52 15.79 20.67
N ALA A 1195 20.79 16.11 21.93
CA ALA A 1195 20.90 17.49 22.38
C ALA A 1195 22.06 18.22 21.70
N TYR A 1196 21.88 19.50 21.36
CA TYR A 1196 22.90 20.32 20.69
C TYR A 1196 22.91 21.77 21.21
N PRO A 1197 24.09 22.41 21.34
CA PRO A 1197 25.42 21.79 21.27
C PRO A 1197 25.63 20.76 22.39
N ASN A 1198 26.41 19.71 22.16
CA ASN A 1198 26.79 18.72 23.18
C ASN A 1198 28.20 18.19 22.89
N PRO A 1199 29.23 18.51 23.69
CA PRO A 1199 29.15 19.27 24.93
C PRO A 1199 28.73 20.73 24.73
N PHE A 1200 28.06 21.29 25.74
CA PHE A 1200 27.66 22.69 25.72
C PHE A 1200 28.36 23.52 26.79
N ASN A 1201 28.56 24.80 26.51
CA ASN A 1201 28.90 25.83 27.49
C ASN A 1201 27.75 26.85 27.50
N SER A 1202 27.25 27.19 28.69
CA SER A 1202 26.10 28.07 28.97
C SER A 1202 24.68 27.56 28.68
N SER A 1203 24.40 26.89 27.55
CA SER A 1203 23.09 26.30 27.27
C SER A 1203 23.06 25.22 26.19
N VAL A 1204 22.04 24.36 26.22
CA VAL A 1204 21.82 23.24 25.29
C VAL A 1204 20.34 23.18 24.88
N ASN A 1205 20.08 22.87 23.62
CA ASN A 1205 18.77 22.49 23.12
C ASN A 1205 18.61 20.98 23.19
N ILE A 1206 17.49 20.52 23.73
CA ILE A 1206 17.16 19.12 23.90
C ILE A 1206 15.96 18.84 22.99
N PRO A 1207 16.21 18.40 21.74
CA PRO A 1207 15.14 18.07 20.82
C PRO A 1207 14.48 16.75 21.23
N TYR A 1208 13.18 16.64 21.01
CA TYR A 1208 12.42 15.41 21.19
C TYR A 1208 11.24 15.35 20.23
N ALA A 1209 10.83 14.12 19.93
CA ALA A 1209 9.80 13.77 18.98
C ALA A 1209 8.60 13.23 19.75
N LEU A 1210 7.40 13.69 19.40
CA LEU A 1210 6.16 13.30 20.06
C LEU A 1210 5.10 12.89 19.00
N PRO A 1211 4.68 11.61 18.93
CA PRO A 1211 3.80 11.12 17.86
C PRO A 1211 2.31 11.43 18.10
N GLN A 1212 1.94 11.80 19.32
CA GLN A 1212 0.57 12.07 19.73
C GLN A 1212 0.57 13.14 20.82
N ASN A 1213 -0.49 13.93 20.92
CA ASN A 1213 -0.58 14.97 21.94
C ASN A 1213 -0.47 14.41 23.37
N GLY A 1214 -0.02 15.26 24.29
CA GLY A 1214 -0.03 14.97 25.71
C GLY A 1214 1.16 15.56 26.47
N GLU A 1215 1.23 15.19 27.75
CA GLU A 1215 2.20 15.77 28.67
C GLU A 1215 3.55 15.05 28.58
N VAL A 1216 4.61 15.83 28.50
CA VAL A 1216 6.01 15.38 28.53
C VAL A 1216 6.67 15.89 29.79
N ILE A 1217 7.21 14.98 30.61
CA ILE A 1217 7.97 15.32 31.81
C ILE A 1217 9.45 15.06 31.55
N LEU A 1218 10.27 16.11 31.61
CA LEU A 1218 11.72 16.03 31.42
C LEU A 1218 12.43 16.25 32.76
N ARG A 1219 13.27 15.29 33.16
CA ARG A 1219 14.13 15.33 34.35
C ARG A 1219 15.59 15.26 33.93
N ILE A 1220 16.46 16.00 34.62
CA ILE A 1220 17.90 15.92 34.43
C ILE A 1220 18.54 15.48 35.73
N TYR A 1221 19.39 14.47 35.65
CA TYR A 1221 20.12 13.90 36.77
C TYR A 1221 21.61 14.16 36.64
N ASN A 1222 22.31 14.38 37.77
CA ASN A 1222 23.77 14.36 37.79
C ASN A 1222 24.31 12.92 37.75
N MET A 1223 25.63 12.72 37.67
CA MET A 1223 26.26 11.39 37.65
C MET A 1223 25.99 10.53 38.91
N LEU A 1224 25.46 11.11 39.99
CA LEU A 1224 25.08 10.39 41.22
C LEU A 1224 23.60 9.96 41.21
N GLY A 1225 22.87 10.20 40.11
CA GLY A 1225 21.44 9.90 39.99
C GLY A 1225 20.53 10.89 40.73
N GLN A 1226 21.05 12.05 41.16
CA GLN A 1226 20.24 13.06 41.85
C GLN A 1226 19.57 13.98 40.82
N GLU A 1227 18.24 14.15 40.91
CA GLU A 1227 17.48 15.07 40.05
C GLU A 1227 17.93 16.51 40.33
N VAL A 1228 18.51 17.17 39.33
CA VAL A 1228 19.00 18.54 39.40
C VAL A 1228 18.07 19.54 38.70
N TYR A 1229 17.26 19.08 37.75
CA TYR A 1229 16.30 19.91 37.01
C TYR A 1229 15.09 19.07 36.59
N LYS A 1230 13.90 19.65 36.64
CA LYS A 1230 12.65 19.02 36.18
C LYS A 1230 11.75 20.08 35.56
N THR A 1231 11.11 19.72 34.46
CA THR A 1231 10.11 20.54 33.78
C THR A 1231 9.04 19.66 33.16
N THR A 1232 7.86 20.23 32.96
CA THR A 1232 6.71 19.56 32.36
C THR A 1232 6.18 20.44 31.26
N ALA A 1233 6.01 19.89 30.06
CA ALA A 1233 5.46 20.58 28.90
C ALA A 1233 4.28 19.78 28.36
N ARG A 1234 3.11 20.42 28.26
CA ARG A 1234 1.93 19.83 27.63
C ARG A 1234 1.90 20.26 26.17
N HIS A 1235 1.94 19.29 25.27
CA HIS A 1235 1.83 19.53 23.83
C HIS A 1235 0.45 19.14 23.36
N THR A 1236 -0.21 20.03 22.65
CA THR A 1236 -1.54 19.81 22.09
C THR A 1236 -1.50 19.17 20.71
N VAL A 1237 -0.32 19.05 20.11
CA VAL A 1237 -0.11 18.55 18.75
C VAL A 1237 1.08 17.55 18.71
N PRO A 1238 1.07 16.51 17.86
CA PRO A 1238 2.26 15.73 17.53
C PRO A 1238 3.35 16.60 16.88
N GLY A 1239 4.63 16.28 17.06
CA GLY A 1239 5.70 17.02 16.39
C GLY A 1239 7.09 16.87 16.99
N TYR A 1240 8.05 17.52 16.35
CA TYR A 1240 9.40 17.71 16.90
C TYR A 1240 9.45 18.99 17.72
N TYR A 1241 9.79 18.84 18.98
CA TYR A 1241 9.92 19.91 19.95
C TYR A 1241 11.36 20.04 20.41
N SER A 1242 11.72 21.18 20.99
CA SER A 1242 13.04 21.36 21.57
C SER A 1242 12.97 22.15 22.85
N LEU A 1243 13.57 21.62 23.91
CA LEU A 1243 13.65 22.28 25.20
C LEU A 1243 15.02 22.89 25.43
N HIS A 1244 15.04 24.18 25.77
CA HIS A 1244 16.27 24.88 26.08
C HIS A 1244 16.64 24.75 27.56
N TRP A 1245 17.84 24.25 27.85
CA TRP A 1245 18.38 24.16 29.20
C TRP A 1245 19.69 24.93 29.35
N ASN A 1246 19.78 25.81 30.37
CA ASN A 1246 20.92 26.71 30.58
C ASN A 1246 21.94 26.20 31.63
N GLY A 1247 21.97 24.89 31.89
CA GLY A 1247 22.89 24.28 32.85
C GLY A 1247 22.65 24.70 34.31
N LYS A 1248 21.46 25.20 34.64
CA LYS A 1248 21.06 25.54 36.02
C LYS A 1248 20.16 24.48 36.62
N SER A 1249 20.26 24.30 37.93
CA SER A 1249 19.31 23.50 38.71
C SER A 1249 17.91 24.13 38.76
N ALA A 1250 16.92 23.38 39.22
CA ALA A 1250 15.56 23.88 39.51
C ALA A 1250 15.53 25.08 40.48
N TYR A 1251 16.60 25.30 41.26
CA TYR A 1251 16.75 26.43 42.18
C TYR A 1251 17.58 27.59 41.59
N GLY A 1252 17.90 27.57 40.30
CA GLY A 1252 18.63 28.63 39.60
C GLY A 1252 20.16 28.63 39.79
N ASN A 1253 20.71 27.70 40.57
CA ASN A 1253 22.16 27.56 40.74
C ASN A 1253 22.81 26.95 39.50
N ILE A 1254 23.92 27.53 39.03
CA ILE A 1254 24.74 26.98 37.94
C ILE A 1254 25.37 25.67 38.40
N LEU A 1255 25.19 24.61 37.61
CA LEU A 1255 25.73 23.29 37.91
C LEU A 1255 27.23 23.19 37.60
N THR A 1256 27.89 22.11 38.04
CA THR A 1256 29.33 21.89 37.78
C THR A 1256 29.55 21.28 36.39
N SER A 1257 30.69 21.55 35.74
CA SER A 1257 31.07 20.82 34.52
C SER A 1257 31.04 19.32 34.78
N GLY A 1258 30.42 18.55 33.90
CA GLY A 1258 30.22 17.11 34.09
C GLY A 1258 29.14 16.54 33.19
N ILE A 1259 28.95 15.22 33.29
CA ILE A 1259 27.92 14.51 32.55
C ILE A 1259 26.61 14.57 33.33
N TYR A 1260 25.52 14.87 32.62
CA TYR A 1260 24.15 14.84 33.12
C TYR A 1260 23.32 13.91 32.24
N PHE A 1261 22.32 13.25 32.84
CA PHE A 1261 21.38 12.38 32.13
C PHE A 1261 20.01 13.03 32.07
N ILE A 1262 19.47 13.19 30.86
CA ILE A 1262 18.10 13.64 30.62
C ILE A 1262 17.21 12.41 30.55
N GLN A 1263 16.14 12.37 31.33
CA GLN A 1263 15.08 11.38 31.25
C GLN A 1263 13.78 12.08 30.85
N MET A 1264 13.10 11.57 29.84
CA MET A 1264 11.87 12.13 29.31
C MET A 1264 10.75 11.09 29.39
N GLU A 1265 9.60 11.48 29.94
CA GLU A 1265 8.43 10.63 30.15
C GLU A 1265 7.22 11.17 29.39
N HIS A 1266 6.47 10.29 28.74
CA HIS A 1266 5.14 10.59 28.15
C HIS A 1266 4.23 9.37 28.33
N GLY A 1267 3.15 9.53 29.11
CA GLY A 1267 2.29 8.41 29.50
C GLY A 1267 3.05 7.32 30.29
N ARG A 1268 3.14 6.10 29.74
CA ARG A 1268 3.94 4.97 30.28
C ARG A 1268 5.31 4.81 29.60
N LYS A 1269 5.65 5.65 28.60
CA LYS A 1269 6.88 5.55 27.81
C LYS A 1269 7.97 6.44 28.42
N LEU A 1270 9.22 5.98 28.39
CA LEU A 1270 10.37 6.65 29.01
C LEU A 1270 11.62 6.53 28.12
N GLU A 1271 12.25 7.67 27.83
CA GLU A 1271 13.48 7.79 27.03
C GLU A 1271 14.58 8.46 27.86
N THR A 1272 15.84 8.10 27.64
CA THR A 1272 16.98 8.67 28.39
C THR A 1272 18.16 8.99 27.48
N SER A 1273 18.74 10.17 27.63
CA SER A 1273 19.89 10.65 26.85
C SER A 1273 20.95 11.30 27.75
N LYS A 1274 22.20 11.38 27.29
CA LYS A 1274 23.32 11.97 28.05
C LYS A 1274 23.77 13.30 27.45
N ILE A 1275 24.08 14.27 28.30
CA ILE A 1275 24.64 15.57 27.91
C ILE A 1275 25.88 15.90 28.75
N LEU A 1276 26.84 16.56 28.13
CA LEU A 1276 28.10 16.97 28.75
C LEU A 1276 28.10 18.50 28.89
N PHE A 1277 28.02 18.98 30.13
CA PHE A 1277 28.13 20.40 30.43
C PHE A 1277 29.60 20.76 30.67
N LEU A 1278 30.14 21.72 29.93
CA LEU A 1278 31.50 22.23 30.06
C LEU A 1278 31.45 23.73 30.34
N LYS A 1279 31.82 24.13 31.55
CA LYS A 1279 31.92 25.52 31.98
C LYS A 1279 33.09 26.26 31.36
#